data_AF-A0A9P5ALU0-F1
#
_entry.id   AF-A0A9P5ALU0-F1
#
_cell.length_a   1.000
_cell.length_b   1.000
_cell.length_c   1.000
_cell.angle_alpha   90.00
_cell.angle_beta   90.00
_cell.angle_gamma   90.00
#
_symmetry.space_group_name_H-M   'P 1'
#
loop_
_entity.id
_entity.type
_entity.pdbx_description
1 polymer ?
#
loop_
_entity_poly.entity_id
_entity_poly.type
_entity_poly.pdbx_seq_one_letter_code
_entity_poly.pdbx_strand_id
1 'polypeptide(L)'
;MSFILNLGLTVLVMALGASIVFGVGSSDGNGFRKLLRDQLRYSGYNVDMVGTKKGGTMKDNDVEATSGYVVSQIHDASKLSYKYKPNLVVINAGTNDLVHNIDTGNQHERLKSMLLDLWSNISEKTVIILSTILPVDKPDAESLRGPVNAKYRAVVSELRKQGKPIFLADLDGFMTLDDLGDGTHPTDYGFRKMAGAFWSAFQDAKNEINDPLPADLAGDSGKTCRKSPGDGVNAGSQTQRGSGYDDGTYEHDSQEMGTLMTITSDWDRDQWFFARIFRSDRDDLLGWVENSEGNVVYAVRRNDGAGKFTKINTDLDVHDNCKIKGVVFIDLNGDGLDDFACIGSDGAVYASINQGNGGGDKPPTFVYKGLWKAADSKYPQSKVRLADIDGDGRADFCGLADNGDVYVWRNGWIDDMPKYWQALGKRFEGKGMGNLDGTRFEDINGDGRDDWAWVGDQGETFLWTNHRSCGVGKEGDGLKVAWRPGYYKSKTSGPTHTGGFAKGIRNRIHFARVYGEPQDFGLLGKQDYVYMEHSKGSDGKHTFKMRVWKNKGYGGTKLKGDGNKYCDMTGNGRDDYVWVLSKGEMDFYPNAGKDFITDKDSYWGPMQKAFFKPPRDLDRRDLHLTDWDGDGKCDIVWVDPDNKNHVSVWKNNYTLGGGFNWQYLANPAPELYCPEKRGIGFQDLPVQFADVTGNGLSDYLCIERNGRIWGWTQDSKGSWTYIDQFFGTKGHDRANMRFADVDGDGRDDAIWVEKFSGDAFVYYNKGRKDIAGSRYHWEIQEHGGPFPAYGGSYAGFCQYFPDLNGDGRADLHSIQATFPNTAVSAYNICDGNRSGDDSSDIKKPDLIIPPKTPGGGGAEESNSPPIPSDNCKKLPDFMFTPLTRVGRSAQGEDYCFAKWNKGVFIKEIEAVASSGSLRYIRVVYTDGSTQEAGKKVADDGHHRFGTVRWDPWNDYFNEFSMNDGGFKGGVGRIKLEMSNKCGGDTTCRLDAGGYWDFPPVMQRIPRGNSDQGMLLGIQLNAGDVIEYMIPMFSKGRPEKVTLGEPNFIPTFEELNSKPFEERQLEVVRTSHVVYNRRTDKPVEMGVDLYLQVEQGTRVNWQTQKGTEWGGELGGTVGGSFDWEMGLPEMISVKANGKAEITGKWVLKNVKMDFKGGENSTITRTMSRITVNTVVDPGKAALCQVVAIQSKANIQYHSMMTQHFSNGDSYSYPVQGVLRDSRVTEAISICEDVNDDNKEEVAAADFAIEQSGTYCNDGRRVGDTGMSDEELRKACFL
;
A
#
# COMPACT_ATOMS: atom_id res chain seq x y z
N MET A 1 34.91 -20.50 18.59
CA MET A 1 34.17 -19.34 19.13
C MET A 1 32.72 -19.75 19.25
N SER A 2 32.11 -19.58 20.43
CA SER A 2 30.68 -19.86 20.64
C SER A 2 29.86 -18.99 19.70
N PHE A 3 29.09 -19.63 18.83
CA PHE A 3 27.94 -19.00 18.19
C PHE A 3 26.88 -18.79 19.27
N ILE A 4 26.68 -17.56 19.73
CA ILE A 4 25.44 -17.21 20.41
C ILE A 4 24.39 -17.10 19.31
N LEU A 5 23.63 -18.17 19.12
CA LEU A 5 22.32 -18.07 18.49
C LEU A 5 21.47 -17.18 19.41
N ASN A 6 21.14 -15.95 18.98
CA ASN A 6 20.05 -15.17 19.57
C ASN A 6 18.70 -15.84 19.19
N LEU A 7 18.48 -17.05 19.69
CA LEU A 7 17.18 -17.67 19.69
C LEU A 7 16.36 -16.98 20.80
N GLY A 8 15.65 -15.90 20.46
CA GLY A 8 14.66 -15.32 21.37
C GLY A 8 14.40 -13.81 21.36
N LEU A 9 15.15 -12.99 20.60
CA LEU A 9 14.90 -11.54 20.57
C LEU A 9 13.63 -11.23 19.73
N THR A 10 12.65 -10.58 20.37
CA THR A 10 11.46 -10.06 19.69
C THR A 10 11.71 -8.66 19.14
N VAL A 11 11.37 -8.43 17.88
CA VAL A 11 11.45 -7.14 17.19
C VAL A 11 10.04 -6.65 16.90
N LEU A 12 9.61 -5.62 17.62
CA LEU A 12 8.37 -4.88 17.39
C LEU A 12 8.66 -3.76 16.38
N VAL A 13 8.20 -3.94 15.15
CA VAL A 13 8.52 -3.07 14.01
C VAL A 13 7.37 -2.11 13.73
N MET A 14 7.59 -0.81 13.92
CA MET A 14 6.67 0.22 13.46
C MET A 14 7.13 0.79 12.12
N ALA A 15 6.36 0.57 11.06
CA ALA A 15 6.56 1.22 9.77
C ALA A 15 5.77 2.53 9.71
N LEU A 16 6.47 3.67 9.69
CA LEU A 16 5.89 5.02 9.81
C LEU A 16 6.02 5.84 8.52
N GLY A 17 4.90 6.35 7.99
CA GLY A 17 4.96 7.25 6.82
C GLY A 17 3.63 7.57 6.12
N ALA A 18 3.66 7.69 4.80
CA ALA A 18 2.49 7.98 3.96
C ALA A 18 2.18 6.83 2.99
N SER A 19 1.67 7.12 1.79
CA SER A 19 1.19 6.10 0.82
C SER A 19 2.25 5.07 0.43
N ILE A 20 3.52 5.47 0.33
CA ILE A 20 4.65 4.55 0.05
C ILE A 20 4.80 3.52 1.18
N VAL A 21 4.73 3.95 2.44
CA VAL A 21 4.83 3.05 3.60
C VAL A 21 3.56 2.19 3.75
N PHE A 22 2.40 2.76 3.40
CA PHE A 22 1.13 2.03 3.37
C PHE A 22 1.14 0.87 2.36
N GLY A 23 1.97 0.98 1.30
CA GLY A 23 2.13 -0.06 0.28
C GLY A 23 1.40 0.24 -1.03
N VAL A 24 0.93 1.48 -1.24
CA VAL A 24 0.33 1.91 -2.52
C VAL A 24 1.38 1.74 -3.63
N GLY A 25 0.98 1.13 -4.75
CA GLY A 25 1.85 0.83 -5.89
C GLY A 25 2.33 -0.63 -5.94
N SER A 26 2.26 -1.36 -4.82
CA SER A 26 2.54 -2.81 -4.81
C SER A 26 1.31 -3.63 -5.22
N SER A 27 1.54 -4.77 -5.87
CA SER A 27 0.48 -5.66 -6.36
C SER A 27 -0.32 -6.33 -5.24
N ASP A 28 0.27 -6.47 -4.06
CA ASP A 28 -0.29 -7.16 -2.89
C ASP A 28 -0.64 -6.21 -1.72
N GLY A 29 -0.42 -4.91 -1.91
CA GLY A 29 -0.64 -3.85 -0.93
C GLY A 29 0.32 -3.85 0.27
N ASN A 30 1.32 -4.74 0.31
CA ASN A 30 2.25 -4.86 1.44
C ASN A 30 3.42 -3.86 1.36
N GLY A 31 3.74 -3.40 0.15
CA GLY A 31 4.94 -2.59 -0.11
C GLY A 31 6.22 -3.28 0.35
N PHE A 32 7.15 -2.52 0.92
CA PHE A 32 8.42 -3.07 1.43
C PHE A 32 8.26 -3.88 2.74
N ARG A 33 7.13 -3.73 3.45
CA ARG A 33 6.98 -4.21 4.83
C ARG A 33 7.04 -5.73 4.94
N LYS A 34 6.32 -6.44 4.07
CA LYS A 34 6.33 -7.91 4.06
C LYS A 34 7.74 -8.46 3.77
N LEU A 35 8.43 -7.89 2.79
CA LEU A 35 9.78 -8.30 2.42
C LEU A 35 10.78 -8.08 3.56
N LEU A 36 10.70 -6.94 4.25
CA LEU A 36 11.52 -6.65 5.43
C LEU A 36 11.20 -7.61 6.59
N ARG A 37 9.91 -7.84 6.86
CA ARG A 37 9.44 -8.78 7.90
C ARG A 37 9.92 -10.21 7.63
N ASP A 38 9.71 -10.72 6.42
CA ASP A 38 10.13 -12.05 6.00
C ASP A 38 11.65 -12.20 6.15
N GLN A 39 12.44 -11.16 5.84
CA GLN A 39 13.89 -11.19 5.98
C GLN A 39 14.32 -11.22 7.45
N LEU A 40 13.67 -10.44 8.31
CA LEU A 40 13.92 -10.44 9.74
C LEU A 40 13.59 -11.82 10.35
N ARG A 41 12.43 -12.40 10.03
CA ARG A 41 12.06 -13.75 10.47
C ARG A 41 12.98 -14.83 9.92
N TYR A 42 13.38 -14.73 8.64
CA TYR A 42 14.33 -15.65 8.02
C TYR A 42 15.69 -15.61 8.73
N SER A 43 16.03 -14.47 9.32
CA SER A 43 17.26 -14.26 10.09
C SER A 43 17.14 -14.67 11.57
N GLY A 44 16.01 -15.25 11.97
CA GLY A 44 15.80 -15.86 13.29
C GLY A 44 15.18 -14.94 14.36
N TYR A 45 14.73 -13.74 13.99
CA TYR A 45 14.01 -12.85 14.91
C TYR A 45 12.53 -13.23 15.01
N ASN A 46 11.95 -13.11 16.20
CA ASN A 46 10.49 -13.06 16.33
C ASN A 46 10.06 -11.64 15.95
N VAL A 47 9.18 -11.49 14.97
CA VAL A 47 8.84 -10.17 14.42
C VAL A 47 7.35 -9.95 14.52
N ASP A 48 6.99 -8.80 15.05
CA ASP A 48 5.62 -8.33 15.17
C ASP A 48 5.55 -6.92 14.57
N MET A 49 4.68 -6.70 13.61
CA MET A 49 4.46 -5.37 13.05
C MET A 49 3.49 -4.62 13.96
N VAL A 50 3.75 -3.34 14.22
CA VAL A 50 2.89 -2.51 15.08
C VAL A 50 2.59 -1.17 14.40
N GLY A 51 1.41 -0.64 14.67
CA GLY A 51 0.93 0.60 14.07
C GLY A 51 -0.59 0.62 14.05
N THR A 52 -1.18 1.79 13.81
CA THR A 52 -2.62 1.98 13.95
C THR A 52 -3.46 1.60 12.73
N LYS A 53 -2.87 0.99 11.71
CA LYS A 53 -3.58 0.67 10.48
C LYS A 53 -3.13 -0.69 9.99
N LYS A 54 -3.96 -1.31 9.16
CA LYS A 54 -3.63 -2.54 8.45
C LYS A 54 -3.59 -2.26 6.95
N GLY A 55 -2.59 -2.78 6.26
CA GLY A 55 -2.44 -2.58 4.82
C GLY A 55 -1.76 -3.76 4.14
N GLY A 56 -2.32 -4.24 3.03
CA GLY A 56 -1.78 -5.37 2.28
C GLY A 56 -2.25 -6.74 2.77
N THR A 57 -1.77 -7.78 2.10
CA THR A 57 -2.20 -9.17 2.24
C THR A 57 -1.39 -10.00 3.24
N MET A 58 -0.29 -9.48 3.83
CA MET A 58 0.43 -10.19 4.90
C MET A 58 -0.45 -10.33 6.15
N LYS A 59 -0.27 -11.37 6.95
CA LYS A 59 -1.14 -11.59 8.12
C LYS A 59 -0.85 -10.58 9.23
N ASP A 60 0.42 -10.29 9.43
CA ASP A 60 0.93 -9.28 10.35
C ASP A 60 1.04 -7.93 9.60
N ASN A 61 -0.07 -7.39 9.12
CA ASN A 61 -0.12 -6.25 8.21
C ASN A 61 -0.20 -4.88 8.88
N ASP A 62 0.09 -4.80 10.18
CA ASP A 62 0.04 -3.57 10.95
C ASP A 62 1.09 -2.53 10.46
N VAL A 63 0.69 -1.26 10.46
CA VAL A 63 1.45 -0.13 9.90
C VAL A 63 0.95 1.19 10.44
N GLU A 64 1.84 2.17 10.59
CA GLU A 64 1.49 3.55 10.91
C GLU A 64 1.68 4.43 9.67
N ALA A 65 0.74 4.39 8.72
CA ALA A 65 0.87 5.19 7.52
C ALA A 65 -0.45 5.71 6.95
N THR A 66 -0.45 6.95 6.45
CA THR A 66 -1.65 7.53 5.83
C THR A 66 -1.34 8.16 4.50
N SER A 67 -2.00 7.67 3.45
CA SER A 67 -1.85 8.20 2.09
C SER A 67 -2.15 9.70 2.04
N GLY A 68 -1.24 10.46 1.41
CA GLY A 68 -1.37 11.91 1.23
C GLY A 68 -0.84 12.78 2.37
N TYR A 69 -0.39 12.20 3.50
CA TYR A 69 0.08 13.01 4.64
C TYR A 69 1.45 13.64 4.40
N VAL A 70 1.62 14.89 4.85
CA VAL A 70 2.92 15.60 4.96
C VAL A 70 3.62 15.29 6.29
N VAL A 71 4.90 15.67 6.46
CA VAL A 71 5.70 15.34 7.66
C VAL A 71 5.01 15.71 8.98
N SER A 72 4.35 16.87 9.07
CA SER A 72 3.64 17.27 10.30
C SER A 72 2.44 16.37 10.60
N GLN A 73 1.69 15.97 9.57
CA GLN A 73 0.55 15.06 9.74
C GLN A 73 1.00 13.63 10.07
N ILE A 74 2.15 13.20 9.52
CA ILE A 74 2.78 11.93 9.91
C ILE A 74 3.24 11.98 11.37
N HIS A 75 3.83 13.10 11.80
CA HIS A 75 4.23 13.31 13.19
C HIS A 75 3.02 13.22 14.13
N ASP A 76 1.92 13.91 13.81
CA ASP A 76 0.70 13.85 14.62
C ASP A 76 0.09 12.44 14.64
N ALA A 77 0.05 11.74 13.51
CA ALA A 77 -0.43 10.36 13.44
C ALA A 77 0.46 9.40 14.27
N SER A 78 1.78 9.57 14.24
CA SER A 78 2.73 8.68 14.93
C SER A 78 2.52 8.59 16.44
N LYS A 79 1.94 9.63 17.05
CA LYS A 79 1.75 9.72 18.49
C LYS A 79 0.75 8.69 19.02
N LEU A 80 -0.16 8.21 18.17
CA LEU A 80 -1.07 7.12 18.51
C LEU A 80 -0.36 5.78 18.73
N SER A 81 0.79 5.62 18.10
CA SER A 81 1.54 4.36 18.07
C SER A 81 2.58 4.28 19.19
N TYR A 82 2.75 5.35 19.99
CA TYR A 82 3.75 5.39 21.05
C TYR A 82 3.52 4.32 22.13
N LYS A 83 2.25 3.95 22.34
CA LYS A 83 1.82 2.92 23.29
C LYS A 83 2.32 1.52 22.97
N TYR A 84 2.56 1.17 21.71
CA TYR A 84 3.05 -0.16 21.32
C TYR A 84 4.51 -0.40 21.68
N LYS A 85 5.22 0.66 22.11
CA LYS A 85 6.63 0.60 22.50
C LYS A 85 7.54 -0.12 21.49
N PRO A 86 7.48 0.20 20.18
CA PRO A 86 8.34 -0.45 19.21
C PRO A 86 9.81 -0.26 19.57
N ASN A 87 10.58 -1.34 19.48
CA ASN A 87 12.03 -1.29 19.60
C ASN A 87 12.72 -1.02 18.24
N LEU A 88 11.97 -1.12 17.13
CA LEU A 88 12.40 -0.71 15.80
C LEU A 88 11.34 0.17 15.11
N VAL A 89 11.71 1.36 14.65
CA VAL A 89 10.86 2.22 13.82
C VAL A 89 11.53 2.44 12.47
N VAL A 90 10.84 2.15 11.37
CA VAL A 90 11.32 2.38 9.99
C VAL A 90 10.50 3.47 9.33
N ILE A 91 11.14 4.52 8.83
CA ILE A 91 10.46 5.77 8.43
C ILE A 91 10.72 6.11 6.96
N ASN A 92 9.66 6.42 6.23
CA ASN A 92 9.73 7.17 4.96
C ASN A 92 8.67 8.29 4.97
N ALA A 93 9.13 9.55 4.95
CA ALA A 93 8.27 10.72 5.11
C ALA A 93 8.82 11.94 4.37
N GLY A 94 7.94 12.64 3.65
CA GLY A 94 8.27 13.94 3.04
C GLY A 94 7.94 14.12 1.55
N THR A 95 7.57 13.06 0.84
CA THR A 95 7.23 13.15 -0.60
C THR A 95 6.10 14.13 -0.86
N ASN A 96 5.04 14.12 -0.04
CA ASN A 96 3.90 15.02 -0.19
C ASN A 96 4.27 16.49 0.09
N ASP A 97 5.18 16.75 1.03
CA ASP A 97 5.70 18.10 1.29
C ASP A 97 6.38 18.68 0.05
N LEU A 98 7.16 17.85 -0.68
CA LEU A 98 7.79 18.26 -1.94
C LEU A 98 6.77 18.47 -3.06
N VAL A 99 5.85 17.51 -3.24
CA VAL A 99 4.81 17.54 -4.29
C VAL A 99 3.88 18.75 -4.16
N HIS A 100 3.59 19.17 -2.94
CA HIS A 100 2.73 20.31 -2.65
C HIS A 100 3.50 21.59 -2.31
N ASN A 101 4.85 21.54 -2.33
CA ASN A 101 5.75 22.63 -1.94
C ASN A 101 5.42 23.26 -0.57
N ILE A 102 5.20 22.43 0.44
CA ILE A 102 4.79 22.84 1.79
C ILE A 102 6.01 22.99 2.69
N ASP A 103 6.53 24.22 2.79
CA ASP A 103 7.61 24.61 3.73
C ASP A 103 8.79 23.61 3.73
N THR A 104 9.25 23.30 2.52
CA THR A 104 10.37 22.38 2.25
C THR A 104 11.68 22.85 2.88
N GLY A 105 11.82 24.16 3.13
CA GLY A 105 12.95 24.77 3.83
C GLY A 105 13.12 24.28 5.27
N ASN A 106 12.02 24.09 6.02
CA ASN A 106 12.02 23.68 7.42
C ASN A 106 11.53 22.23 7.64
N GLN A 107 11.29 21.47 6.58
CA GLN A 107 10.82 20.09 6.65
C GLN A 107 11.70 19.19 7.55
N HIS A 108 13.02 19.32 7.48
CA HIS A 108 13.97 18.62 8.34
C HIS A 108 13.81 18.91 9.85
N GLU A 109 13.39 20.11 10.23
CA GLU A 109 13.13 20.46 11.64
C GLU A 109 11.82 19.82 12.12
N ARG A 110 10.78 19.79 11.29
CA ARG A 110 9.55 19.04 11.58
C ARG A 110 9.83 17.55 11.73
N LEU A 111 10.65 16.99 10.84
CA LEU A 111 11.09 15.61 10.95
C LEU A 111 11.89 15.37 12.24
N LYS A 112 12.85 16.25 12.55
CA LYS A 112 13.65 16.16 13.79
C LYS A 112 12.77 16.20 15.03
N SER A 113 11.74 17.05 15.06
CA SER A 113 10.76 17.09 16.15
C SER A 113 10.04 15.75 16.30
N MET A 114 9.59 15.15 15.20
CA MET A 114 8.97 13.82 15.21
C MET A 114 9.92 12.75 15.77
N LEU A 115 11.19 12.75 15.35
CA LEU A 115 12.20 11.81 15.84
C LEU A 115 12.44 11.95 17.34
N LEU A 116 12.56 13.18 17.84
CA LEU A 116 12.76 13.45 19.27
C LEU A 116 11.56 13.00 20.10
N ASP A 117 10.35 13.24 19.62
CA ASP A 117 9.12 12.79 20.31
C ASP A 117 9.00 11.27 20.33
N LEU A 118 9.41 10.57 19.26
CA LEU A 118 9.46 9.11 19.25
C LEU A 118 10.33 8.59 20.41
N TRP A 119 11.56 9.08 20.59
CA TRP A 119 12.39 8.64 21.73
C TRP A 119 11.84 9.07 23.09
N SER A 120 11.29 10.29 23.19
CA SER A 120 10.79 10.81 24.46
C SER A 120 9.57 10.04 24.97
N ASN A 121 8.74 9.50 24.07
CA ASN A 121 7.46 8.89 24.42
C ASN A 121 7.45 7.36 24.26
N ILE A 122 8.35 6.79 23.46
CA ILE A 122 8.48 5.34 23.29
C ILE A 122 9.55 4.82 24.25
N SER A 123 10.81 5.08 23.92
CA SER A 123 11.98 4.72 24.71
C SER A 123 13.20 5.42 24.14
N GLU A 124 14.10 5.89 24.99
CA GLU A 124 15.39 6.45 24.53
C GLU A 124 16.27 5.43 23.79
N LYS A 125 15.95 4.13 23.91
CA LYS A 125 16.65 3.01 23.28
C LYS A 125 16.01 2.50 21.98
N THR A 126 14.85 3.03 21.58
CA THR A 126 14.17 2.61 20.34
C THR A 126 15.03 2.91 19.12
N VAL A 127 15.39 1.87 18.36
CA VAL A 127 16.16 2.05 17.11
C VAL A 127 15.26 2.67 16.05
N ILE A 128 15.69 3.79 15.48
CA ILE A 128 15.01 4.43 14.34
C ILE A 128 15.85 4.27 13.08
N ILE A 129 15.26 3.77 12.00
CA ILE A 129 15.86 3.77 10.67
C ILE A 129 15.08 4.75 9.80
N LEU A 130 15.69 5.89 9.50
CA LEU A 130 15.12 6.90 8.61
C LEU A 130 15.60 6.68 7.18
N SER A 131 14.68 6.70 6.21
CA SER A 131 15.04 6.76 4.80
C SER A 131 15.07 8.19 4.25
N THR A 132 15.87 8.39 3.20
CA THR A 132 15.78 9.61 2.37
C THR A 132 14.52 9.56 1.49
N ILE A 133 14.07 10.73 1.01
CA ILE A 133 12.91 10.85 0.12
C ILE A 133 13.27 10.32 -1.27
N LEU A 134 12.38 9.47 -1.80
CA LEU A 134 12.51 8.84 -3.11
C LEU A 134 12.42 9.88 -4.24
N PRO A 135 12.97 9.58 -5.44
CA PRO A 135 12.70 10.37 -6.64
C PRO A 135 11.20 10.58 -6.87
N VAL A 136 10.83 11.68 -7.53
CA VAL A 136 9.44 11.97 -7.90
C VAL A 136 9.38 12.47 -9.33
N ASP A 137 8.47 11.94 -10.15
CA ASP A 137 8.26 12.37 -11.55
C ASP A 137 7.44 13.68 -11.64
N LYS A 138 7.93 14.70 -10.93
CA LYS A 138 7.41 16.07 -10.93
C LYS A 138 8.59 17.03 -10.85
N PRO A 139 8.96 17.74 -11.93
CA PRO A 139 10.19 18.52 -12.00
C PRO A 139 10.38 19.51 -10.85
N ASP A 140 9.31 20.22 -10.47
CA ASP A 140 9.36 21.19 -9.38
C ASP A 140 9.64 20.51 -8.02
N ALA A 141 9.02 19.37 -7.75
CA ALA A 141 9.23 18.61 -6.52
C ALA A 141 10.61 17.94 -6.48
N GLU A 142 11.06 17.36 -7.59
CA GLU A 142 12.37 16.72 -7.72
C GLU A 142 13.51 17.72 -7.50
N SER A 143 13.34 18.97 -7.96
CA SER A 143 14.33 20.04 -7.74
C SER A 143 14.57 20.37 -6.26
N LEU A 144 13.54 20.15 -5.41
CA LEU A 144 13.60 20.42 -3.97
C LEU A 144 14.16 19.23 -3.17
N ARG A 145 14.17 18.03 -3.76
CA ARG A 145 14.50 16.77 -3.08
C ARG A 145 15.94 16.71 -2.58
N GLY A 146 16.91 17.04 -3.43
CA GLY A 146 18.34 17.00 -3.10
C GLY A 146 18.70 17.82 -1.84
N PRO A 147 18.34 19.12 -1.78
CA PRO A 147 18.54 19.95 -0.60
C PRO A 147 17.87 19.40 0.67
N VAL A 148 16.66 18.85 0.57
CA VAL A 148 15.95 18.27 1.72
C VAL A 148 16.62 16.98 2.20
N ASN A 149 16.99 16.07 1.30
CA ASN A 149 17.68 14.84 1.65
C ASN A 149 19.05 15.10 2.30
N ALA A 150 19.79 16.13 1.85
CA ALA A 150 21.02 16.55 2.52
C ALA A 150 20.78 16.95 3.98
N LYS A 151 19.66 17.64 4.26
CA LYS A 151 19.28 18.02 5.64
C LYS A 151 18.79 16.82 6.46
N TYR A 152 18.07 15.86 5.87
CA TYR A 152 17.70 14.60 6.56
C TYR A 152 18.95 13.83 7.00
N ARG A 153 19.97 13.72 6.13
CA ARG A 153 21.28 13.13 6.49
C ARG A 153 21.95 13.88 7.63
N ALA A 154 21.92 15.21 7.62
CA ALA A 154 22.47 16.03 8.70
C ALA A 154 21.75 15.77 10.04
N VAL A 155 20.41 15.69 10.04
CA VAL A 155 19.62 15.36 11.24
C VAL A 155 19.99 13.99 11.81
N VAL A 156 20.12 12.95 10.96
CA VAL A 156 20.56 11.62 11.42
C VAL A 156 21.97 11.68 12.01
N SER A 157 22.92 12.34 11.32
CA SER A 157 24.29 12.49 11.82
C SER A 157 24.35 13.25 13.16
N GLU A 158 23.56 14.31 13.30
CA GLU A 158 23.49 15.11 14.52
C GLU A 158 22.95 14.29 15.70
N LEU A 159 21.78 13.65 15.53
CA LEU A 159 21.15 12.85 16.58
C LEU A 159 22.00 11.62 16.94
N ARG A 160 22.68 11.03 15.95
CA ARG A 160 23.60 9.91 16.19
C ARG A 160 24.82 10.33 17.03
N LYS A 161 25.38 11.52 16.81
CA LYS A 161 26.46 12.09 17.64
C LYS A 161 26.00 12.38 19.07
N GLN A 162 24.71 12.63 19.27
CA GLN A 162 24.10 12.79 20.59
C GLN A 162 23.79 11.44 21.29
N GLY A 163 24.22 10.32 20.69
CA GLY A 163 24.04 8.98 21.25
C GLY A 163 22.66 8.38 21.02
N LYS A 164 21.81 8.99 20.18
CA LYS A 164 20.51 8.39 19.83
C LYS A 164 20.71 7.17 18.91
N PRO A 165 19.94 6.09 19.10
CA PRO A 165 19.97 4.91 18.24
C PRO A 165 19.24 5.18 16.91
N ILE A 166 19.86 5.94 16.01
CA ILE A 166 19.32 6.27 14.68
C ILE A 166 20.29 5.86 13.56
N PHE A 167 19.72 5.32 12.48
CA PHE A 167 20.44 4.84 11.30
C PHE A 167 19.75 5.37 10.04
N LEU A 168 20.52 5.47 8.95
CA LEU A 168 20.04 5.97 7.66
C LEU A 168 19.89 4.81 6.68
N ALA A 169 18.69 4.64 6.12
CA ALA A 169 18.46 3.86 4.90
C ALA A 169 18.50 4.82 3.70
N ASP A 170 19.70 5.08 3.16
CA ASP A 170 19.83 6.04 2.07
C ASP A 170 19.30 5.46 0.75
N LEU A 171 18.13 5.93 0.33
CA LEU A 171 17.47 5.56 -0.93
C LEU A 171 17.85 6.50 -2.08
N ASP A 172 18.53 7.60 -1.79
CA ASP A 172 18.79 8.68 -2.73
C ASP A 172 20.10 8.39 -3.48
N GLY A 173 19.97 8.17 -4.78
CA GLY A 173 21.03 7.59 -5.62
C GLY A 173 20.97 6.06 -5.75
N PHE A 174 20.12 5.39 -4.96
CA PHE A 174 19.85 3.95 -5.07
C PHE A 174 18.53 3.65 -5.78
N MET A 175 17.49 4.45 -5.51
CA MET A 175 16.23 4.42 -6.25
C MET A 175 16.24 5.43 -7.40
N THR A 176 15.64 5.06 -8.53
CA THR A 176 15.46 5.91 -9.72
C THR A 176 13.98 6.12 -10.06
N LEU A 177 13.66 6.99 -11.02
CA LEU A 177 12.28 7.18 -11.48
C LEU A 177 11.67 5.91 -12.08
N ASP A 178 12.49 5.04 -12.68
CA ASP A 178 12.05 3.76 -13.26
C ASP A 178 11.57 2.76 -12.20
N ASP A 179 11.97 2.97 -10.94
CA ASP A 179 11.49 2.15 -9.82
C ASP A 179 10.04 2.50 -9.44
N LEU A 180 9.43 3.53 -10.04
CA LEU A 180 8.10 4.06 -9.72
C LEU A 180 7.07 3.71 -10.78
N GLY A 181 5.89 3.25 -10.37
CA GLY A 181 4.83 2.82 -11.31
C GLY A 181 3.96 3.98 -11.83
N ASP A 182 3.75 5.01 -11.02
CA ASP A 182 2.93 6.18 -11.34
C ASP A 182 3.69 7.51 -11.15
N GLY A 183 5.02 7.43 -11.08
CA GLY A 183 5.90 8.57 -10.84
C GLY A 183 5.97 9.04 -9.38
N THR A 184 5.25 8.41 -8.44
CA THR A 184 5.34 8.70 -6.99
C THR A 184 5.52 7.43 -6.16
N HIS A 185 4.82 6.36 -6.51
CA HIS A 185 4.80 5.11 -5.77
C HIS A 185 5.73 4.06 -6.40
N PRO A 186 6.56 3.37 -5.60
CA PRO A 186 7.37 2.27 -6.10
C PRO A 186 6.53 1.15 -6.71
N THR A 187 7.09 0.49 -7.73
CA THR A 187 6.61 -0.82 -8.20
C THR A 187 7.01 -1.92 -7.22
N ASP A 188 6.55 -3.15 -7.41
CA ASP A 188 7.03 -4.32 -6.65
C ASP A 188 8.57 -4.43 -6.68
N TYR A 189 9.20 -4.07 -7.81
CA TYR A 189 10.66 -4.02 -7.94
C TYR A 189 11.27 -2.91 -7.07
N GLY A 190 10.71 -1.70 -7.12
CA GLY A 190 11.15 -0.59 -6.28
C GLY A 190 10.98 -0.87 -4.78
N PHE A 191 9.92 -1.57 -4.38
CA PHE A 191 9.72 -1.98 -2.99
C PHE A 191 10.72 -3.05 -2.52
N ARG A 192 11.24 -3.93 -3.41
CA ARG A 192 12.36 -4.83 -3.08
C ARG A 192 13.65 -4.08 -2.77
N LYS A 193 13.98 -3.02 -3.53
CA LYS A 193 15.08 -2.11 -3.23
C LYS A 193 14.90 -1.42 -1.89
N MET A 194 13.72 -0.84 -1.66
CA MET A 194 13.39 -0.15 -0.42
C MET A 194 13.52 -1.08 0.81
N ALA A 195 12.97 -2.30 0.73
CA ALA A 195 13.12 -3.31 1.78
C ALA A 195 14.59 -3.69 2.01
N GLY A 196 15.39 -3.83 0.94
CA GLY A 196 16.81 -4.11 1.03
C GLY A 196 17.62 -3.01 1.70
N ALA A 197 17.27 -1.74 1.47
CA ALA A 197 17.92 -0.61 2.14
C ALA A 197 17.60 -0.55 3.64
N PHE A 198 16.33 -0.76 4.02
CA PHE A 198 15.96 -0.88 5.43
C PHE A 198 16.62 -2.09 6.10
N TRP A 199 16.71 -3.23 5.41
CA TRP A 199 17.44 -4.40 5.91
C TRP A 199 18.93 -4.11 6.10
N SER A 200 19.58 -3.42 5.16
CA SER A 200 20.99 -3.05 5.31
C SER A 200 21.20 -2.17 6.54
N ALA A 201 20.39 -1.14 6.72
CA ALA A 201 20.48 -0.26 7.88
C ALA A 201 20.13 -1.00 9.20
N PHE A 202 19.20 -1.97 9.16
CA PHE A 202 18.91 -2.82 10.31
C PHE A 202 20.12 -3.66 10.69
N GLN A 203 20.87 -4.18 9.72
CA GLN A 203 22.05 -4.99 10.01
C GLN A 203 23.16 -4.20 10.70
N ASP A 204 23.24 -2.89 10.44
CA ASP A 204 24.12 -1.97 11.17
C ASP A 204 23.59 -1.68 12.58
N ALA A 205 22.26 -1.66 12.74
CA ALA A 205 21.58 -1.35 13.99
C ALA A 205 21.34 -2.54 14.93
N LYS A 206 21.44 -3.78 14.44
CA LYS A 206 20.96 -4.99 15.14
C LYS A 206 21.54 -5.20 16.54
N ASN A 207 22.76 -4.72 16.80
CA ASN A 207 23.42 -4.84 18.10
C ASN A 207 22.91 -3.81 19.12
N GLU A 208 22.14 -2.81 18.68
CA GLU A 208 21.50 -1.79 19.52
C GLU A 208 20.01 -2.05 19.72
N ILE A 209 19.46 -3.06 19.05
CA ILE A 209 18.09 -3.50 19.28
C ILE A 209 18.04 -4.26 20.59
N ASN A 210 17.34 -3.68 21.55
CA ASN A 210 17.06 -4.28 22.84
C ASN A 210 15.70 -4.96 22.82
N ASP A 211 15.43 -5.82 23.81
CA ASP A 211 14.08 -6.32 24.02
C ASP A 211 13.09 -5.15 24.07
N PRO A 212 11.90 -5.31 23.46
CA PRO A 212 10.89 -4.27 23.49
C PRO A 212 10.51 -3.99 24.94
N LEU A 213 10.32 -2.71 25.27
CA LEU A 213 9.67 -2.40 26.52
C LEU A 213 8.27 -3.03 26.49
N PRO A 214 7.73 -3.43 27.65
CA PRO A 214 6.31 -3.71 27.74
C PRO A 214 5.59 -2.52 27.10
N ALA A 215 4.74 -2.79 26.12
CA ALA A 215 3.86 -1.78 25.58
C ALA A 215 3.18 -1.06 26.77
N ASP A 216 3.05 0.27 26.72
CA ASP A 216 2.32 1.06 27.71
C ASP A 216 0.81 0.87 27.49
N LEU A 217 0.42 -0.40 27.46
CA LEU A 217 -0.92 -0.93 27.64
C LEU A 217 -1.27 -0.97 29.14
N ALA A 218 -0.28 -0.71 30.00
CA ALA A 218 -0.40 -0.58 31.46
C ALA A 218 -1.10 0.73 31.88
N GLY A 219 -2.33 0.86 31.41
CA GLY A 219 -3.46 1.38 32.17
C GLY A 219 -4.47 0.27 32.52
N ASP A 220 -4.46 -0.89 31.85
CA ASP A 220 -5.53 -1.86 31.99
C ASP A 220 -5.07 -3.31 31.88
N SER A 221 -4.69 -3.88 33.02
CA SER A 221 -5.03 -5.28 33.28
C SER A 221 -6.52 -5.38 33.65
N GLY A 222 -7.39 -4.83 32.80
CA GLY A 222 -8.81 -4.57 33.02
C GLY A 222 -9.54 -4.35 31.69
N LYS A 223 -10.87 -4.31 31.72
CA LYS A 223 -11.69 -4.05 30.51
C LYS A 223 -11.70 -2.56 30.10
N THR A 224 -11.03 -1.68 30.85
CA THR A 224 -11.39 -0.25 30.96
C THR A 224 -10.37 0.75 30.39
N CYS A 225 -10.07 0.73 29.10
CA CYS A 225 -9.08 1.63 28.48
C CYS A 225 -9.68 2.53 27.38
N ARG A 226 -9.07 3.69 27.12
CA ARG A 226 -9.47 4.51 25.96
C ARG A 226 -9.08 3.86 24.64
N LYS A 227 -10.03 3.84 23.70
CA LYS A 227 -9.79 3.51 22.29
C LYS A 227 -8.91 4.55 21.60
N SER A 228 -7.87 4.13 20.90
CA SER A 228 -7.15 4.97 19.92
C SER A 228 -7.31 4.37 18.54
N PRO A 229 -7.28 5.13 17.42
CA PRO A 229 -7.33 4.52 16.10
C PRO A 229 -6.27 3.42 16.00
N GLY A 230 -6.67 2.28 15.45
CA GLY A 230 -5.74 1.23 15.07
C GLY A 230 -5.15 0.27 16.09
N ASP A 231 -5.55 0.38 17.34
CA ASP A 231 -5.37 -0.71 18.32
C ASP A 231 -6.36 -1.87 18.12
N GLY A 232 -7.19 -1.81 17.08
CA GLY A 232 -8.18 -2.83 16.78
C GLY A 232 -7.53 -4.14 16.34
N VAL A 233 -7.98 -5.26 16.90
CA VAL A 233 -7.53 -6.61 16.50
C VAL A 233 -8.50 -7.21 15.49
N ASN A 234 -8.02 -7.53 14.30
CA ASN A 234 -8.88 -8.04 13.22
C ASN A 234 -9.40 -9.46 13.56
N ALA A 235 -10.69 -9.70 13.36
CA ALA A 235 -11.32 -11.01 13.51
C ALA A 235 -10.84 -12.08 12.49
N GLY A 236 -9.95 -11.73 11.55
CA GLY A 236 -9.21 -12.62 10.67
C GLY A 236 -9.68 -12.59 9.21
N SER A 237 -10.97 -12.77 8.95
CA SER A 237 -11.58 -12.79 7.61
C SER A 237 -12.96 -12.11 7.63
N GLN A 238 -13.74 -12.23 6.54
CA GLN A 238 -15.10 -11.68 6.42
C GLN A 238 -16.05 -12.30 7.46
N THR A 239 -16.36 -11.53 8.49
CA THR A 239 -17.29 -11.91 9.57
C THR A 239 -18.72 -12.00 9.04
N GLN A 240 -19.09 -11.18 8.05
CA GLN A 240 -20.38 -11.29 7.37
C GLN A 240 -20.20 -11.53 5.87
N ARG A 241 -20.96 -12.48 5.32
CA ARG A 241 -20.81 -12.97 3.93
C ARG A 241 -22.05 -12.75 3.05
N GLY A 242 -22.85 -11.73 3.39
CA GLY A 242 -23.94 -11.27 2.54
C GLY A 242 -25.35 -11.79 2.82
N SER A 243 -25.62 -12.00 4.11
CA SER A 243 -26.94 -12.27 4.66
C SER A 243 -27.93 -11.11 4.46
N GLY A 244 -29.22 -11.38 4.60
CA GLY A 244 -30.30 -10.40 4.46
C GLY A 244 -30.90 -10.33 3.05
N TYR A 245 -31.92 -9.49 2.91
CA TYR A 245 -32.72 -9.37 1.69
C TYR A 245 -32.70 -7.93 1.15
N ASP A 246 -32.70 -7.82 -0.17
CA ASP A 246 -32.95 -6.58 -0.90
C ASP A 246 -34.15 -6.76 -1.83
N ASP A 247 -34.56 -5.67 -2.48
CA ASP A 247 -35.59 -5.68 -3.52
C ASP A 247 -35.01 -5.57 -4.94
N GLY A 248 -33.70 -5.77 -5.07
CA GLY A 248 -33.01 -5.89 -6.35
C GLY A 248 -32.92 -4.59 -7.16
N THR A 249 -32.92 -4.74 -8.48
CA THR A 249 -32.92 -3.62 -9.44
C THR A 249 -34.35 -3.14 -9.65
N TYR A 250 -34.54 -1.84 -9.88
CA TYR A 250 -35.87 -1.31 -10.22
C TYR A 250 -36.38 -1.85 -11.56
N GLU A 251 -37.48 -2.58 -11.49
CA GLU A 251 -38.27 -3.03 -12.64
C GLU A 251 -39.50 -2.15 -12.79
N HIS A 252 -39.56 -1.39 -13.88
CA HIS A 252 -40.65 -0.49 -14.18
C HIS A 252 -41.84 -1.23 -14.78
N ASP A 253 -43.02 -1.03 -14.18
CA ASP A 253 -44.32 -1.42 -14.72
C ASP A 253 -45.26 -0.24 -14.53
N SER A 254 -46.29 -0.12 -15.37
CA SER A 254 -47.25 0.95 -15.21
C SER A 254 -48.65 0.60 -15.72
N GLN A 255 -49.63 1.28 -15.14
CA GLN A 255 -51.04 1.16 -15.51
C GLN A 255 -51.52 2.49 -16.11
N GLU A 256 -51.96 2.47 -17.35
CA GLU A 256 -52.56 3.66 -17.97
C GLU A 256 -53.88 4.02 -17.27
N MET A 257 -54.00 5.26 -16.80
CA MET A 257 -55.18 5.79 -16.11
C MET A 257 -56.02 6.70 -17.01
N GLY A 258 -55.62 6.89 -18.26
CA GLY A 258 -56.27 7.78 -19.22
C GLY A 258 -56.07 9.26 -18.87
N THR A 259 -57.00 10.10 -19.33
CA THR A 259 -56.99 11.55 -19.03
C THR A 259 -57.69 11.81 -17.70
N LEU A 260 -56.93 12.29 -16.70
CA LEU A 260 -57.48 12.62 -15.38
C LEU A 260 -58.09 14.03 -15.34
N MET A 261 -57.51 14.96 -16.09
CA MET A 261 -57.95 16.34 -16.16
C MET A 261 -57.72 16.91 -17.55
N THR A 262 -58.60 17.81 -17.97
CA THR A 262 -58.39 18.68 -19.14
C THR A 262 -58.36 20.13 -18.69
N ILE A 263 -57.33 20.87 -19.10
CA ILE A 263 -57.15 22.29 -18.81
C ILE A 263 -57.09 23.05 -20.12
N THR A 264 -57.90 24.10 -20.24
CA THR A 264 -57.81 25.05 -21.35
C THR A 264 -57.03 26.28 -20.91
N SER A 265 -56.10 26.72 -21.76
CA SER A 265 -55.22 27.86 -21.55
C SER A 265 -55.19 28.72 -22.81
N ASP A 266 -54.97 30.01 -22.67
CA ASP A 266 -54.71 30.88 -23.83
C ASP A 266 -53.27 30.72 -24.35
N TRP A 267 -52.41 29.99 -23.61
CA TRP A 267 -50.97 29.87 -23.87
C TRP A 267 -50.45 28.43 -23.81
N ASP A 268 -49.36 28.19 -24.53
CA ASP A 268 -48.51 26.99 -24.47
C ASP A 268 -47.04 27.42 -24.37
N ARG A 269 -46.54 27.46 -23.14
CA ARG A 269 -45.29 28.11 -22.72
C ARG A 269 -44.58 27.36 -21.59
N ASP A 270 -44.60 26.01 -21.67
CA ASP A 270 -44.00 25.10 -20.68
C ASP A 270 -44.45 25.41 -19.24
N GLN A 271 -45.78 25.50 -19.03
CA GLN A 271 -46.34 26.14 -17.84
C GLN A 271 -46.63 25.25 -16.63
N TRP A 272 -46.39 23.95 -16.70
CA TRP A 272 -46.88 22.98 -15.71
C TRP A 272 -45.75 22.44 -14.82
N PHE A 273 -45.99 22.39 -13.51
CA PHE A 273 -45.08 21.84 -12.52
C PHE A 273 -45.82 20.91 -11.57
N PHE A 274 -45.09 19.98 -10.96
CA PHE A 274 -45.59 19.12 -9.89
C PHE A 274 -44.69 19.26 -8.68
N ALA A 275 -45.28 19.40 -7.49
CA ALA A 275 -44.53 19.61 -6.24
C ALA A 275 -45.35 19.24 -5.00
N ARG A 276 -44.67 18.83 -3.94
CA ARG A 276 -45.21 18.52 -2.60
C ARG A 276 -45.48 19.79 -1.81
N ILE A 277 -46.50 20.56 -2.23
CA ILE A 277 -46.76 21.89 -1.66
C ILE A 277 -47.55 21.78 -0.35
N PHE A 278 -48.58 20.93 -0.33
CA PHE A 278 -49.45 20.79 0.84
C PHE A 278 -49.07 19.64 1.77
N ARG A 279 -48.45 18.59 1.22
CA ARG A 279 -48.21 17.31 1.91
C ARG A 279 -46.99 16.63 1.30
N SER A 280 -46.29 15.82 2.09
CA SER A 280 -45.10 15.08 1.66
C SER A 280 -45.38 13.84 0.81
N ASP A 281 -46.61 13.32 0.85
CA ASP A 281 -46.97 12.02 0.25
C ASP A 281 -47.44 12.09 -1.20
N ARG A 282 -47.66 13.29 -1.74
CA ARG A 282 -48.26 13.49 -3.07
C ARG A 282 -47.89 14.84 -3.67
N ASP A 283 -47.85 14.88 -5.00
CA ASP A 283 -47.49 16.09 -5.72
C ASP A 283 -48.75 16.79 -6.24
N ASP A 284 -48.80 18.10 -6.02
CA ASP A 284 -49.83 19.03 -6.47
C ASP A 284 -49.51 19.56 -7.87
N LEU A 285 -50.52 19.95 -8.65
CA LEU A 285 -50.31 20.54 -9.97
C LEU A 285 -50.28 22.07 -9.87
N LEU A 286 -49.20 22.67 -10.36
CA LEU A 286 -49.02 24.11 -10.43
C LEU A 286 -48.95 24.58 -11.89
N GLY A 287 -49.57 25.73 -12.16
CA GLY A 287 -49.50 26.41 -13.46
C GLY A 287 -49.13 27.87 -13.29
N TRP A 288 -48.05 28.34 -13.92
CA TRP A 288 -47.64 29.75 -13.74
C TRP A 288 -48.53 30.72 -14.53
N VAL A 289 -48.86 31.84 -13.88
CA VAL A 289 -49.64 32.96 -14.42
C VAL A 289 -48.98 34.28 -14.03
N GLU A 290 -49.26 35.35 -14.77
CA GLU A 290 -48.86 36.70 -14.39
C GLU A 290 -50.07 37.37 -13.73
N ASN A 291 -49.89 37.87 -12.52
CA ASN A 291 -50.94 38.60 -11.82
C ASN A 291 -51.07 40.04 -12.39
N SER A 292 -52.04 40.82 -11.89
CA SER A 292 -52.28 42.19 -12.35
C SER A 292 -51.11 43.16 -12.11
N GLU A 293 -50.17 42.82 -11.24
CA GLU A 293 -48.98 43.60 -10.93
C GLU A 293 -47.78 43.20 -11.81
N GLY A 294 -47.94 42.19 -12.67
CA GLY A 294 -46.88 41.63 -13.51
C GLY A 294 -45.97 40.64 -12.79
N ASN A 295 -46.31 40.22 -11.57
CA ASN A 295 -45.57 39.21 -10.82
C ASN A 295 -45.96 37.80 -11.29
N VAL A 296 -44.98 36.89 -11.29
CA VAL A 296 -45.21 35.47 -11.58
C VAL A 296 -45.77 34.80 -10.34
N VAL A 297 -46.98 34.26 -10.43
CA VAL A 297 -47.65 33.49 -9.38
C VAL A 297 -48.11 32.14 -9.93
N TYR A 298 -48.53 31.22 -9.07
CA TYR A 298 -48.84 29.85 -9.45
C TYR A 298 -50.29 29.48 -9.14
N ALA A 299 -51.07 29.20 -10.17
CA ALA A 299 -52.40 28.63 -10.01
C ALA A 299 -52.27 27.17 -9.55
N VAL A 300 -52.74 26.86 -8.34
CA VAL A 300 -52.56 25.55 -7.72
C VAL A 300 -53.81 24.68 -7.83
N ARG A 301 -53.59 23.40 -8.10
CA ARG A 301 -54.56 22.33 -7.96
C ARG A 301 -54.01 21.31 -6.98
N ARG A 302 -54.59 21.30 -5.78
CA ARG A 302 -54.19 20.35 -4.74
C ARG A 302 -54.57 18.93 -5.16
N ASN A 303 -53.65 17.99 -5.01
CA ASN A 303 -53.92 16.58 -5.18
C ASN A 303 -54.61 16.00 -3.94
N ASP A 304 -55.90 15.68 -4.05
CA ASP A 304 -56.67 15.06 -2.97
C ASP A 304 -56.51 13.53 -2.93
N GLY A 305 -55.68 12.98 -3.81
CA GLY A 305 -55.41 11.55 -3.94
C GLY A 305 -56.31 10.86 -4.96
N ALA A 306 -55.97 9.60 -5.27
CA ALA A 306 -56.68 8.77 -6.27
C ALA A 306 -56.84 9.46 -7.64
N GLY A 307 -55.88 10.29 -8.04
CA GLY A 307 -55.92 11.04 -9.30
C GLY A 307 -56.88 12.24 -9.30
N LYS A 308 -57.42 12.63 -8.15
CA LYS A 308 -58.32 13.78 -8.02
C LYS A 308 -57.54 15.05 -7.67
N PHE A 309 -57.79 16.12 -8.41
CA PHE A 309 -57.20 17.42 -8.20
C PHE A 309 -58.26 18.50 -7.98
N THR A 310 -58.13 19.26 -6.90
CA THR A 310 -59.04 20.34 -6.53
C THR A 310 -58.38 21.69 -6.76
N LYS A 311 -59.01 22.54 -7.57
CA LYS A 311 -58.51 23.89 -7.85
C LYS A 311 -58.59 24.76 -6.59
N ILE A 312 -57.49 25.43 -6.27
CA ILE A 312 -57.43 26.43 -5.21
C ILE A 312 -57.77 27.80 -5.82
N ASN A 313 -58.58 28.59 -5.10
CA ASN A 313 -59.15 29.84 -5.62
C ASN A 313 -58.14 31.01 -5.62
N THR A 314 -57.09 30.90 -4.82
CA THR A 314 -56.03 31.91 -4.70
C THR A 314 -54.75 31.35 -5.28
N ASP A 315 -54.05 32.14 -6.09
CA ASP A 315 -52.75 31.76 -6.63
C ASP A 315 -51.69 31.76 -5.52
N LEU A 316 -50.73 30.86 -5.61
CA LEU A 316 -49.58 30.75 -4.73
C LEU A 316 -48.52 31.78 -5.14
N ASP A 317 -48.13 32.63 -4.19
CA ASP A 317 -47.03 33.58 -4.35
C ASP A 317 -45.80 33.03 -3.60
N VAL A 318 -44.71 32.84 -4.34
CA VAL A 318 -43.42 32.38 -3.80
C VAL A 318 -42.50 33.55 -3.43
N HIS A 319 -42.94 34.79 -3.67
CA HIS A 319 -42.20 36.04 -3.44
C HIS A 319 -40.87 36.13 -4.19
N ASP A 320 -40.81 35.53 -5.39
CA ASP A 320 -39.69 35.60 -6.32
C ASP A 320 -40.23 35.60 -7.77
N ASN A 321 -39.79 36.56 -8.60
CA ASN A 321 -40.19 36.70 -10.00
C ASN A 321 -39.26 35.93 -10.95
N CYS A 322 -39.06 34.65 -10.67
CA CYS A 322 -38.13 33.83 -11.42
C CYS A 322 -38.50 33.70 -12.90
N LYS A 323 -37.49 33.68 -13.76
CA LYS A 323 -37.70 33.28 -15.16
C LYS A 323 -38.07 31.79 -15.20
N ILE A 324 -39.15 31.47 -15.91
CA ILE A 324 -39.76 30.12 -15.93
C ILE A 324 -38.77 28.99 -16.22
N LYS A 325 -37.76 29.20 -17.09
CA LYS A 325 -36.72 28.20 -17.37
C LYS A 325 -35.85 27.81 -16.17
N GLY A 326 -35.84 28.62 -15.11
CA GLY A 326 -35.07 28.39 -13.90
C GLY A 326 -35.91 27.94 -12.70
N VAL A 327 -37.22 27.78 -12.87
CA VAL A 327 -38.12 27.39 -11.78
C VAL A 327 -37.94 25.91 -11.47
N VAL A 328 -37.63 25.61 -10.22
CA VAL A 328 -37.58 24.25 -9.67
C VAL A 328 -38.32 24.26 -8.33
N PHE A 329 -39.19 23.28 -8.11
CA PHE A 329 -39.76 23.01 -6.80
C PHE A 329 -39.09 21.75 -6.25
N ILE A 330 -38.45 21.87 -5.09
CA ILE A 330 -37.70 20.79 -4.45
C ILE A 330 -37.49 21.13 -2.98
N ASP A 331 -37.44 20.13 -2.10
CA ASP A 331 -37.20 20.29 -0.67
C ASP A 331 -35.76 20.75 -0.39
N LEU A 332 -35.58 21.98 0.10
CA LEU A 332 -34.25 22.56 0.37
C LEU A 332 -33.82 22.39 1.83
N ASN A 333 -34.77 22.18 2.75
CA ASN A 333 -34.52 22.15 4.20
C ASN A 333 -34.84 20.80 4.87
N GLY A 334 -35.28 19.81 4.11
CA GLY A 334 -35.56 18.45 4.55
C GLY A 334 -36.77 18.34 5.47
N ASP A 335 -37.78 19.21 5.32
CA ASP A 335 -39.03 19.13 6.09
C ASP A 335 -40.10 18.22 5.45
N GLY A 336 -39.82 17.70 4.25
CA GLY A 336 -40.67 16.81 3.48
C GLY A 336 -41.61 17.53 2.50
N LEU A 337 -41.62 18.85 2.48
CA LEU A 337 -42.37 19.67 1.52
C LEU A 337 -41.41 20.30 0.51
N ASP A 338 -41.88 20.48 -0.72
CA ASP A 338 -41.06 21.15 -1.72
C ASP A 338 -41.08 22.66 -1.49
N ASP A 339 -39.88 23.24 -1.50
CA ASP A 339 -39.62 24.67 -1.51
C ASP A 339 -39.54 25.19 -2.95
N PHE A 340 -39.28 26.49 -3.09
CA PHE A 340 -39.07 27.12 -4.38
C PHE A 340 -37.60 27.49 -4.57
N ALA A 341 -37.03 27.05 -5.69
CA ALA A 341 -35.70 27.44 -6.13
C ALA A 341 -35.76 28.14 -7.51
N CYS A 342 -35.12 29.31 -7.60
CA CYS A 342 -34.92 30.04 -8.85
C CYS A 342 -33.47 29.94 -9.31
N ILE A 343 -33.22 29.21 -10.40
CA ILE A 343 -31.92 29.13 -11.06
C ILE A 343 -31.80 30.32 -12.04
N GLY A 344 -30.93 31.28 -11.73
CA GLY A 344 -30.57 32.40 -12.59
C GLY A 344 -29.88 31.97 -13.88
N SER A 345 -29.83 32.87 -14.88
CA SER A 345 -29.20 32.59 -16.19
C SER A 345 -27.71 32.22 -16.08
N ASP A 346 -27.03 32.74 -15.06
CA ASP A 346 -25.64 32.48 -14.71
C ASP A 346 -25.44 31.22 -13.85
N GLY A 347 -26.53 30.56 -13.43
CA GLY A 347 -26.51 29.37 -12.58
C GLY A 347 -26.57 29.65 -11.06
N ALA A 348 -26.65 30.92 -10.63
CA ALA A 348 -26.93 31.22 -9.22
C ALA A 348 -28.33 30.71 -8.84
N VAL A 349 -28.51 30.23 -7.61
CA VAL A 349 -29.79 29.69 -7.14
C VAL A 349 -30.28 30.52 -5.97
N TYR A 350 -31.53 30.97 -6.03
CA TYR A 350 -32.23 31.70 -4.97
C TYR A 350 -33.36 30.86 -4.40
N ALA A 351 -33.64 31.00 -3.10
CA ALA A 351 -34.60 30.15 -2.39
C ALA A 351 -35.75 30.94 -1.76
N SER A 352 -36.92 30.32 -1.77
CA SER A 352 -38.07 30.72 -0.96
C SER A 352 -38.67 29.49 -0.29
N ILE A 353 -38.82 29.54 1.03
CA ILE A 353 -39.10 28.36 1.86
C ILE A 353 -40.60 28.24 2.14
N ASN A 354 -41.17 27.08 1.86
CA ASN A 354 -42.54 26.72 2.16
C ASN A 354 -42.75 26.63 3.67
N GLN A 355 -43.74 27.34 4.21
CA GLN A 355 -43.98 27.35 5.67
C GLN A 355 -44.91 26.22 6.15
N GLY A 356 -45.34 25.33 5.24
CA GLY A 356 -46.17 24.16 5.57
C GLY A 356 -47.54 24.49 6.18
N ASN A 357 -47.99 25.74 6.07
CA ASN A 357 -49.20 26.26 6.70
C ASN A 357 -50.42 26.31 5.75
N GLY A 358 -50.31 25.66 4.59
CA GLY A 358 -51.38 25.54 3.60
C GLY A 358 -52.46 24.54 4.01
N GLY A 359 -53.71 24.78 3.59
CA GLY A 359 -54.81 23.88 3.91
C GLY A 359 -56.17 24.36 3.41
N GLY A 360 -57.11 23.43 3.24
CA GLY A 360 -58.46 23.74 2.72
C GLY A 360 -58.37 24.39 1.33
N ASP A 361 -58.90 25.61 1.19
CA ASP A 361 -58.86 26.38 -0.06
C ASP A 361 -57.77 27.48 -0.08
N LYS A 362 -56.76 27.38 0.78
CA LYS A 362 -55.66 28.36 0.88
C LYS A 362 -54.31 27.69 0.62
N PRO A 363 -53.49 28.21 -0.33
CA PRO A 363 -52.14 27.72 -0.51
C PRO A 363 -51.25 28.07 0.71
N PRO A 364 -50.12 27.36 0.93
CA PRO A 364 -49.15 27.74 1.95
C PRO A 364 -48.49 29.07 1.62
N THR A 365 -47.95 29.74 2.64
CA THR A 365 -47.11 30.93 2.46
C THR A 365 -45.65 30.53 2.25
N PHE A 366 -44.93 31.29 1.44
CA PHE A 366 -43.50 31.15 1.22
C PHE A 366 -42.73 32.32 1.84
N VAL A 367 -41.49 32.08 2.26
CA VAL A 367 -40.60 33.12 2.79
C VAL A 367 -39.34 33.17 1.95
N TYR A 368 -39.14 34.27 1.22
CA TYR A 368 -37.95 34.51 0.42
C TYR A 368 -36.71 34.62 1.32
N LYS A 369 -35.70 33.79 1.07
CA LYS A 369 -34.44 33.76 1.85
C LYS A 369 -33.25 34.35 1.10
N GLY A 370 -33.39 34.65 -0.19
CA GLY A 370 -32.31 35.21 -1.01
C GLY A 370 -31.42 34.14 -1.64
N LEU A 371 -30.13 34.43 -1.75
CA LEU A 371 -29.15 33.57 -2.43
C LEU A 371 -28.93 32.27 -1.63
N TRP A 372 -29.24 31.13 -2.25
CA TRP A 372 -29.01 29.79 -1.71
C TRP A 372 -27.66 29.22 -2.13
N LYS A 373 -27.34 29.33 -3.42
CA LYS A 373 -26.05 28.94 -3.98
C LYS A 373 -25.55 29.98 -4.97
N ALA A 374 -24.33 30.47 -4.74
CA ALA A 374 -23.66 31.35 -5.69
C ALA A 374 -23.37 30.65 -7.03
N ALA A 375 -23.42 31.43 -8.13
CA ALA A 375 -23.11 30.95 -9.47
C ALA A 375 -21.69 30.37 -9.56
N ASP A 376 -21.55 29.35 -10.39
CA ASP A 376 -20.26 28.87 -10.89
C ASP A 376 -20.25 29.06 -12.40
N SER A 377 -19.28 29.82 -12.90
CA SER A 377 -19.12 30.13 -14.33
C SER A 377 -19.11 28.91 -15.26
N LYS A 378 -18.79 27.71 -14.74
CA LYS A 378 -18.81 26.45 -15.49
C LYS A 378 -20.23 25.93 -15.76
N TYR A 379 -21.18 26.30 -14.93
CA TYR A 379 -22.54 25.75 -14.91
C TYR A 379 -23.59 26.86 -15.05
N PRO A 380 -23.81 27.36 -16.28
CA PRO A 380 -24.94 28.26 -16.54
C PRO A 380 -26.28 27.52 -16.33
N GLN A 381 -27.40 28.25 -16.31
CA GLN A 381 -28.75 27.74 -16.03
C GLN A 381 -29.06 26.38 -16.67
N SER A 382 -28.74 26.19 -17.96
CA SER A 382 -29.03 24.95 -18.69
C SER A 382 -28.30 23.71 -18.16
N LYS A 383 -27.19 23.90 -17.44
CA LYS A 383 -26.33 22.85 -16.88
C LYS A 383 -26.52 22.64 -15.38
N VAL A 384 -27.42 23.35 -14.72
CA VAL A 384 -27.71 23.17 -13.29
C VAL A 384 -28.93 22.27 -13.12
N ARG A 385 -28.84 21.31 -12.19
CA ARG A 385 -29.97 20.55 -11.63
C ARG A 385 -29.88 20.61 -10.11
N LEU A 386 -31.01 20.41 -9.44
CA LEU A 386 -31.09 20.22 -8.00
C LEU A 386 -31.62 18.81 -7.76
N ALA A 387 -31.06 18.10 -6.78
CA ALA A 387 -31.40 16.70 -6.51
C ALA A 387 -30.91 16.29 -5.13
N ASP A 388 -31.66 15.49 -4.38
CA ASP A 388 -31.14 14.83 -3.17
C ASP A 388 -30.30 13.60 -3.56
N ILE A 389 -28.98 13.79 -3.65
CA ILE A 389 -28.06 12.73 -4.09
C ILE A 389 -27.61 11.89 -2.89
N ASP A 390 -27.39 12.51 -1.74
CA ASP A 390 -26.86 11.82 -0.58
C ASP A 390 -27.93 11.22 0.34
N GLY A 391 -29.20 11.51 0.08
CA GLY A 391 -30.42 10.99 0.70
C GLY A 391 -30.62 11.43 2.13
N ASP A 392 -30.27 12.67 2.46
CA ASP A 392 -30.58 13.31 3.73
C ASP A 392 -31.89 14.11 3.71
N GLY A 393 -32.61 14.09 2.59
CA GLY A 393 -33.88 14.76 2.36
C GLY A 393 -33.74 16.18 1.81
N ARG A 394 -32.52 16.69 1.62
CA ARG A 394 -32.27 18.04 1.14
C ARG A 394 -31.75 18.02 -0.29
N ALA A 395 -32.15 19.01 -1.08
CA ALA A 395 -31.59 19.19 -2.40
C ALA A 395 -30.10 19.55 -2.35
N ASP A 396 -29.32 18.85 -3.15
CA ASP A 396 -27.93 19.16 -3.48
C ASP A 396 -27.84 19.93 -4.80
N PHE A 397 -26.73 20.64 -5.00
CA PHE A 397 -26.45 21.35 -6.25
C PHE A 397 -25.69 20.42 -7.22
N CYS A 398 -26.25 20.22 -8.42
CA CYS A 398 -25.69 19.34 -9.45
C CYS A 398 -25.31 20.14 -10.72
N GLY A 399 -24.01 20.16 -11.04
CA GLY A 399 -23.45 20.74 -12.26
C GLY A 399 -23.19 19.70 -13.34
N LEU A 400 -23.81 19.87 -14.51
CA LEU A 400 -23.63 19.00 -15.68
C LEU A 400 -22.45 19.46 -16.54
N ALA A 401 -21.57 18.54 -16.90
CA ALA A 401 -20.56 18.74 -17.94
C ALA A 401 -21.12 18.43 -19.33
N ASP A 402 -20.41 18.85 -20.40
CA ASP A 402 -20.88 18.69 -21.79
C ASP A 402 -20.99 17.22 -22.24
N ASN A 403 -20.24 16.33 -21.59
CA ASN A 403 -20.33 14.88 -21.80
C ASN A 403 -21.46 14.22 -20.98
N GLY A 404 -22.19 14.98 -20.18
CA GLY A 404 -23.25 14.50 -19.28
C GLY A 404 -22.78 14.00 -17.92
N ASP A 405 -21.49 14.14 -17.57
CA ASP A 405 -21.01 13.89 -16.21
C ASP A 405 -21.67 14.86 -15.23
N VAL A 406 -21.98 14.39 -14.02
CA VAL A 406 -22.61 15.21 -12.99
C VAL A 406 -21.67 15.37 -11.80
N TYR A 407 -21.40 16.64 -11.45
CA TYR A 407 -20.63 17.04 -10.29
C TYR A 407 -21.57 17.60 -9.22
N VAL A 408 -21.40 17.17 -7.98
CA VAL A 408 -22.37 17.44 -6.90
C VAL A 408 -21.71 18.19 -5.75
N TRP A 409 -22.45 19.14 -5.18
CA TRP A 409 -22.12 19.83 -3.94
C TRP A 409 -23.26 19.65 -2.96
N ARG A 410 -22.95 19.09 -1.79
CA ARG A 410 -23.92 18.81 -0.75
C ARG A 410 -24.36 20.07 -0.02
N ASN A 411 -25.67 20.23 0.16
CA ASN A 411 -26.27 21.22 1.05
C ASN A 411 -26.10 20.77 2.51
N GLY A 412 -25.09 21.31 3.20
CA GLY A 412 -24.77 20.89 4.56
C GLY A 412 -25.41 21.76 5.63
N TRP A 413 -25.68 21.13 6.79
CA TRP A 413 -26.34 21.65 8.01
C TRP A 413 -27.83 21.30 8.11
N ILE A 414 -28.54 21.88 9.09
CA ILE A 414 -29.93 21.51 9.45
C ILE A 414 -30.96 22.64 9.36
N ASP A 415 -30.53 23.88 9.15
CA ASP A 415 -31.43 25.04 9.05
C ASP A 415 -32.08 25.12 7.65
N ASP A 416 -32.98 26.10 7.46
CA ASP A 416 -33.63 26.41 6.17
C ASP A 416 -32.65 26.65 5.02
N MET A 417 -31.44 27.14 5.33
CA MET A 417 -30.42 27.52 4.36
C MET A 417 -29.11 26.79 4.68
N PRO A 418 -28.30 26.43 3.66
CA PRO A 418 -27.01 25.81 3.84
C PRO A 418 -26.11 26.68 4.70
N LYS A 419 -25.48 26.09 5.72
CA LYS A 419 -24.40 26.76 6.45
C LYS A 419 -23.07 26.61 5.73
N TYR A 420 -22.91 25.53 4.98
CA TYR A 420 -21.72 25.22 4.20
C TYR A 420 -22.07 24.33 3.00
N TRP A 421 -21.19 24.33 2.01
CA TRP A 421 -21.29 23.52 0.80
C TRP A 421 -20.11 22.55 0.74
N GLN A 422 -20.39 21.25 0.73
CA GLN A 422 -19.35 20.23 0.64
C GLN A 422 -19.26 19.68 -0.78
N ALA A 423 -18.10 19.81 -1.43
CA ALA A 423 -17.90 19.23 -2.74
C ALA A 423 -17.88 17.70 -2.65
N LEU A 424 -18.84 17.04 -3.30
CA LEU A 424 -18.83 15.60 -3.45
C LEU A 424 -17.98 15.19 -4.66
N GLY A 425 -17.83 16.05 -5.68
CA GLY A 425 -17.09 15.70 -6.90
C GLY A 425 -17.97 15.02 -7.94
N LYS A 426 -17.40 14.25 -8.86
CA LYS A 426 -18.16 13.58 -9.93
C LYS A 426 -18.98 12.42 -9.36
N ARG A 427 -20.30 12.50 -9.36
CA ARG A 427 -21.18 11.46 -8.80
C ARG A 427 -21.94 10.65 -9.82
N PHE A 428 -22.04 11.12 -11.05
CA PHE A 428 -22.56 10.32 -12.15
C PHE A 428 -21.69 10.47 -13.39
N GLU A 429 -21.44 9.35 -14.07
CA GLU A 429 -20.75 9.32 -15.36
C GLU A 429 -21.77 9.35 -16.48
N GLY A 430 -21.65 10.35 -17.36
CA GLY A 430 -22.56 10.59 -18.47
C GLY A 430 -22.72 9.36 -19.37
N LYS A 431 -23.96 9.07 -19.77
CA LYS A 431 -24.31 7.89 -20.58
C LYS A 431 -24.37 8.16 -22.08
N GLY A 432 -23.85 9.31 -22.54
CA GLY A 432 -23.81 9.65 -23.96
C GLY A 432 -25.18 9.82 -24.62
N MET A 433 -26.20 10.23 -23.85
CA MET A 433 -27.60 10.30 -24.32
C MET A 433 -27.90 11.50 -25.23
N GLY A 434 -26.90 12.34 -25.56
CA GLY A 434 -27.06 13.49 -26.43
C GLY A 434 -27.53 14.74 -25.68
N ASN A 435 -28.70 15.29 -26.04
CA ASN A 435 -29.16 16.58 -25.51
C ASN A 435 -29.39 16.53 -23.98
N LEU A 436 -28.61 17.34 -23.25
CA LEU A 436 -28.61 17.47 -21.78
C LEU A 436 -29.93 18.02 -21.20
N ASP A 437 -30.78 18.68 -22.00
CA ASP A 437 -32.11 19.09 -21.58
C ASP A 437 -32.99 17.89 -21.17
N GLY A 438 -32.64 16.68 -21.62
CA GLY A 438 -33.30 15.44 -21.22
C GLY A 438 -32.94 14.97 -19.82
N THR A 439 -31.82 15.41 -19.24
CA THR A 439 -31.34 14.96 -17.93
C THR A 439 -32.14 15.56 -16.79
N ARG A 440 -32.63 14.71 -15.90
CA ARG A 440 -33.43 15.02 -14.72
C ARG A 440 -33.00 14.16 -13.54
N PHE A 441 -33.43 14.58 -12.36
CA PHE A 441 -33.29 13.84 -11.11
C PHE A 441 -34.67 13.72 -10.50
N GLU A 442 -35.11 12.49 -10.28
CA GLU A 442 -36.50 12.16 -9.95
C GLU A 442 -36.50 10.91 -9.06
N ASP A 443 -37.10 10.95 -7.86
CA ASP A 443 -37.32 9.78 -7.01
C ASP A 443 -38.45 8.88 -7.56
N ILE A 444 -38.12 8.10 -8.60
CA ILE A 444 -39.09 7.26 -9.33
C ILE A 444 -39.54 6.07 -8.49
N ASN A 445 -38.62 5.50 -7.72
CA ASN A 445 -38.85 4.29 -6.93
C ASN A 445 -39.46 4.58 -5.54
N GLY A 446 -39.43 5.83 -5.07
CA GLY A 446 -39.98 6.27 -3.78
C GLY A 446 -39.06 6.01 -2.59
N ASP A 447 -37.75 5.85 -2.81
CA ASP A 447 -36.79 5.61 -1.74
C ASP A 447 -36.24 6.89 -1.12
N GLY A 448 -36.70 8.06 -1.57
CA GLY A 448 -36.29 9.35 -1.02
C GLY A 448 -34.90 9.81 -1.48
N ARG A 449 -34.31 9.16 -2.49
CA ARG A 449 -33.12 9.62 -3.21
C ARG A 449 -33.49 9.87 -4.65
N ASP A 450 -32.98 10.96 -5.21
CA ASP A 450 -33.32 11.25 -6.61
C ASP A 450 -32.52 10.37 -7.57
N ASP A 451 -33.25 9.71 -8.47
CA ASP A 451 -32.69 8.85 -9.51
C ASP A 451 -32.29 9.68 -10.72
N TRP A 452 -31.19 9.29 -11.38
CA TRP A 452 -30.82 9.92 -12.64
C TRP A 452 -31.76 9.43 -13.74
N ALA A 453 -32.43 10.36 -14.42
CA ALA A 453 -33.30 10.08 -15.55
C ALA A 453 -32.85 10.85 -16.80
N TRP A 454 -33.00 10.23 -17.97
CA TRP A 454 -32.93 10.95 -19.24
C TRP A 454 -34.18 10.72 -20.07
N VAL A 455 -34.87 11.81 -20.40
CA VAL A 455 -36.10 11.82 -21.20
C VAL A 455 -35.78 12.17 -22.66
N GLY A 456 -36.15 11.28 -23.57
CA GLY A 456 -35.99 11.45 -25.00
C GLY A 456 -37.04 12.37 -25.64
N ASP A 457 -36.90 12.60 -26.93
CA ASP A 457 -37.74 13.54 -27.67
C ASP A 457 -39.18 13.03 -27.86
N GLN A 458 -39.38 11.71 -27.81
CA GLN A 458 -40.69 11.06 -27.89
C GLN A 458 -41.23 10.61 -26.53
N GLY A 459 -40.59 11.06 -25.44
CA GLY A 459 -40.96 10.77 -24.06
C GLY A 459 -40.41 9.45 -23.51
N GLU A 460 -39.64 8.69 -24.28
CA GLU A 460 -38.94 7.51 -23.78
C GLU A 460 -37.97 7.92 -22.65
N THR A 461 -37.91 7.16 -21.55
CA THR A 461 -37.09 7.55 -20.39
C THR A 461 -36.17 6.41 -19.96
N PHE A 462 -34.89 6.71 -19.74
CA PHE A 462 -33.92 5.80 -19.17
C PHE A 462 -33.60 6.21 -17.74
N LEU A 463 -33.38 5.24 -16.84
CA LEU A 463 -33.24 5.47 -15.41
C LEU A 463 -32.01 4.77 -14.84
N TRP A 464 -31.33 5.42 -13.91
CA TRP A 464 -30.38 4.81 -12.99
C TRP A 464 -30.76 5.19 -11.57
N THR A 465 -31.13 4.19 -10.77
CA THR A 465 -31.52 4.38 -9.37
C THR A 465 -30.35 4.70 -8.47
N ASN A 466 -30.55 5.64 -7.53
CA ASN A 466 -29.53 6.14 -6.61
C ASN A 466 -29.50 5.33 -5.31
N HIS A 467 -28.37 4.67 -5.01
CA HIS A 467 -28.17 3.96 -3.74
C HIS A 467 -27.00 4.53 -2.94
N ARG A 468 -27.11 4.45 -1.61
CA ARG A 468 -26.00 4.67 -0.68
C ARG A 468 -24.80 3.78 -1.05
N SER A 469 -23.57 4.27 -0.92
CA SER A 469 -22.35 3.47 -1.13
C SER A 469 -21.45 3.33 0.11
N CYS A 470 -21.00 2.12 0.45
CA CYS A 470 -19.98 1.94 1.50
C CYS A 470 -18.58 2.43 1.09
N GLY A 471 -18.40 2.98 -0.11
CA GLY A 471 -17.13 3.49 -0.57
C GLY A 471 -16.67 4.75 0.19
N VAL A 472 -15.44 4.72 0.69
CA VAL A 472 -14.78 5.85 1.36
C VAL A 472 -14.61 7.04 0.42
N GLY A 473 -14.76 8.24 0.97
CA GLY A 473 -14.49 9.52 0.32
C GLY A 473 -13.78 10.52 1.24
N LYS A 474 -13.49 11.70 0.68
CA LYS A 474 -12.97 12.89 1.39
C LYS A 474 -13.53 14.15 0.75
N GLU A 475 -13.35 15.32 1.34
CA GLU A 475 -13.82 16.56 0.69
C GLU A 475 -13.22 16.73 -0.73
N GLY A 476 -14.08 17.05 -1.71
CA GLY A 476 -13.73 17.09 -3.15
C GLY A 476 -13.88 15.74 -3.88
N ASP A 477 -13.93 14.64 -3.14
CA ASP A 477 -14.27 13.28 -3.59
C ASP A 477 -15.12 12.60 -2.48
N GLY A 478 -16.23 13.23 -2.11
CA GLY A 478 -17.06 12.93 -0.94
C GLY A 478 -17.81 11.58 -1.01
N LEU A 479 -19.02 11.49 -0.48
CA LEU A 479 -19.81 10.24 -0.54
C LEU A 479 -19.93 9.67 -1.94
N LYS A 480 -19.57 8.41 -2.10
CA LYS A 480 -19.81 7.68 -3.36
C LYS A 480 -21.29 7.31 -3.45
N VAL A 481 -21.77 7.20 -4.68
CA VAL A 481 -23.13 6.75 -5.01
C VAL A 481 -23.04 5.43 -5.76
N ALA A 482 -23.92 4.49 -5.43
CA ALA A 482 -23.97 3.17 -6.04
C ALA A 482 -25.14 3.08 -7.03
N TRP A 483 -24.94 3.56 -8.25
CA TRP A 483 -25.99 3.58 -9.28
C TRP A 483 -26.36 2.18 -9.80
N ARG A 484 -27.66 1.89 -9.94
CA ARG A 484 -28.18 0.68 -10.63
C ARG A 484 -29.11 1.07 -11.78
N PRO A 485 -28.90 0.57 -13.01
CA PRO A 485 -29.82 0.85 -14.13
C PRO A 485 -31.21 0.26 -13.86
N GLY A 486 -32.27 1.01 -14.16
CA GLY A 486 -33.65 0.51 -14.15
C GLY A 486 -34.09 0.05 -15.53
N TYR A 487 -35.04 -0.89 -15.58
CA TYR A 487 -35.53 -1.45 -16.85
C TYR A 487 -37.05 -1.57 -16.89
N TYR A 488 -37.64 -1.51 -18.09
CA TYR A 488 -39.04 -1.92 -18.28
C TYR A 488 -39.21 -3.41 -17.90
N LYS A 489 -40.34 -3.75 -17.29
CA LYS A 489 -40.65 -5.11 -16.82
C LYS A 489 -40.38 -6.17 -17.89
N SER A 490 -39.72 -7.25 -17.49
CA SER A 490 -39.31 -8.35 -18.40
C SER A 490 -38.29 -7.96 -19.48
N LYS A 491 -37.58 -6.83 -19.32
CA LYS A 491 -36.43 -6.42 -20.13
C LYS A 491 -35.18 -6.30 -19.26
N THR A 492 -34.02 -6.42 -19.90
CA THR A 492 -32.69 -6.28 -19.27
C THR A 492 -31.88 -5.13 -19.87
N SER A 493 -32.46 -4.38 -20.81
CA SER A 493 -31.89 -3.21 -21.47
C SER A 493 -33.00 -2.36 -22.08
N GLY A 494 -32.67 -1.12 -22.44
CA GLY A 494 -33.62 -0.15 -22.99
C GLY A 494 -34.22 0.78 -21.93
N PRO A 495 -35.20 1.62 -22.32
CA PRO A 495 -35.79 2.60 -21.42
C PRO A 495 -36.71 1.94 -20.38
N THR A 496 -36.87 2.59 -19.22
CA THR A 496 -37.93 2.25 -18.25
C THR A 496 -39.30 2.64 -18.76
N HIS A 497 -39.42 3.71 -19.54
CA HIS A 497 -40.67 4.16 -20.16
C HIS A 497 -40.49 4.19 -21.68
N THR A 498 -41.34 3.49 -22.43
CA THR A 498 -41.12 3.31 -23.88
C THR A 498 -41.43 4.55 -24.72
N GLY A 499 -42.18 5.52 -24.19
CA GLY A 499 -42.57 6.73 -24.93
C GLY A 499 -43.37 6.42 -26.19
N GLY A 500 -43.12 7.19 -27.26
CA GLY A 500 -43.71 6.97 -28.59
C GLY A 500 -44.99 7.77 -28.86
N PHE A 501 -45.23 8.86 -28.10
CA PHE A 501 -46.47 9.65 -28.22
C PHE A 501 -46.42 10.66 -29.38
N ALA A 502 -45.46 11.59 -29.36
CA ALA A 502 -45.22 12.60 -30.39
C ALA A 502 -43.77 13.08 -30.29
N LYS A 503 -43.23 13.72 -31.33
CA LYS A 503 -41.88 14.32 -31.29
C LYS A 503 -41.90 15.70 -30.64
N GLY A 504 -40.79 16.12 -30.04
CA GLY A 504 -40.65 17.43 -29.40
C GLY A 504 -41.42 17.59 -28.08
N ILE A 505 -41.75 16.49 -27.39
CA ILE A 505 -42.63 16.54 -26.20
C ILE A 505 -41.91 16.46 -24.87
N ARG A 506 -40.56 16.48 -24.86
CA ARG A 506 -39.75 16.30 -23.65
C ARG A 506 -40.24 17.17 -22.47
N ASN A 507 -40.47 18.46 -22.69
CA ASN A 507 -40.92 19.39 -21.64
C ASN A 507 -42.38 19.19 -21.18
N ARG A 508 -43.12 18.29 -21.84
CA ARG A 508 -44.50 17.92 -21.48
C ARG A 508 -44.58 16.61 -20.70
N ILE A 509 -43.45 15.90 -20.56
CA ILE A 509 -43.32 14.72 -19.72
C ILE A 509 -42.91 15.19 -18.33
N HIS A 510 -43.59 14.70 -17.30
CA HIS A 510 -43.31 14.96 -15.89
C HIS A 510 -43.37 13.66 -15.11
N PHE A 511 -42.72 13.65 -13.95
CA PHE A 511 -42.83 12.60 -12.96
C PHE A 511 -43.48 13.22 -11.72
N ALA A 512 -44.53 12.59 -11.22
CA ALA A 512 -45.29 13.14 -10.12
C ALA A 512 -46.01 12.05 -9.31
N ARG A 513 -46.04 12.19 -7.99
CA ARG A 513 -46.80 11.34 -7.06
C ARG A 513 -48.30 11.65 -7.15
N VAL A 514 -48.91 11.36 -8.31
CA VAL A 514 -50.34 11.59 -8.56
C VAL A 514 -51.18 10.62 -7.73
N TYR A 515 -50.83 9.34 -7.77
CA TYR A 515 -51.35 8.30 -6.90
C TYR A 515 -50.46 8.10 -5.68
N GLY A 516 -49.14 8.30 -5.85
CA GLY A 516 -48.16 8.28 -4.76
C GLY A 516 -48.16 6.96 -3.99
N GLU A 517 -48.41 5.81 -4.64
CA GLU A 517 -48.42 4.52 -3.97
C GLU A 517 -47.00 4.21 -3.45
N PRO A 518 -46.79 4.17 -2.12
CA PRO A 518 -45.49 3.84 -1.59
C PRO A 518 -45.19 2.37 -1.88
N GLN A 519 -43.91 2.05 -2.11
CA GLN A 519 -43.46 0.67 -1.94
C GLN A 519 -43.54 0.31 -0.46
N ASP A 520 -43.48 -0.98 -0.12
CA ASP A 520 -43.45 -1.41 1.28
C ASP A 520 -42.35 -0.65 2.04
N PHE A 521 -42.74 0.27 2.93
CA PHE A 521 -41.85 1.16 3.68
C PHE A 521 -40.90 2.01 2.82
N GLY A 522 -41.33 2.40 1.62
CA GLY A 522 -40.68 3.47 0.86
C GLY A 522 -40.68 4.76 1.67
N LEU A 523 -39.64 5.57 1.50
CA LEU A 523 -39.50 6.84 2.24
C LEU A 523 -40.50 7.87 1.70
N LEU A 524 -40.84 7.77 0.41
CA LEU A 524 -41.84 8.56 -0.28
C LEU A 524 -42.72 7.65 -1.17
N GLY A 525 -43.79 8.23 -1.74
CA GLY A 525 -44.59 7.56 -2.77
C GLY A 525 -43.82 7.47 -4.09
N LYS A 526 -44.04 6.40 -4.86
CA LYS A 526 -43.50 6.31 -6.23
C LYS A 526 -44.06 7.42 -7.11
N GLN A 527 -43.22 7.98 -7.98
CA GLN A 527 -43.68 8.94 -8.99
C GLN A 527 -44.29 8.23 -10.20
N ASP A 528 -45.42 8.74 -10.65
CA ASP A 528 -46.15 8.33 -11.85
C ASP A 528 -45.66 9.09 -13.09
N TYR A 529 -45.77 8.46 -14.26
CA TYR A 529 -45.41 9.11 -15.53
C TYR A 529 -46.59 9.95 -16.02
N VAL A 530 -46.38 11.25 -16.20
CA VAL A 530 -47.40 12.21 -16.60
C VAL A 530 -47.05 12.83 -17.94
N TYR A 531 -47.98 12.74 -18.90
CA TYR A 531 -47.90 13.45 -20.17
C TYR A 531 -48.97 14.53 -20.24
N MET A 532 -48.53 15.79 -20.33
CA MET A 532 -49.40 16.94 -20.62
C MET A 532 -49.66 17.02 -22.13
N GLU A 533 -50.54 16.14 -22.61
CA GLU A 533 -50.90 16.03 -24.03
C GLU A 533 -51.58 17.31 -24.51
N HIS A 534 -51.01 17.91 -25.55
CA HIS A 534 -51.43 19.22 -26.05
C HIS A 534 -52.17 19.12 -27.39
N SER A 535 -53.20 19.94 -27.53
CA SER A 535 -53.79 20.28 -28.82
C SER A 535 -54.16 21.76 -28.89
N LYS A 536 -54.07 22.35 -30.08
CA LYS A 536 -54.51 23.72 -30.33
C LYS A 536 -55.89 23.71 -31.00
N GLY A 537 -56.86 24.35 -30.36
CA GLY A 537 -58.21 24.53 -30.86
C GLY A 537 -58.28 25.54 -32.01
N SER A 538 -59.36 25.46 -32.80
CA SER A 538 -59.65 26.43 -33.86
C SER A 538 -59.99 27.83 -33.32
N ASP A 539 -60.36 27.92 -32.04
CA ASP A 539 -60.58 29.17 -31.28
C ASP A 539 -59.27 29.82 -30.82
N GLY A 540 -58.12 29.24 -31.16
CA GLY A 540 -56.80 29.71 -30.76
C GLY A 540 -56.38 29.27 -29.36
N LYS A 541 -57.27 28.64 -28.58
CA LYS A 541 -56.97 28.16 -27.24
C LYS A 541 -56.20 26.86 -27.27
N HIS A 542 -55.41 26.64 -26.23
CA HIS A 542 -54.58 25.47 -26.04
C HIS A 542 -55.24 24.55 -25.00
N THR A 543 -55.46 23.29 -25.38
CA THR A 543 -56.01 22.27 -24.50
C THR A 543 -54.91 21.33 -24.06
N PHE A 544 -54.82 21.09 -22.76
CA PHE A 544 -53.88 20.19 -22.12
C PHE A 544 -54.64 19.08 -21.42
N LYS A 545 -54.43 17.84 -21.86
CA LYS A 545 -54.96 16.64 -21.22
C LYS A 545 -53.85 16.02 -20.38
N MET A 546 -54.07 15.95 -19.07
CA MET A 546 -53.15 15.27 -18.16
C MET A 546 -53.40 13.77 -18.26
N ARG A 547 -52.58 13.10 -19.07
CA ARG A 547 -52.56 11.64 -19.20
C ARG A 547 -51.56 11.05 -18.21
N VAL A 548 -51.98 10.06 -17.45
CA VAL A 548 -51.16 9.51 -16.35
C VAL A 548 -51.03 8.00 -16.50
N TRP A 549 -49.80 7.52 -16.34
CA TRP A 549 -49.47 6.11 -16.18
C TRP A 549 -49.01 5.89 -14.75
N LYS A 550 -49.87 5.23 -13.98
CA LYS A 550 -49.65 4.94 -12.58
C LYS A 550 -48.49 3.95 -12.42
N ASN A 551 -47.49 4.29 -11.61
CA ASN A 551 -46.28 3.50 -11.43
C ASN A 551 -46.55 2.22 -10.59
N LYS A 552 -46.48 1.08 -11.27
CA LYS A 552 -46.59 -0.27 -10.70
C LYS A 552 -45.23 -0.95 -10.56
N GLY A 553 -44.15 -0.24 -10.86
CA GLY A 553 -42.79 -0.73 -10.69
C GLY A 553 -42.45 -1.02 -9.24
N TYR A 554 -41.39 -1.82 -9.08
CA TYR A 554 -40.90 -2.34 -7.81
C TYR A 554 -39.38 -2.52 -7.85
N GLY A 555 -38.74 -2.44 -6.70
CA GLY A 555 -37.32 -2.73 -6.54
C GLY A 555 -36.46 -1.47 -6.49
N GLY A 556 -35.19 -1.67 -6.14
CA GLY A 556 -34.22 -0.60 -6.05
C GLY A 556 -34.46 0.37 -4.88
N THR A 557 -35.23 0.02 -3.85
CA THR A 557 -35.49 0.90 -2.69
C THR A 557 -34.79 0.47 -1.41
N LYS A 558 -34.28 -0.76 -1.36
CA LYS A 558 -33.74 -1.37 -0.13
C LYS A 558 -32.43 -2.07 -0.43
N LEU A 559 -31.41 -1.79 0.38
CA LEU A 559 -30.17 -2.53 0.40
C LEU A 559 -30.23 -3.64 1.45
N LYS A 560 -29.50 -4.74 1.20
CA LYS A 560 -29.36 -5.84 2.17
C LYS A 560 -28.89 -5.34 3.53
N GLY A 561 -27.94 -4.39 3.55
CA GLY A 561 -27.37 -3.81 4.76
C GLY A 561 -28.32 -2.92 5.57
N ASP A 562 -29.47 -2.50 5.01
CA ASP A 562 -30.45 -1.65 5.71
C ASP A 562 -31.15 -2.40 6.87
N GLY A 563 -31.10 -3.72 6.88
CA GLY A 563 -31.70 -4.53 7.95
C GLY A 563 -30.75 -4.84 9.10
N ASN A 564 -29.47 -4.47 9.02
CA ASN A 564 -28.48 -4.95 9.98
C ASN A 564 -28.67 -4.29 11.35
N LYS A 565 -28.85 -5.12 12.38
CA LYS A 565 -28.77 -4.76 13.80
C LYS A 565 -27.95 -5.81 14.54
N TYR A 566 -27.36 -5.40 15.65
CA TYR A 566 -26.49 -6.24 16.47
C TYR A 566 -26.88 -6.05 17.93
N CYS A 567 -27.04 -7.14 18.67
CA CYS A 567 -27.42 -7.14 20.08
C CYS A 567 -27.29 -8.56 20.64
N ASP A 568 -26.94 -8.72 21.92
CA ASP A 568 -26.96 -10.04 22.58
C ASP A 568 -28.41 -10.49 22.82
N MET A 569 -28.95 -11.29 21.89
CA MET A 569 -30.33 -11.77 21.98
C MET A 569 -30.45 -13.00 22.89
N THR A 570 -29.33 -13.61 23.29
CA THR A 570 -29.31 -14.89 24.03
C THR A 570 -28.80 -14.78 25.46
N GLY A 571 -28.18 -13.64 25.81
CA GLY A 571 -27.59 -13.37 27.12
C GLY A 571 -26.26 -14.09 27.32
N ASN A 572 -25.52 -14.35 26.23
CA ASN A 572 -24.25 -15.06 26.28
C ASN A 572 -23.04 -14.12 26.45
N GLY A 573 -23.29 -12.80 26.48
CA GLY A 573 -22.32 -11.73 26.56
C GLY A 573 -21.79 -11.26 25.21
N ARG A 574 -22.24 -11.80 24.08
CA ARG A 574 -21.79 -11.41 22.73
C ARG A 574 -22.96 -10.98 21.87
N ASP A 575 -22.76 -9.92 21.11
CA ASP A 575 -23.75 -9.46 20.15
C ASP A 575 -23.97 -10.48 19.04
N ASP A 576 -25.24 -10.80 18.84
CA ASP A 576 -25.74 -11.59 17.74
C ASP A 576 -26.11 -10.68 16.56
N TYR A 577 -26.16 -11.24 15.36
CA TYR A 577 -26.62 -10.51 14.18
C TYR A 577 -28.12 -10.73 13.96
N VAL A 578 -28.88 -9.65 14.00
CA VAL A 578 -30.32 -9.63 13.74
C VAL A 578 -30.55 -8.87 12.45
N TRP A 579 -31.12 -9.54 11.46
CA TRP A 579 -31.53 -8.89 10.22
C TRP A 579 -33.02 -8.57 10.25
N VAL A 580 -33.37 -7.29 10.13
CA VAL A 580 -34.75 -6.79 10.22
C VAL A 580 -35.30 -6.49 8.83
N LEU A 581 -36.37 -7.20 8.45
CA LEU A 581 -37.18 -6.91 7.25
C LEU A 581 -37.72 -5.49 7.33
N SER A 582 -37.97 -4.86 6.18
CA SER A 582 -38.61 -3.53 6.15
C SER A 582 -39.93 -3.45 6.93
N LYS A 583 -40.65 -4.59 7.05
CA LYS A 583 -41.91 -4.74 7.81
C LYS A 583 -41.76 -5.17 9.26
N GLY A 584 -40.53 -5.26 9.77
CA GLY A 584 -40.24 -5.54 11.16
C GLY A 584 -40.16 -7.02 11.56
N GLU A 585 -40.48 -7.96 10.67
CA GLU A 585 -40.10 -9.37 10.84
C GLU A 585 -38.57 -9.48 10.92
N MET A 586 -38.04 -10.39 11.73
CA MET A 586 -36.60 -10.49 11.99
C MET A 586 -36.07 -11.91 11.80
N ASP A 587 -34.89 -12.01 11.20
CA ASP A 587 -34.08 -13.21 11.12
C ASP A 587 -32.92 -13.11 12.10
N PHE A 588 -32.61 -14.20 12.78
CA PHE A 588 -31.59 -14.27 13.81
C PHE A 588 -30.40 -15.12 13.36
N TYR A 589 -29.20 -14.59 13.55
CA TYR A 589 -27.93 -15.25 13.28
C TYR A 589 -27.12 -15.24 14.58
N PRO A 590 -27.12 -16.35 15.35
CA PRO A 590 -26.40 -16.39 16.61
C PRO A 590 -24.91 -16.19 16.38
N ASN A 591 -24.24 -15.47 17.27
CA ASN A 591 -22.79 -15.42 17.30
C ASN A 591 -22.26 -16.84 17.56
N ALA A 592 -21.34 -17.34 16.73
CA ALA A 592 -20.83 -18.71 16.89
C ALA A 592 -19.80 -18.85 18.02
N GLY A 593 -19.52 -17.79 18.77
CA GLY A 593 -18.53 -17.76 19.86
C GLY A 593 -17.09 -17.88 19.36
N LYS A 594 -16.83 -17.43 18.12
CA LYS A 594 -15.51 -17.47 17.51
C LYS A 594 -14.82 -16.12 17.65
N ASP A 595 -13.65 -16.11 18.27
CA ASP A 595 -12.84 -14.90 18.35
C ASP A 595 -12.12 -14.63 17.02
N PHE A 596 -11.69 -15.65 16.29
CA PHE A 596 -11.01 -15.47 15.01
C PHE A 596 -11.52 -16.47 13.98
N ILE A 597 -11.60 -16.04 12.72
CA ILE A 597 -12.11 -16.82 11.59
C ILE A 597 -11.18 -16.78 10.37
N THR A 598 -11.20 -17.86 9.59
CA THR A 598 -10.58 -17.93 8.27
C THR A 598 -11.64 -17.86 7.16
N ASP A 599 -11.21 -17.81 5.89
CA ASP A 599 -12.12 -17.85 4.73
C ASP A 599 -12.99 -19.12 4.67
N LYS A 600 -12.67 -20.17 5.43
CA LYS A 600 -13.48 -21.40 5.50
C LYS A 600 -14.49 -21.41 6.66
N ASP A 601 -14.38 -20.47 7.59
CA ASP A 601 -15.20 -20.41 8.79
C ASP A 601 -16.40 -19.48 8.63
N SER A 602 -17.54 -19.87 9.18
CA SER A 602 -18.63 -18.93 9.47
C SER A 602 -18.42 -18.31 10.85
N TYR A 603 -18.53 -16.98 10.94
CA TYR A 603 -18.58 -16.22 12.20
C TYR A 603 -19.92 -16.37 12.91
N TRP A 604 -20.99 -16.40 12.10
CA TRP A 604 -22.35 -16.59 12.55
C TRP A 604 -22.74 -18.06 12.52
N GLY A 605 -23.51 -18.49 13.50
CA GLY A 605 -24.12 -19.81 13.55
C GLY A 605 -25.29 -19.96 12.57
N PRO A 606 -25.99 -21.12 12.62
CA PRO A 606 -27.13 -21.39 11.77
C PRO A 606 -28.24 -20.35 11.96
N MET A 607 -28.71 -19.77 10.85
CA MET A 607 -29.78 -18.78 10.85
C MET A 607 -31.11 -19.38 11.32
N GLN A 608 -31.84 -18.63 12.14
CA GLN A 608 -33.23 -18.87 12.52
C GLN A 608 -34.13 -17.83 11.85
N LYS A 609 -34.95 -18.30 10.91
CA LYS A 609 -35.80 -17.43 10.10
C LYS A 609 -37.03 -16.99 10.89
N ALA A 610 -37.41 -15.73 10.77
CA ALA A 610 -38.63 -15.16 11.34
C ALA A 610 -38.80 -15.50 12.82
N PHE A 611 -37.72 -15.43 13.61
CA PHE A 611 -37.75 -15.72 15.05
C PHE A 611 -38.61 -14.71 15.82
N PHE A 612 -38.79 -13.52 15.25
CA PHE A 612 -39.76 -12.53 15.66
C PHE A 612 -40.57 -12.03 14.47
N LYS A 613 -41.87 -11.88 14.67
CA LYS A 613 -42.79 -11.25 13.73
C LYS A 613 -43.75 -10.33 14.50
N PRO A 614 -43.77 -9.02 14.23
CA PRO A 614 -44.69 -8.12 14.88
C PRO A 614 -46.14 -8.44 14.49
N PRO A 615 -47.14 -8.09 15.33
CA PRO A 615 -48.56 -8.38 15.06
C PRO A 615 -49.14 -7.60 13.87
N ARG A 616 -48.39 -6.62 13.37
CA ARG A 616 -48.67 -5.81 12.19
C ARG A 616 -47.36 -5.34 11.57
N ASP A 617 -47.42 -4.83 10.35
CA ASP A 617 -46.28 -4.23 9.67
C ASP A 617 -45.76 -3.02 10.47
N LEU A 618 -44.48 -3.04 10.85
CA LEU A 618 -43.76 -1.96 11.53
C LEU A 618 -42.51 -1.58 10.71
N ASP A 619 -42.22 -0.29 10.58
CA ASP A 619 -41.00 0.16 9.89
C ASP A 619 -39.78 -0.24 10.73
N ARG A 620 -38.82 -0.92 10.11
CA ARG A 620 -37.59 -1.37 10.80
C ARG A 620 -36.77 -0.27 11.44
N ARG A 621 -36.91 0.98 10.96
CA ARG A 621 -36.22 2.14 11.54
C ARG A 621 -36.72 2.47 12.95
N ASP A 622 -37.97 2.12 13.24
CA ASP A 622 -38.64 2.40 14.51
C ASP A 622 -38.50 1.24 15.52
N LEU A 623 -37.81 0.16 15.13
CA LEU A 623 -37.55 -1.00 15.97
C LEU A 623 -36.12 -0.94 16.51
N HIS A 624 -35.97 -1.01 17.82
CA HIS A 624 -34.69 -0.98 18.53
C HIS A 624 -34.48 -2.31 19.25
N LEU A 625 -33.22 -2.73 19.35
CA LEU A 625 -32.79 -3.87 20.15
C LEU A 625 -32.03 -3.30 21.33
N THR A 626 -32.47 -3.60 22.55
CA THR A 626 -31.91 -2.99 23.76
C THR A 626 -32.30 -3.84 24.98
N ASP A 627 -31.45 -3.94 25.99
CA ASP A 627 -31.84 -4.58 27.25
C ASP A 627 -32.74 -3.62 28.06
N TRP A 628 -34.05 -3.91 28.07
CA TRP A 628 -35.07 -3.06 28.68
C TRP A 628 -35.33 -3.42 30.16
N ASP A 629 -35.05 -4.65 30.57
CA ASP A 629 -35.34 -5.14 31.93
C ASP A 629 -34.11 -5.57 32.74
N GLY A 630 -32.91 -5.49 32.14
CA GLY A 630 -31.62 -5.72 32.78
C GLY A 630 -31.30 -7.19 32.96
N ASP A 631 -31.93 -8.08 32.17
CA ASP A 631 -31.71 -9.52 32.26
C ASP A 631 -30.52 -10.02 31.43
N GLY A 632 -29.80 -9.08 30.78
CA GLY A 632 -28.64 -9.32 29.93
C GLY A 632 -29.02 -9.71 28.50
N LYS A 633 -30.31 -9.76 28.14
CA LYS A 633 -30.77 -10.07 26.78
C LYS A 633 -31.44 -8.85 26.18
N CYS A 634 -31.20 -8.65 24.90
CA CYS A 634 -31.89 -7.61 24.18
C CYS A 634 -33.37 -7.95 23.96
N ASP A 635 -34.19 -6.96 24.29
CA ASP A 635 -35.62 -6.87 24.00
C ASP A 635 -35.85 -6.11 22.69
N ILE A 636 -37.05 -6.26 22.13
CA ILE A 636 -37.46 -5.49 20.95
C ILE A 636 -38.33 -4.33 21.41
N VAL A 637 -37.91 -3.11 21.15
CA VAL A 637 -38.66 -1.89 21.48
C VAL A 637 -39.13 -1.24 20.19
N TRP A 638 -40.43 -1.05 20.04
CA TRP A 638 -40.98 -0.22 18.97
C TRP A 638 -41.26 1.18 19.51
N VAL A 639 -40.75 2.19 18.81
CA VAL A 639 -40.99 3.60 19.06
C VAL A 639 -42.06 4.08 18.07
N ASP A 640 -43.19 4.57 18.56
CA ASP A 640 -44.31 4.97 17.69
C ASP A 640 -44.09 6.38 17.09
N PRO A 641 -43.68 6.49 15.80
CA PRO A 641 -43.35 7.78 15.21
C PRO A 641 -44.59 8.70 15.09
N ASP A 642 -45.80 8.15 15.14
CA ASP A 642 -47.06 8.88 15.00
C ASP A 642 -47.67 9.26 16.35
N ASN A 643 -47.11 8.77 17.46
CA ASN A 643 -47.58 9.03 18.82
C ASN A 643 -46.44 9.53 19.71
N LYS A 644 -45.82 10.64 19.31
CA LYS A 644 -44.73 11.30 20.06
C LYS A 644 -43.64 10.32 20.52
N ASN A 645 -43.35 9.30 19.70
CA ASN A 645 -42.33 8.30 19.97
C ASN A 645 -42.51 7.55 21.31
N HIS A 646 -43.76 7.32 21.72
CA HIS A 646 -44.08 6.41 22.83
C HIS A 646 -43.66 4.97 22.50
N VAL A 647 -43.39 4.16 23.53
CA VAL A 647 -42.77 2.85 23.37
C VAL A 647 -43.74 1.69 23.62
N SER A 648 -43.59 0.64 22.82
CA SER A 648 -44.07 -0.71 23.14
C SER A 648 -42.89 -1.68 23.15
N VAL A 649 -42.94 -2.71 23.99
CA VAL A 649 -41.82 -3.63 24.19
C VAL A 649 -42.26 -5.07 24.03
N TRP A 650 -41.47 -5.88 23.33
CA TRP A 650 -41.54 -7.33 23.39
C TRP A 650 -40.34 -7.83 24.17
N LYS A 651 -40.60 -8.22 25.42
CA LYS A 651 -39.58 -8.78 26.29
C LYS A 651 -39.17 -10.18 25.85
N ASN A 652 -37.88 -10.42 25.80
CA ASN A 652 -37.21 -11.62 25.34
C ASN A 652 -36.97 -12.59 26.50
N ASN A 653 -37.88 -13.56 26.67
CA ASN A 653 -37.74 -14.61 27.68
C ASN A 653 -36.96 -15.83 27.14
N TYR A 654 -35.94 -15.60 26.31
CA TYR A 654 -35.14 -16.68 25.72
C TYR A 654 -34.57 -17.61 26.80
N THR A 655 -34.61 -18.91 26.53
CA THR A 655 -33.94 -19.93 27.38
C THR A 655 -33.13 -20.89 26.53
N LEU A 656 -31.95 -21.28 27.03
CA LEU A 656 -31.10 -22.24 26.36
C LEU A 656 -31.82 -23.59 26.21
N GLY A 657 -31.99 -24.04 24.95
CA GLY A 657 -32.74 -25.26 24.60
C GLY A 657 -34.26 -25.08 24.48
N GLY A 658 -34.83 -23.99 24.99
CA GLY A 658 -36.26 -23.64 24.86
C GLY A 658 -36.56 -22.66 23.72
N GLY A 659 -35.58 -21.88 23.28
CA GLY A 659 -35.72 -20.90 22.19
C GLY A 659 -36.34 -19.57 22.64
N PHE A 660 -36.72 -18.75 21.66
CA PHE A 660 -37.30 -17.42 21.89
C PHE A 660 -38.78 -17.48 22.30
N ASN A 661 -39.15 -16.68 23.29
CA ASN A 661 -40.54 -16.46 23.70
C ASN A 661 -40.76 -15.00 24.12
N TRP A 662 -41.83 -14.38 23.62
CA TRP A 662 -42.04 -12.94 23.69
C TRP A 662 -43.18 -12.56 24.65
N GLN A 663 -42.92 -11.65 25.58
CA GLN A 663 -43.96 -11.00 26.37
C GLN A 663 -44.18 -9.57 25.87
N TYR A 664 -45.35 -9.30 25.30
CA TYR A 664 -45.70 -7.97 24.79
C TYR A 664 -46.21 -7.04 25.89
N LEU A 665 -45.66 -5.82 25.92
CA LEU A 665 -46.02 -4.71 26.79
C LEU A 665 -46.37 -3.49 25.93
N ALA A 666 -47.64 -3.09 25.91
CA ALA A 666 -48.13 -2.09 24.96
C ALA A 666 -47.83 -0.62 25.32
N ASN A 667 -47.56 -0.32 26.60
CA ASN A 667 -47.17 1.01 27.06
C ASN A 667 -46.49 0.88 28.44
N PRO A 668 -45.31 0.23 28.51
CA PRO A 668 -44.67 -0.05 29.79
C PRO A 668 -44.12 1.20 30.50
N ALA A 669 -43.94 2.32 29.79
CA ALA A 669 -43.43 3.58 30.33
C ALA A 669 -44.17 4.79 29.74
N PRO A 670 -45.39 5.10 30.21
CA PRO A 670 -46.24 6.17 29.67
C PRO A 670 -45.64 7.58 29.71
N GLU A 671 -44.63 7.80 30.56
CA GLU A 671 -43.94 9.07 30.74
C GLU A 671 -42.90 9.39 29.65
N LEU A 672 -42.42 8.38 28.90
CA LEU A 672 -41.40 8.57 27.86
C LEU A 672 -42.02 9.17 26.61
N TYR A 673 -41.42 10.23 26.08
CA TYR A 673 -41.86 10.83 24.81
C TYR A 673 -40.71 11.57 24.10
N CYS A 674 -40.80 11.69 22.78
CA CYS A 674 -39.93 12.55 22.00
C CYS A 674 -40.79 13.26 20.94
N PRO A 675 -40.87 14.60 20.92
CA PRO A 675 -41.68 15.33 19.95
C PRO A 675 -41.02 15.42 18.57
N GLU A 676 -39.73 15.06 18.47
CA GLU A 676 -38.97 15.06 17.23
C GLU A 676 -39.50 14.02 16.24
N LYS A 677 -39.44 14.34 14.95
CA LYS A 677 -39.77 13.39 13.87
C LYS A 677 -38.51 12.89 13.21
N ARG A 678 -38.51 11.62 12.80
CA ARG A 678 -37.45 11.05 11.95
C ARG A 678 -37.35 11.81 10.62
N GLY A 679 -36.15 11.91 10.07
CA GLY A 679 -35.96 12.42 8.71
C GLY A 679 -36.16 11.34 7.65
N ILE A 680 -35.85 11.72 6.41
CA ILE A 680 -35.93 10.80 5.26
C ILE A 680 -34.82 9.75 5.37
N GLY A 681 -33.58 10.17 5.64
CA GLY A 681 -32.42 9.31 5.72
C GLY A 681 -32.57 8.13 6.70
N PHE A 682 -32.01 6.97 6.33
CA PHE A 682 -32.18 5.72 7.09
C PHE A 682 -31.69 5.78 8.55
N GLN A 683 -30.70 6.63 8.85
CA GLN A 683 -30.10 6.78 10.19
C GLN A 683 -30.54 8.06 10.92
N ASP A 684 -31.42 8.85 10.31
CA ASP A 684 -31.96 10.09 10.89
C ASP A 684 -33.11 9.77 11.88
N LEU A 685 -32.72 9.23 13.04
CA LEU A 685 -33.65 8.76 14.07
C LEU A 685 -33.67 9.72 15.28
N PRO A 686 -34.87 10.10 15.76
CA PRO A 686 -35.02 11.01 16.91
C PRO A 686 -34.86 10.31 18.25
N VAL A 687 -35.03 8.99 18.31
CA VAL A 687 -34.92 8.19 19.53
C VAL A 687 -33.84 7.15 19.36
N GLN A 688 -32.96 7.05 20.34
CA GLN A 688 -32.03 5.94 20.51
C GLN A 688 -32.02 5.50 21.97
N PHE A 689 -31.58 4.27 22.21
CA PHE A 689 -31.42 3.70 23.54
C PHE A 689 -29.94 3.47 23.81
N ALA A 690 -29.49 3.77 25.02
CA ALA A 690 -28.10 3.60 25.44
C ALA A 690 -28.04 3.56 26.98
N ASP A 691 -27.16 2.75 27.57
CA ASP A 691 -26.92 2.77 29.02
C ASP A 691 -25.93 3.89 29.38
N VAL A 692 -26.40 5.14 29.36
CA VAL A 692 -25.57 6.29 29.74
C VAL A 692 -25.36 6.38 31.26
N THR A 693 -26.11 5.63 32.07
CA THR A 693 -25.92 5.59 33.53
C THR A 693 -24.87 4.58 33.98
N GLY A 694 -24.68 3.51 33.22
CA GLY A 694 -23.82 2.37 33.52
C GLY A 694 -24.40 1.40 34.52
N ASN A 695 -25.72 1.20 34.50
CA ASN A 695 -26.43 0.32 35.43
C ASN A 695 -26.92 -0.99 34.80
N GLY A 696 -26.59 -1.23 33.53
CA GLY A 696 -27.01 -2.38 32.72
C GLY A 696 -28.40 -2.23 32.10
N LEU A 697 -29.07 -1.08 32.25
CA LEU A 697 -30.38 -0.80 31.70
C LEU A 697 -30.29 0.32 30.66
N SER A 698 -31.10 0.20 29.61
CA SER A 698 -31.07 1.17 28.52
C SER A 698 -31.86 2.44 28.86
N ASP A 699 -31.23 3.60 28.76
CA ASP A 699 -31.87 4.90 28.92
C ASP A 699 -32.53 5.38 27.61
N TYR A 700 -33.59 6.20 27.72
CA TYR A 700 -34.32 6.73 26.57
C TYR A 700 -33.76 8.10 26.17
N LEU A 701 -33.17 8.19 24.97
CA LEU A 701 -32.54 9.41 24.46
C LEU A 701 -33.38 10.03 23.33
N CYS A 702 -33.86 11.25 23.53
CA CYS A 702 -34.47 12.09 22.49
C CYS A 702 -33.42 13.04 21.91
N ILE A 703 -33.15 12.90 20.62
CA ILE A 703 -32.07 13.57 19.89
C ILE A 703 -32.65 14.59 18.90
N GLU A 704 -32.35 15.86 19.14
CA GLU A 704 -32.72 16.96 18.25
C GLU A 704 -31.86 16.93 16.97
N ARG A 705 -32.34 17.57 15.89
CA ARG A 705 -31.62 17.63 14.60
C ARG A 705 -30.16 18.10 14.72
N ASN A 706 -29.86 18.98 15.68
CA ASN A 706 -28.52 19.53 15.92
C ASN A 706 -27.62 18.66 16.84
N GLY A 707 -28.07 17.45 17.18
CA GLY A 707 -27.35 16.53 18.06
C GLY A 707 -27.43 16.87 19.55
N ARG A 708 -28.27 17.82 19.98
CA ARG A 708 -28.60 18.00 21.39
C ARG A 708 -29.44 16.82 21.88
N ILE A 709 -29.11 16.28 23.04
CA ILE A 709 -29.75 15.09 23.60
C ILE A 709 -30.35 15.42 24.96
N TRP A 710 -31.60 15.05 25.15
CA TRP A 710 -32.34 15.07 26.41
C TRP A 710 -33.17 13.79 26.51
N GLY A 711 -33.75 13.45 27.67
CA GLY A 711 -34.56 12.24 27.77
C GLY A 711 -34.77 11.73 29.19
N TRP A 712 -34.70 10.42 29.40
CA TRP A 712 -34.94 9.79 30.70
C TRP A 712 -33.96 8.68 31.00
N THR A 713 -33.50 8.62 32.24
CA THR A 713 -32.72 7.49 32.74
C THR A 713 -33.60 6.48 33.47
N GLN A 714 -33.31 5.19 33.33
CA GLN A 714 -34.00 4.13 34.06
C GLN A 714 -33.22 3.73 35.31
N ASP A 715 -33.90 3.49 36.44
CA ASP A 715 -33.28 2.94 37.64
C ASP A 715 -33.44 1.41 37.74
N SER A 716 -32.73 0.78 38.68
CA SER A 716 -32.78 -0.67 38.90
C SER A 716 -34.15 -1.22 39.34
N LYS A 717 -35.15 -0.36 39.55
CA LYS A 717 -36.53 -0.73 39.88
C LYS A 717 -37.48 -0.46 38.70
N GLY A 718 -36.96 -0.05 37.54
CA GLY A 718 -37.70 0.27 36.34
C GLY A 718 -38.35 1.66 36.35
N SER A 719 -37.97 2.55 37.27
CA SER A 719 -38.51 3.92 37.32
C SER A 719 -37.73 4.86 36.41
N TRP A 720 -38.42 5.78 35.74
CA TRP A 720 -37.82 6.74 34.81
C TRP A 720 -37.63 8.12 35.41
N THR A 721 -36.45 8.71 35.22
CA THR A 721 -36.12 10.07 35.69
C THR A 721 -35.77 10.96 34.53
N TYR A 722 -36.47 12.09 34.39
CA TYR A 722 -36.22 13.07 33.33
C TYR A 722 -34.87 13.78 33.48
N ILE A 723 -34.17 13.93 32.36
CA ILE A 723 -32.92 14.65 32.19
C ILE A 723 -33.10 15.70 31.08
N ASP A 724 -33.00 16.97 31.45
CA ASP A 724 -33.19 18.12 30.56
C ASP A 724 -32.11 18.25 29.47
N GLN A 725 -30.89 17.75 29.75
CA GLN A 725 -29.81 17.68 28.78
C GLN A 725 -28.74 16.65 29.17
N PHE A 726 -28.67 15.53 28.44
CA PHE A 726 -27.55 14.59 28.51
C PHE A 726 -26.32 15.16 27.81
N PHE A 727 -26.50 15.68 26.59
CA PHE A 727 -25.44 16.09 25.69
C PHE A 727 -25.82 17.38 24.97
N GLY A 728 -24.96 18.39 25.00
CA GLY A 728 -25.20 19.68 24.33
C GLY A 728 -24.83 19.65 22.85
N THR A 729 -25.38 20.58 22.06
CA THR A 729 -25.05 20.74 20.63
C THR A 729 -23.54 20.92 20.41
N LYS A 730 -22.94 20.06 19.58
CA LYS A 730 -21.52 20.13 19.17
C LYS A 730 -21.32 20.41 17.67
N GLY A 731 -22.39 20.80 16.99
CA GLY A 731 -22.37 21.00 15.53
C GLY A 731 -22.46 19.70 14.73
N HIS A 732 -23.05 18.67 15.33
CA HIS A 732 -23.21 17.35 14.72
C HIS A 732 -24.66 17.13 14.30
N ASP A 733 -24.85 16.50 13.15
CA ASP A 733 -26.14 15.98 12.72
C ASP A 733 -26.46 14.69 13.48
N ARG A 734 -27.69 14.56 13.98
CA ARG A 734 -28.13 13.34 14.69
C ARG A 734 -28.06 12.09 13.82
N ALA A 735 -28.17 12.20 12.48
CA ALA A 735 -28.07 11.06 11.58
C ALA A 735 -26.73 10.31 11.72
N ASN A 736 -25.70 11.02 12.19
CA ASN A 736 -24.34 10.51 12.35
C ASN A 736 -24.01 10.12 13.80
N MET A 737 -24.96 10.13 14.73
CA MET A 737 -24.74 9.79 16.14
C MET A 737 -25.07 8.32 16.46
N ARG A 738 -24.17 7.64 17.15
CA ARG A 738 -24.32 6.28 17.70
C ARG A 738 -23.97 6.29 19.18
N PHE A 739 -24.32 5.21 19.88
CA PHE A 739 -23.95 4.99 21.27
C PHE A 739 -23.46 3.56 21.45
N ALA A 740 -22.37 3.39 22.19
CA ALA A 740 -21.82 2.12 22.63
C ALA A 740 -20.70 2.37 23.67
N ASP A 741 -20.44 1.43 24.56
CA ASP A 741 -19.33 1.50 25.52
C ASP A 741 -17.97 1.29 24.83
N VAL A 742 -17.26 2.38 24.53
CA VAL A 742 -16.00 2.33 23.78
C VAL A 742 -14.82 2.11 24.72
N ASP A 743 -14.83 2.71 25.91
CA ASP A 743 -13.73 2.55 26.86
C ASP A 743 -13.89 1.38 27.85
N GLY A 744 -15.01 0.65 27.78
CA GLY A 744 -15.30 -0.55 28.58
C GLY A 744 -15.63 -0.23 30.04
N ASP A 745 -16.04 1.01 30.34
CA ASP A 745 -16.32 1.49 31.70
C ASP A 745 -17.74 1.17 32.19
N GLY A 746 -18.51 0.48 31.36
CA GLY A 746 -19.88 0.07 31.57
C GLY A 746 -20.90 1.13 31.18
N ARG A 747 -20.49 2.32 30.72
CA ARG A 747 -21.40 3.36 30.23
C ARG A 747 -21.26 3.52 28.74
N ASP A 748 -22.39 3.67 28.06
CA ASP A 748 -22.38 3.99 26.64
C ASP A 748 -21.84 5.41 26.40
N ASP A 749 -20.92 5.49 25.45
CA ASP A 749 -20.31 6.71 24.94
C ASP A 749 -21.07 7.25 23.75
N ALA A 750 -21.05 8.57 23.53
CA ALA A 750 -21.63 9.17 22.34
C ALA A 750 -20.59 9.18 21.21
N ILE A 751 -20.92 8.56 20.09
CA ILE A 751 -20.03 8.40 18.93
C ILE A 751 -20.58 9.22 17.77
N TRP A 752 -19.84 10.22 17.31
CA TRP A 752 -20.13 10.91 16.05
C TRP A 752 -19.30 10.31 14.92
N VAL A 753 -19.96 9.81 13.88
CA VAL A 753 -19.31 9.17 12.73
C VAL A 753 -19.28 10.13 11.55
N GLU A 754 -18.08 10.46 11.06
CA GLU A 754 -17.90 11.27 9.87
C GLU A 754 -18.49 10.53 8.65
N LYS A 755 -19.29 11.24 7.84
CA LYS A 755 -20.15 10.63 6.82
C LYS A 755 -19.31 9.98 5.70
N PHE A 756 -18.17 10.58 5.34
CA PHE A 756 -17.38 10.24 4.14
C PHE A 756 -16.28 9.21 4.42
N SER A 757 -15.47 9.44 5.45
CA SER A 757 -14.36 8.57 5.85
C SER A 757 -14.83 7.42 6.74
N GLY A 758 -15.88 7.65 7.52
CA GLY A 758 -16.29 6.79 8.62
C GLY A 758 -15.43 6.94 9.88
N ASP A 759 -14.59 7.97 9.95
CA ASP A 759 -13.85 8.30 11.17
C ASP A 759 -14.85 8.55 12.31
N ALA A 760 -14.67 7.86 13.43
CA ALA A 760 -15.60 7.96 14.55
C ALA A 760 -14.94 8.69 15.72
N PHE A 761 -15.56 9.79 16.14
CA PHE A 761 -15.14 10.65 17.23
C PHE A 761 -15.99 10.33 18.46
N VAL A 762 -15.32 9.93 19.53
CA VAL A 762 -15.99 9.43 20.74
C VAL A 762 -15.95 10.51 21.80
N TYR A 763 -17.12 10.84 22.31
CA TYR A 763 -17.31 11.61 23.52
C TYR A 763 -17.53 10.60 24.65
N TYR A 764 -16.46 10.40 25.43
CA TYR A 764 -16.44 9.47 26.54
C TYR A 764 -17.33 9.95 27.68
N ASN A 765 -18.25 9.12 28.10
CA ASN A 765 -19.18 9.39 29.19
C ASN A 765 -18.49 9.19 30.54
N LYS A 766 -18.23 10.29 31.25
CA LYS A 766 -17.62 10.26 32.59
C LYS A 766 -18.65 10.29 33.72
N GLY A 767 -19.89 9.95 33.37
CA GLY A 767 -21.01 9.85 34.29
C GLY A 767 -21.64 11.19 34.63
N ARG A 768 -22.61 11.12 35.53
CA ARG A 768 -23.44 12.25 35.93
C ARG A 768 -22.61 13.32 36.66
N LYS A 769 -22.67 14.54 36.16
CA LYS A 769 -22.06 15.73 36.76
C LYS A 769 -22.82 16.96 36.30
N ASP A 770 -23.41 17.70 37.24
CA ASP A 770 -24.15 18.92 36.93
C ASP A 770 -23.18 20.05 36.51
N ILE A 771 -23.07 20.28 35.20
CA ILE A 771 -22.24 21.31 34.58
C ILE A 771 -23.17 22.27 33.83
N ALA A 772 -22.78 23.54 33.67
CA ALA A 772 -23.58 24.51 32.94
C ALA A 772 -23.89 24.00 31.51
N GLY A 773 -25.15 23.68 31.25
CA GLY A 773 -25.59 23.13 29.96
C GLY A 773 -25.26 21.64 29.74
N SER A 774 -25.12 20.82 30.78
CA SER A 774 -25.12 19.35 30.66
C SER A 774 -25.29 18.69 32.04
N ARG A 775 -26.04 17.60 32.13
CA ARG A 775 -26.14 16.78 33.37
C ARG A 775 -25.09 15.68 33.45
N TYR A 776 -24.36 15.47 32.36
CA TYR A 776 -23.30 14.46 32.23
C TYR A 776 -22.00 15.11 31.79
N HIS A 777 -20.89 14.59 32.30
CA HIS A 777 -19.55 15.01 31.90
C HIS A 777 -19.11 14.18 30.70
N TRP A 778 -18.70 14.86 29.63
CA TRP A 778 -18.27 14.24 28.39
C TRP A 778 -16.86 14.70 28.05
N GLU A 779 -15.98 13.77 27.79
CA GLU A 779 -14.60 14.05 27.38
C GLU A 779 -14.36 13.56 25.97
N ILE A 780 -13.75 14.38 25.13
CA ILE A 780 -13.32 13.94 23.81
C ILE A 780 -11.82 13.68 23.81
N GLN A 781 -11.38 12.73 22.98
CA GLN A 781 -9.97 12.59 22.69
C GLN A 781 -9.48 13.77 21.85
N GLU A 782 -8.39 14.41 22.29
CA GLU A 782 -7.82 15.56 21.60
C GLU A 782 -6.36 15.31 21.19
N HIS A 783 -5.99 15.85 20.03
CA HIS A 783 -4.64 15.85 19.51
C HIS A 783 -4.34 17.14 18.72
N GLY A 784 -4.32 18.29 19.41
CA GLY A 784 -4.35 19.61 18.76
C GLY A 784 -5.74 20.00 18.22
N GLY A 785 -6.77 19.24 18.61
CA GLY A 785 -8.18 19.33 18.20
C GLY A 785 -8.87 17.98 18.38
N PRO A 786 -10.20 17.86 18.17
CA PRO A 786 -10.90 16.58 18.22
C PRO A 786 -10.22 15.53 17.34
N PHE A 787 -9.96 14.35 17.90
CA PHE A 787 -9.24 13.27 17.23
C PHE A 787 -10.09 11.99 17.21
N PRO A 788 -10.16 11.25 16.10
CA PRO A 788 -11.01 10.06 16.02
C PRO A 788 -10.51 8.96 16.96
N ALA A 789 -11.42 8.15 17.52
CA ALA A 789 -11.09 6.95 18.27
C ALA A 789 -11.07 5.70 17.36
N TYR A 790 -11.91 5.69 16.32
CA TYR A 790 -11.88 4.68 15.27
C TYR A 790 -11.48 5.33 13.94
N GLY A 791 -10.46 4.77 13.29
CA GLY A 791 -10.08 5.17 11.93
C GLY A 791 -11.08 4.59 10.93
N GLY A 792 -11.73 5.47 10.18
CA GLY A 792 -12.74 5.11 9.20
C GLY A 792 -12.15 4.32 8.03
N SER A 793 -12.67 3.12 7.81
CA SER A 793 -12.28 2.26 6.66
C SER A 793 -13.34 2.20 5.56
N TYR A 794 -14.56 2.65 5.86
CA TYR A 794 -15.74 2.67 4.97
C TYR A 794 -16.65 3.84 5.37
N ALA A 795 -17.52 4.30 4.46
CA ALA A 795 -18.42 5.41 4.71
C ALA A 795 -19.19 5.27 6.03
N GLY A 796 -19.46 6.37 6.72
CA GLY A 796 -19.91 6.36 8.12
C GLY A 796 -21.17 5.55 8.39
N PHE A 797 -22.12 5.51 7.44
CA PHE A 797 -23.33 4.72 7.58
C PHE A 797 -23.13 3.20 7.44
N CYS A 798 -21.94 2.76 7.04
CA CYS A 798 -21.54 1.35 6.97
C CYS A 798 -20.72 0.91 8.20
N GLN A 799 -20.59 1.78 9.21
CA GLN A 799 -19.91 1.49 10.48
C GLN A 799 -20.92 1.18 11.58
N TYR A 800 -20.69 0.09 12.29
CA TYR A 800 -21.45 -0.35 13.47
C TYR A 800 -20.49 -0.60 14.63
N PHE A 801 -21.00 -0.45 15.86
CA PHE A 801 -20.21 -0.53 17.08
C PHE A 801 -20.65 -1.64 18.08
N PRO A 802 -20.84 -2.90 17.63
CA PRO A 802 -21.28 -4.01 18.51
C PRO A 802 -20.15 -4.56 19.39
N ASP A 803 -20.48 -5.31 20.44
CA ASP A 803 -19.53 -6.13 21.23
C ASP A 803 -19.58 -7.59 20.73
N LEU A 804 -18.74 -7.94 19.75
CA LEU A 804 -18.79 -9.25 19.09
C LEU A 804 -17.95 -10.32 19.77
N ASN A 805 -16.90 -9.93 20.49
CA ASN A 805 -16.05 -10.84 21.26
C ASN A 805 -16.51 -11.02 22.72
N GLY A 806 -17.48 -10.21 23.17
CA GLY A 806 -18.10 -10.27 24.49
C GLY A 806 -17.20 -9.78 25.61
N ASP A 807 -16.28 -8.87 25.29
CA ASP A 807 -15.39 -8.28 26.28
C ASP A 807 -16.02 -7.06 26.99
N GLY A 808 -17.22 -6.65 26.59
CA GLY A 808 -17.95 -5.49 27.10
C GLY A 808 -17.54 -4.18 26.42
N ARG A 809 -16.89 -4.24 25.24
CA ARG A 809 -16.39 -3.06 24.54
C ARG A 809 -16.88 -3.03 23.10
N ALA A 810 -17.12 -1.82 22.63
CA ALA A 810 -17.60 -1.59 21.28
C ALA A 810 -16.50 -1.89 20.24
N ASP A 811 -16.70 -2.93 19.45
CA ASP A 811 -15.87 -3.28 18.31
C ASP A 811 -16.23 -2.44 17.08
N LEU A 812 -15.34 -2.39 16.10
CA LEU A 812 -15.69 -1.80 14.79
C LEU A 812 -16.15 -2.90 13.84
N HIS A 813 -17.44 -2.88 13.47
CA HIS A 813 -18.00 -3.74 12.44
C HIS A 813 -18.32 -2.95 11.18
N SER A 814 -17.61 -3.25 10.09
CA SER A 814 -17.58 -2.46 8.86
C SER A 814 -18.19 -3.21 7.68
N ILE A 815 -19.29 -2.70 7.11
CA ILE A 815 -19.84 -3.21 5.85
C ILE A 815 -18.96 -2.74 4.69
N GLN A 816 -18.31 -3.68 4.01
CA GLN A 816 -17.29 -3.37 3.01
C GLN A 816 -17.86 -3.06 1.63
N ALA A 817 -19.00 -3.66 1.30
CA ALA A 817 -19.58 -3.59 -0.03
C ALA A 817 -21.10 -3.40 0.04
N THR A 818 -21.56 -2.37 -0.66
CA THR A 818 -22.93 -1.83 -0.66
C THR A 818 -24.02 -2.88 -0.90
N PHE A 819 -23.89 -3.64 -1.98
CA PHE A 819 -24.93 -4.56 -2.43
C PHE A 819 -24.86 -5.95 -1.80
N PRO A 820 -23.67 -6.58 -1.67
CA PRO A 820 -23.63 -7.94 -1.16
C PRO A 820 -23.82 -8.02 0.35
N ASN A 821 -23.66 -6.94 1.14
CA ASN A 821 -23.73 -6.93 2.61
C ASN A 821 -22.65 -7.79 3.29
N THR A 822 -21.42 -7.71 2.76
CA THR A 822 -20.24 -8.35 3.34
C THR A 822 -19.56 -7.42 4.33
N ALA A 823 -19.04 -7.95 5.43
CA ALA A 823 -18.45 -7.16 6.50
C ALA A 823 -17.20 -7.80 7.11
N VAL A 824 -16.37 -6.96 7.72
CA VAL A 824 -15.23 -7.34 8.57
C VAL A 824 -15.37 -6.69 9.93
N SER A 825 -14.80 -7.33 10.96
CA SER A 825 -14.80 -6.81 12.32
C SER A 825 -13.37 -6.59 12.83
N ALA A 826 -13.17 -5.53 13.58
CA ALA A 826 -11.95 -5.27 14.33
C ALA A 826 -12.30 -5.04 15.81
N TYR A 827 -11.78 -5.90 16.67
CA TYR A 827 -12.05 -5.89 18.10
C TYR A 827 -11.37 -4.74 18.80
N ASN A 828 -12.11 -4.06 19.67
CA ASN A 828 -11.57 -3.04 20.54
C ASN A 828 -11.07 -3.67 21.84
N ILE A 829 -9.80 -4.06 21.88
CA ILE A 829 -9.19 -4.64 23.08
C ILE A 829 -8.16 -3.69 23.70
N CYS A 830 -8.01 -3.74 25.03
CA CYS A 830 -7.03 -2.90 25.73
C CYS A 830 -5.60 -3.30 25.45
N ASP A 831 -5.39 -4.58 25.17
CA ASP A 831 -4.10 -5.15 24.82
C ASP A 831 -3.96 -5.30 23.30
N GLY A 832 -3.93 -4.17 22.58
CA GLY A 832 -3.81 -4.13 21.13
C GLY A 832 -2.54 -4.80 20.59
N ASN A 833 -2.71 -6.05 20.15
CA ASN A 833 -1.94 -6.88 19.21
C ASN A 833 -0.59 -7.50 19.66
N ARG A 834 -0.54 -8.84 19.65
CA ARG A 834 0.68 -9.69 19.77
C ARG A 834 0.64 -10.96 18.91
N SER A 835 -0.27 -11.12 17.95
CA SER A 835 -0.47 -12.46 17.34
C SER A 835 -0.85 -12.46 15.86
N GLY A 836 -0.18 -11.63 15.07
CA GLY A 836 -0.30 -11.62 13.61
C GLY A 836 0.52 -12.68 12.86
N ASP A 837 1.05 -13.74 13.48
CA ASP A 837 2.11 -14.52 12.83
C ASP A 837 1.72 -15.22 11.51
N ASP A 838 2.37 -14.84 10.40
CA ASP A 838 2.41 -15.56 9.13
C ASP A 838 2.91 -17.01 9.31
N SER A 839 2.65 -17.88 8.32
CA SER A 839 3.00 -19.32 8.37
C SER A 839 4.45 -19.59 8.81
N SER A 840 4.68 -20.79 9.36
CA SER A 840 6.00 -21.25 9.83
C SER A 840 7.01 -21.49 8.69
N ASP A 841 6.56 -21.49 7.44
CA ASP A 841 7.41 -21.72 6.26
C ASP A 841 8.07 -20.41 5.82
N ILE A 842 9.10 -20.00 6.54
CA ILE A 842 9.83 -18.77 6.27
C ILE A 842 10.81 -18.99 5.10
N LYS A 843 10.47 -18.45 3.93
CA LYS A 843 11.36 -18.41 2.75
C LYS A 843 12.17 -17.12 2.75
N LYS A 844 13.43 -17.19 2.30
CA LYS A 844 14.27 -16.00 2.12
C LYS A 844 13.62 -15.09 1.06
N PRO A 845 13.28 -13.83 1.38
CA PRO A 845 12.75 -12.91 0.40
C PRO A 845 13.84 -12.43 -0.55
N ASP A 846 13.42 -12.11 -1.78
CA ASP A 846 14.28 -11.52 -2.81
C ASP A 846 14.43 -10.01 -2.53
N LEU A 847 15.49 -9.63 -1.81
CA LEU A 847 15.80 -8.23 -1.49
C LEU A 847 16.92 -7.71 -2.37
N ILE A 848 16.77 -6.48 -2.86
CA ILE A 848 17.83 -5.78 -3.61
C ILE A 848 18.54 -4.85 -2.61
N ILE A 849 19.73 -5.24 -2.16
CA ILE A 849 20.47 -4.53 -1.10
C ILE A 849 21.27 -3.36 -1.71
N PRO A 850 21.25 -2.16 -1.10
CA PRO A 850 22.15 -1.10 -1.53
C PRO A 850 23.61 -1.55 -1.33
N PRO A 851 24.52 -1.17 -2.24
CA PRO A 851 25.93 -1.56 -2.12
C PRO A 851 26.47 -1.12 -0.75
N LYS A 852 26.88 -2.09 0.07
CA LYS A 852 27.35 -1.85 1.45
C LYS A 852 28.52 -0.87 1.44
N THR A 853 28.34 0.25 2.13
CA THR A 853 29.49 1.02 2.64
C THR A 853 29.94 0.31 3.92
N PRO A 854 31.22 -0.09 4.09
CA PRO A 854 31.64 -0.86 5.27
C PRO A 854 31.50 -0.03 6.56
N GLY A 855 30.87 -0.57 7.60
CA GLY A 855 30.87 -0.05 8.98
C GLY A 855 30.20 -1.06 9.92
N GLY A 856 30.58 -1.24 11.19
CA GLY A 856 31.66 -0.66 11.98
C GLY A 856 31.61 -1.21 13.41
N GLY A 857 32.75 -1.22 14.10
CA GLY A 857 32.84 -1.27 15.56
C GLY A 857 33.96 -0.33 15.98
N GLY A 858 33.65 0.64 16.84
CA GLY A 858 34.61 1.61 17.39
C GLY A 858 34.68 2.94 16.60
N ALA A 859 34.58 4.05 17.31
CA ALA A 859 34.63 5.40 16.76
C ALA A 859 35.95 5.67 16.00
N GLU A 860 35.88 6.07 14.74
CA GLU A 860 36.14 7.44 14.25
C GLU A 860 36.36 7.44 12.73
N GLU A 861 35.93 8.55 12.10
CA GLU A 861 36.31 9.05 10.77
C GLU A 861 35.69 8.43 9.52
N SER A 862 34.98 9.30 8.78
CA SER A 862 34.99 9.41 7.31
C SER A 862 35.07 8.08 6.55
N ASN A 863 33.93 7.58 6.04
CA ASN A 863 33.88 6.49 5.04
C ASN A 863 34.36 6.94 3.64
N SER A 864 35.40 7.77 3.60
CA SER A 864 36.37 7.73 2.52
C SER A 864 37.53 6.86 3.01
N PRO A 865 37.96 5.81 2.29
CA PRO A 865 39.19 5.11 2.66
C PRO A 865 40.27 6.17 2.92
N PRO A 866 41.02 6.08 4.04
CA PRO A 866 41.99 7.11 4.39
C PRO A 866 42.80 7.49 3.16
N ILE A 867 42.92 8.77 2.85
CA ILE A 867 43.81 9.20 1.76
C ILE A 867 45.15 8.53 2.05
N PRO A 868 45.85 7.88 1.09
CA PRO A 868 46.96 6.96 1.39
C PRO A 868 48.02 7.46 2.39
N SER A 869 48.14 8.78 2.58
CA SER A 869 48.90 9.44 3.65
C SER A 869 48.53 9.05 5.10
N ASP A 870 47.32 8.56 5.35
CA ASP A 870 46.78 8.22 6.67
C ASP A 870 47.01 6.75 7.07
N ASN A 871 47.43 5.90 6.11
CA ASN A 871 47.62 4.46 6.28
C ASN A 871 48.70 4.05 7.30
N CYS A 872 49.51 5.02 7.76
CA CYS A 872 50.53 4.84 8.78
C CYS A 872 50.19 5.52 10.11
N LYS A 873 49.09 6.29 10.17
CA LYS A 873 48.68 7.04 11.37
C LYS A 873 47.52 6.37 12.09
N LYS A 874 46.61 5.76 11.33
CA LYS A 874 45.43 5.05 11.85
C LYS A 874 45.65 3.57 11.65
N LEU A 875 46.03 2.88 12.73
CA LEU A 875 46.35 1.47 12.69
C LEU A 875 45.07 0.66 12.92
N PRO A 876 44.56 -0.05 11.90
CA PRO A 876 43.34 -0.83 12.04
C PRO A 876 43.61 -2.11 12.85
N ASP A 877 42.54 -2.68 13.42
CA ASP A 877 42.64 -3.79 14.36
C ASP A 877 43.27 -5.07 13.78
N PHE A 878 43.29 -5.28 12.46
CA PHE A 878 43.95 -6.44 11.85
C PHE A 878 45.48 -6.31 11.83
N MET A 879 46.02 -5.14 12.19
CA MET A 879 47.45 -4.88 12.27
C MET A 879 48.04 -5.34 13.60
N PHE A 880 49.23 -5.91 13.55
CA PHE A 880 49.94 -6.38 14.74
C PHE A 880 50.47 -5.20 15.55
N THR A 881 50.17 -5.17 16.84
CA THR A 881 50.63 -4.16 17.79
C THR A 881 51.16 -4.82 19.07
N PRO A 882 52.09 -4.17 19.82
CA PRO A 882 52.68 -2.87 19.54
C PRO A 882 53.65 -2.89 18.35
N LEU A 883 53.72 -1.77 17.62
CA LEU A 883 54.68 -1.61 16.53
C LEU A 883 56.08 -1.31 17.07
N THR A 884 57.10 -1.95 16.50
CA THR A 884 58.50 -1.74 16.91
C THR A 884 59.12 -0.59 16.11
N ARG A 885 59.41 0.52 16.79
CA ARG A 885 60.22 1.61 16.24
C ARG A 885 61.71 1.34 16.44
N VAL A 886 62.47 1.37 15.35
CA VAL A 886 63.93 1.30 15.39
C VAL A 886 64.50 2.63 14.91
N GLY A 887 65.45 3.18 15.68
CA GLY A 887 65.95 4.56 15.51
C GLY A 887 65.31 5.54 16.50
N ARG A 888 66.14 6.34 17.17
CA ARG A 888 65.75 7.28 18.25
C ARG A 888 65.73 8.73 17.79
N SER A 889 66.38 9.02 16.66
CA SER A 889 66.36 10.33 16.03
C SER A 889 65.04 10.57 15.30
N ALA A 890 64.68 11.85 15.09
CA ALA A 890 63.49 12.30 14.37
C ALA A 890 63.73 13.67 13.72
N GLN A 891 64.95 13.89 13.20
CA GLN A 891 65.38 15.18 12.64
C GLN A 891 65.02 15.35 11.14
N GLY A 892 64.43 14.33 10.50
CA GLY A 892 64.05 14.32 9.09
C GLY A 892 62.55 14.51 8.84
N GLU A 893 62.11 14.19 7.62
CA GLU A 893 60.70 14.24 7.19
C GLU A 893 60.01 12.89 7.37
N ASP A 894 58.72 12.91 7.72
CA ASP A 894 57.91 11.71 7.88
C ASP A 894 57.38 11.19 6.53
N TYR A 895 57.51 9.89 6.30
CA TYR A 895 57.01 9.17 5.14
C TYR A 895 56.07 8.04 5.57
N CYS A 896 55.04 7.81 4.75
CA CYS A 896 54.13 6.68 4.89
C CYS A 896 54.17 5.79 3.66
N PHE A 897 54.85 4.65 3.75
CA PHE A 897 54.94 3.65 2.70
C PHE A 897 53.85 2.60 2.87
N ALA A 898 52.57 2.99 2.81
CA ALA A 898 51.45 2.07 2.98
C ALA A 898 50.28 2.41 2.04
N LYS A 899 49.75 1.38 1.35
CA LYS A 899 48.60 1.49 0.44
C LYS A 899 47.58 0.36 0.64
N TRP A 900 47.60 -0.27 1.82
CA TRP A 900 46.82 -1.47 2.12
C TRP A 900 45.31 -1.24 1.97
N ASN A 901 44.81 -0.04 2.22
CA ASN A 901 43.39 0.30 2.06
C ASN A 901 42.88 0.30 0.61
N LYS A 902 43.80 0.26 -0.37
CA LYS A 902 43.52 0.09 -1.80
C LYS A 902 43.81 -1.33 -2.30
N GLY A 903 44.15 -2.27 -1.42
CA GLY A 903 44.58 -3.61 -1.83
C GLY A 903 45.96 -3.63 -2.48
N VAL A 904 46.78 -2.60 -2.23
CA VAL A 904 48.10 -2.44 -2.85
C VAL A 904 49.19 -2.65 -1.78
N PHE A 905 50.00 -3.68 -1.96
CA PHE A 905 50.99 -4.14 -0.96
C PHE A 905 52.41 -3.97 -1.47
N ILE A 906 53.37 -3.92 -0.56
CA ILE A 906 54.79 -3.90 -0.95
C ILE A 906 55.17 -5.31 -1.43
N LYS A 907 55.82 -5.39 -2.59
CA LYS A 907 56.37 -6.64 -3.16
C LYS A 907 57.89 -6.60 -3.34
N GLU A 908 58.51 -5.43 -3.16
CA GLU A 908 59.96 -5.24 -3.24
C GLU A 908 60.41 -4.16 -2.25
N ILE A 909 61.54 -4.38 -1.58
CA ILE A 909 62.27 -3.36 -0.81
C ILE A 909 63.72 -3.34 -1.30
N GLU A 910 64.22 -2.15 -1.62
CA GLU A 910 65.62 -1.85 -1.90
C GLU A 910 66.15 -0.94 -0.79
N ALA A 911 67.35 -1.19 -0.28
CA ALA A 911 67.97 -0.38 0.76
C ALA A 911 69.46 -0.14 0.49
N VAL A 912 69.96 1.05 0.83
CA VAL A 912 71.36 1.44 0.72
C VAL A 912 71.81 2.11 2.01
N ALA A 913 72.98 1.74 2.51
CA ALA A 913 73.60 2.25 3.71
C ALA A 913 75.02 2.79 3.43
N SER A 914 75.52 3.60 4.37
CA SER A 914 76.92 4.04 4.42
C SER A 914 77.64 3.36 5.60
N SER A 915 78.91 3.70 5.83
CA SER A 915 79.70 3.13 6.93
C SER A 915 79.04 3.24 8.32
N GLY A 916 78.18 4.24 8.56
CA GLY A 916 77.58 4.51 9.87
C GLY A 916 76.05 4.61 9.96
N SER A 917 75.29 4.49 8.86
CA SER A 917 73.81 4.57 8.88
C SER A 917 73.16 3.98 7.64
N LEU A 918 71.92 3.53 7.77
CA LEU A 918 70.99 3.36 6.65
C LEU A 918 70.70 4.72 6.00
N ARG A 919 70.86 4.82 4.68
CA ARG A 919 70.82 6.09 3.95
C ARG A 919 69.59 6.25 3.08
N TYR A 920 69.14 5.17 2.46
CA TYR A 920 68.07 5.19 1.47
C TYR A 920 67.26 3.90 1.52
N ILE A 921 65.96 4.04 1.30
CA ILE A 921 65.04 2.92 1.12
C ILE A 921 64.07 3.23 -0.01
N ARG A 922 63.80 2.23 -0.85
CA ARG A 922 62.79 2.26 -1.92
C ARG A 922 61.91 1.03 -1.86
N VAL A 923 60.63 1.21 -2.11
CA VAL A 923 59.65 0.13 -2.16
C VAL A 923 58.94 0.10 -3.51
N VAL A 924 58.63 -1.11 -4.00
CA VAL A 924 57.75 -1.32 -5.15
C VAL A 924 56.47 -2.00 -4.68
N TYR A 925 55.34 -1.49 -5.14
CA TYR A 925 54.02 -1.97 -4.79
C TYR A 925 53.49 -3.00 -5.79
N THR A 926 52.46 -3.76 -5.40
CA THR A 926 51.79 -4.75 -6.25
C THR A 926 51.24 -4.12 -7.53
N ASP A 927 50.72 -2.90 -7.48
CA ASP A 927 50.25 -2.11 -8.64
C ASP A 927 51.38 -1.56 -9.54
N GLY A 928 52.65 -1.84 -9.20
CA GLY A 928 53.83 -1.39 -9.95
C GLY A 928 54.33 0.01 -9.58
N SER A 929 53.59 0.76 -8.76
CA SER A 929 54.04 2.07 -8.28
C SER A 929 55.23 1.95 -7.32
N THR A 930 55.99 3.03 -7.13
CA THR A 930 57.19 3.04 -6.27
C THR A 930 57.18 4.23 -5.31
N GLN A 931 57.84 4.08 -4.16
CA GLN A 931 58.10 5.16 -3.20
C GLN A 931 59.52 5.03 -2.65
N GLU A 932 60.18 6.14 -2.38
CA GLU A 932 61.55 6.17 -1.86
C GLU A 932 61.75 7.30 -0.84
N ALA A 933 62.71 7.12 0.06
CA ALA A 933 63.04 8.07 1.12
C ALA A 933 64.52 7.98 1.51
N GLY A 934 65.05 9.11 1.98
CA GLY A 934 66.47 9.27 2.30
C GLY A 934 67.32 9.58 1.06
N LYS A 935 68.65 9.57 1.23
CA LYS A 935 69.60 9.96 0.19
C LYS A 935 70.42 8.77 -0.27
N LYS A 936 70.24 8.34 -1.51
CA LYS A 936 71.04 7.27 -2.11
C LYS A 936 72.48 7.71 -2.22
N VAL A 937 73.39 6.95 -1.61
CA VAL A 937 74.84 7.19 -1.66
C VAL A 937 75.49 6.24 -2.67
N ALA A 938 76.62 6.67 -3.26
CA ALA A 938 77.41 5.80 -4.13
C ALA A 938 77.93 4.60 -3.33
N ASP A 939 78.09 3.46 -4.02
CA ASP A 939 78.73 2.28 -3.44
C ASP A 939 80.15 2.64 -2.98
N ASP A 940 80.44 2.42 -1.70
CA ASP A 940 81.74 2.67 -1.08
C ASP A 940 82.69 1.46 -1.19
N GLY A 941 82.30 0.43 -1.95
CA GLY A 941 83.06 -0.80 -2.17
C GLY A 941 82.88 -1.84 -1.05
N HIS A 942 81.99 -1.58 -0.08
CA HIS A 942 81.71 -2.48 1.03
C HIS A 942 80.36 -3.21 0.91
N HIS A 943 79.71 -3.19 -0.26
CA HIS A 943 78.45 -3.91 -0.55
C HIS A 943 77.32 -3.63 0.46
N ARG A 944 77.16 -2.37 0.88
CA ARG A 944 76.17 -1.95 1.88
C ARG A 944 74.80 -1.64 1.26
N PHE A 945 74.35 -2.48 0.35
CA PHE A 945 73.08 -2.33 -0.36
C PHE A 945 72.46 -3.69 -0.63
N GLY A 946 71.14 -3.74 -0.83
CA GLY A 946 70.45 -4.96 -1.21
C GLY A 946 69.00 -4.71 -1.60
N THR A 947 68.41 -5.71 -2.27
CA THR A 947 67.00 -5.71 -2.69
C THR A 947 66.38 -7.06 -2.38
N VAL A 948 65.18 -7.06 -1.77
CA VAL A 948 64.36 -8.26 -1.58
C VAL A 948 63.05 -8.15 -2.33
N ARG A 949 62.63 -9.23 -2.99
CA ARG A 949 61.37 -9.36 -3.75
C ARG A 949 60.55 -10.55 -3.26
N TRP A 950 59.23 -10.41 -3.18
CA TRP A 950 58.35 -11.49 -2.75
C TRP A 950 56.90 -11.35 -3.24
N ASP A 951 56.14 -12.43 -3.17
CA ASP A 951 54.69 -12.42 -3.32
C ASP A 951 54.01 -12.17 -1.95
N PRO A 952 53.35 -11.03 -1.72
CA PRO A 952 52.80 -10.69 -0.40
C PRO A 952 51.64 -11.58 0.04
N TRP A 953 50.99 -12.33 -0.86
CA TRP A 953 49.87 -13.22 -0.52
C TRP A 953 50.30 -14.64 -0.16
N ASN A 954 51.50 -15.05 -0.53
CA ASN A 954 51.97 -16.43 -0.37
C ASN A 954 53.31 -16.53 0.39
N ASP A 955 54.23 -15.61 0.14
CA ASP A 955 55.54 -15.61 0.77
C ASP A 955 55.51 -14.84 2.11
N TYR A 956 56.40 -15.20 3.04
CA TYR A 956 56.58 -14.51 4.33
C TYR A 956 58.06 -14.41 4.71
N PHE A 957 58.40 -13.48 5.61
CA PHE A 957 59.78 -13.30 6.05
C PHE A 957 60.14 -14.30 7.17
N ASN A 958 61.31 -14.95 7.08
CA ASN A 958 61.94 -15.66 8.20
C ASN A 958 62.74 -14.70 9.09
N GLU A 959 63.36 -13.67 8.50
CA GLU A 959 64.05 -12.61 9.22
C GLU A 959 63.53 -11.23 8.77
N PHE A 960 63.20 -10.37 9.73
CA PHE A 960 62.97 -8.95 9.53
C PHE A 960 63.55 -8.27 10.76
N SER A 961 64.79 -7.83 10.67
CA SER A 961 65.55 -7.34 11.81
C SER A 961 66.19 -6.00 11.48
N MET A 962 66.26 -5.10 12.46
CA MET A 962 66.91 -3.80 12.31
C MET A 962 67.66 -3.45 13.59
N ASN A 963 68.71 -2.64 13.52
CA ASN A 963 69.32 -2.06 14.72
C ASN A 963 69.30 -0.53 14.71
N ASP A 964 69.27 0.02 15.91
CA ASP A 964 69.55 1.44 16.14
C ASP A 964 71.08 1.67 16.21
N GLY A 965 71.50 2.89 16.52
CA GLY A 965 72.93 3.21 16.64
C GLY A 965 73.60 3.67 15.34
N GLY A 966 72.79 4.00 14.32
CA GLY A 966 73.27 4.80 13.20
C GLY A 966 73.68 6.22 13.63
N PHE A 967 74.29 6.98 12.72
CA PHE A 967 74.62 8.40 12.90
C PHE A 967 73.49 9.17 13.61
N LYS A 968 73.84 9.88 14.70
CA LYS A 968 72.93 10.62 15.58
C LYS A 968 71.76 9.80 16.18
N GLY A 969 71.87 8.48 16.22
CA GLY A 969 70.81 7.59 16.75
C GLY A 969 69.77 7.17 15.71
N GLY A 970 70.07 7.33 14.41
CA GLY A 970 69.25 6.80 13.31
C GLY A 970 69.28 5.27 13.18
N VAL A 971 68.63 4.74 12.14
CA VAL A 971 68.66 3.31 11.80
C VAL A 971 70.04 2.93 11.26
N GLY A 972 70.66 1.93 11.87
CA GLY A 972 72.02 1.51 11.59
C GLY A 972 72.14 0.47 10.48
N ARG A 973 71.25 -0.52 10.49
CA ARG A 973 71.22 -1.68 9.59
C ARG A 973 69.82 -2.25 9.50
N ILE A 974 69.47 -2.77 8.33
CA ILE A 974 68.26 -3.56 8.08
C ILE A 974 68.67 -4.91 7.45
N LYS A 975 68.09 -5.99 7.95
CA LYS A 975 68.33 -7.36 7.49
C LYS A 975 67.02 -8.12 7.31
N LEU A 976 66.74 -8.54 6.09
CA LEU A 976 65.52 -9.23 5.67
C LEU A 976 65.86 -10.56 5.00
N GLU A 977 65.11 -11.63 5.30
CA GLU A 977 65.25 -12.94 4.67
C GLU A 977 63.89 -13.61 4.49
N MET A 978 63.59 -14.09 3.28
CA MET A 978 62.35 -14.79 2.93
C MET A 978 62.36 -16.28 3.34
N SER A 979 61.18 -16.85 3.59
CA SER A 979 61.06 -18.20 4.17
C SER A 979 61.37 -19.38 3.26
N ASN A 980 61.04 -19.28 1.96
CA ASN A 980 60.95 -20.46 1.09
C ASN A 980 61.79 -20.41 -0.21
N LYS A 981 62.71 -19.44 -0.42
CA LYS A 981 63.36 -19.28 -1.76
C LYS A 981 64.87 -19.00 -1.83
N CYS A 982 65.67 -19.21 -0.77
CA CYS A 982 67.07 -18.80 -0.80
C CYS A 982 68.09 -19.78 -1.38
N GLY A 983 67.70 -20.56 -2.39
CA GLY A 983 68.57 -21.47 -3.16
C GLY A 983 69.56 -20.76 -4.11
N GLY A 984 70.22 -19.69 -3.66
CA GLY A 984 71.25 -18.95 -4.41
C GLY A 984 70.80 -17.66 -5.11
N ASP A 985 69.52 -17.30 -5.05
CA ASP A 985 69.00 -16.04 -5.59
C ASP A 985 69.33 -14.84 -4.66
N THR A 986 70.06 -13.86 -5.17
CA THR A 986 70.44 -12.63 -4.41
C THR A 986 69.25 -11.71 -4.11
N THR A 987 68.05 -12.01 -4.61
CA THR A 987 66.83 -11.18 -4.44
C THR A 987 65.89 -11.66 -3.33
N CYS A 988 66.23 -12.71 -2.57
CA CYS A 988 65.44 -13.20 -1.43
C CYS A 988 65.98 -12.74 -0.05
N ARG A 989 67.10 -12.01 -0.04
CA ARG A 989 67.76 -11.48 1.16
C ARG A 989 68.18 -10.03 0.93
N LEU A 990 68.03 -9.20 1.96
CA LEU A 990 68.50 -7.83 1.97
C LEU A 990 69.30 -7.63 3.26
N ASP A 991 70.52 -7.12 3.16
CA ASP A 991 71.35 -6.80 4.31
C ASP A 991 72.12 -5.50 4.04
N ALA A 992 71.61 -4.38 4.55
CA ALA A 992 72.15 -3.05 4.30
C ALA A 992 72.39 -2.32 5.63
N GLY A 993 73.65 -2.00 5.95
CA GLY A 993 73.98 -1.24 7.16
C GLY A 993 75.46 -1.04 7.48
N GLY A 994 75.69 -0.47 8.67
CA GLY A 994 77.00 -0.34 9.30
C GLY A 994 77.57 -1.69 9.76
N TYR A 995 78.75 -2.06 9.27
CA TYR A 995 79.60 -3.11 9.84
C TYR A 995 80.58 -2.47 10.83
N TRP A 996 80.31 -2.66 12.11
CA TRP A 996 81.13 -2.18 13.22
C TRP A 996 81.86 -3.36 13.87
N ASP A 997 83.03 -3.11 14.47
CA ASP A 997 83.77 -4.11 15.25
C ASP A 997 82.97 -4.58 16.48
N PHE A 998 82.07 -3.73 17.00
CA PHE A 998 81.13 -4.04 18.08
C PHE A 998 79.71 -3.56 17.69
N PRO A 999 78.95 -4.35 16.92
CA PRO A 999 77.68 -3.90 16.37
C PRO A 999 76.58 -3.79 17.45
N PRO A 1000 75.69 -2.78 17.37
CA PRO A 1000 74.46 -2.72 18.16
C PRO A 1000 73.59 -3.96 17.94
N VAL A 1001 72.88 -4.39 18.99
CA VAL A 1001 72.01 -5.58 18.97
C VAL A 1001 70.95 -5.45 17.88
N MET A 1002 70.92 -6.41 16.95
CA MET A 1002 69.85 -6.52 15.96
C MET A 1002 68.52 -6.83 16.65
N GLN A 1003 67.57 -5.89 16.56
CA GLN A 1003 66.22 -6.05 17.06
C GLN A 1003 65.39 -6.80 16.03
N ARG A 1004 64.81 -7.93 16.44
CA ARG A 1004 63.85 -8.67 15.64
C ARG A 1004 62.52 -7.92 15.61
N ILE A 1005 61.99 -7.67 14.42
CA ILE A 1005 60.67 -7.07 14.23
C ILE A 1005 59.63 -8.20 14.22
N PRO A 1006 58.64 -8.18 15.13
CA PRO A 1006 57.54 -9.15 15.12
C PRO A 1006 56.73 -9.03 13.82
N ARG A 1007 56.32 -10.17 13.26
CA ARG A 1007 55.57 -10.21 11.99
C ARG A 1007 54.20 -10.84 12.21
N GLY A 1008 53.42 -10.30 13.13
CA GLY A 1008 52.16 -10.90 13.54
C GLY A 1008 52.30 -11.95 14.65
N ASN A 1009 51.17 -12.52 15.05
CA ASN A 1009 51.03 -13.42 16.21
C ASN A 1009 51.87 -14.71 16.10
N SER A 1010 52.15 -15.14 14.87
CA SER A 1010 52.90 -16.35 14.54
C SER A 1010 54.08 -16.09 13.60
N ASP A 1011 54.54 -14.84 13.51
CA ASP A 1011 55.67 -14.38 12.68
C ASP A 1011 55.54 -14.61 11.16
N GLN A 1012 54.31 -14.82 10.68
CA GLN A 1012 53.96 -15.07 9.27
C GLN A 1012 53.00 -14.02 8.67
N GLY A 1013 52.79 -12.91 9.36
CA GLY A 1013 51.96 -11.80 8.93
C GLY A 1013 52.46 -11.17 7.62
N MET A 1014 51.53 -10.61 6.86
CA MET A 1014 51.76 -9.88 5.62
C MET A 1014 52.30 -8.48 5.94
N LEU A 1015 53.30 -8.02 5.19
CA LEU A 1015 53.78 -6.63 5.31
C LEU A 1015 52.77 -5.67 4.65
N LEU A 1016 52.11 -4.86 5.47
CA LEU A 1016 51.06 -3.92 5.05
C LEU A 1016 51.62 -2.54 4.68
N GLY A 1017 52.77 -2.18 5.25
CA GLY A 1017 53.46 -0.93 4.95
C GLY A 1017 54.61 -0.63 5.90
N ILE A 1018 55.24 0.53 5.72
CA ILE A 1018 56.35 1.01 6.56
C ILE A 1018 56.12 2.49 6.86
N GLN A 1019 56.12 2.88 8.14
CA GLN A 1019 56.22 4.28 8.55
C GLN A 1019 57.68 4.60 8.84
N LEU A 1020 58.21 5.72 8.35
CA LEU A 1020 59.61 6.07 8.56
C LEU A 1020 59.82 7.58 8.58
N ASN A 1021 60.92 8.02 9.18
CA ASN A 1021 61.39 9.40 9.12
C ASN A 1021 62.78 9.43 8.47
N ALA A 1022 62.99 10.31 7.50
CA ALA A 1022 64.23 10.34 6.73
C ALA A 1022 64.68 11.77 6.38
N GLY A 1023 65.99 11.98 6.44
CA GLY A 1023 66.67 13.16 5.91
C GLY A 1023 67.88 12.70 5.09
N ASP A 1024 69.09 13.10 5.49
CA ASP A 1024 70.32 12.53 4.89
C ASP A 1024 70.54 11.05 5.26
N VAL A 1025 69.91 10.58 6.35
CA VAL A 1025 69.89 9.19 6.83
C VAL A 1025 68.44 8.77 7.14
N ILE A 1026 68.19 7.47 7.32
CA ILE A 1026 66.91 6.99 7.87
C ILE A 1026 66.95 7.15 9.40
N GLU A 1027 66.17 8.07 9.94
CA GLU A 1027 66.17 8.46 11.36
C GLU A 1027 65.43 7.45 12.22
N TYR A 1028 64.26 7.00 11.76
CA TYR A 1028 63.58 5.84 12.32
C TYR A 1028 62.74 5.11 11.29
N MET A 1029 62.42 3.85 11.59
CA MET A 1029 61.55 3.01 10.77
C MET A 1029 60.64 2.12 11.65
N ILE A 1030 59.40 1.95 11.21
CA ILE A 1030 58.34 1.18 11.85
C ILE A 1030 57.65 0.33 10.79
N PRO A 1031 58.06 -0.94 10.61
CA PRO A 1031 57.37 -1.88 9.73
C PRO A 1031 56.02 -2.30 10.33
N MET A 1032 55.01 -2.43 9.47
CA MET A 1032 53.64 -2.74 9.85
C MET A 1032 53.21 -4.08 9.26
N PHE A 1033 52.96 -5.07 10.12
CA PHE A 1033 52.54 -6.41 9.73
C PHE A 1033 51.08 -6.67 10.12
N SER A 1034 50.38 -7.52 9.37
CA SER A 1034 49.11 -8.09 9.82
C SER A 1034 49.32 -9.07 10.98
N LYS A 1035 48.28 -9.29 11.80
CA LYS A 1035 48.31 -10.25 12.91
C LYS A 1035 48.43 -11.71 12.47
N GLY A 1036 47.82 -12.08 11.34
CA GLY A 1036 47.89 -13.42 10.75
C GLY A 1036 48.37 -13.41 9.30
N ARG A 1037 48.73 -14.58 8.77
CA ARG A 1037 49.12 -14.73 7.35
C ARG A 1037 47.88 -14.67 6.44
N PRO A 1038 48.00 -14.20 5.19
CA PRO A 1038 46.91 -14.26 4.23
C PRO A 1038 46.41 -15.70 4.07
N GLU A 1039 45.10 -15.91 4.10
CA GLU A 1039 44.47 -17.23 4.01
C GLU A 1039 43.67 -17.38 2.73
N LYS A 1040 42.75 -16.45 2.48
CA LYS A 1040 41.90 -16.43 1.28
C LYS A 1040 41.41 -15.02 0.99
N VAL A 1041 40.89 -14.82 -0.22
CA VAL A 1041 40.15 -13.62 -0.58
C VAL A 1041 38.71 -13.97 -0.92
N THR A 1042 37.80 -13.06 -0.62
CA THR A 1042 36.39 -13.18 -1.00
C THR A 1042 35.98 -11.96 -1.80
N LEU A 1043 35.53 -12.19 -3.03
CA LEU A 1043 35.01 -11.13 -3.88
C LEU A 1043 33.55 -10.88 -3.50
N GLY A 1044 33.26 -9.65 -3.09
CA GLY A 1044 31.89 -9.20 -2.84
C GLY A 1044 31.06 -9.10 -4.12
N GLU A 1045 29.78 -8.82 -3.96
CA GLU A 1045 28.87 -8.69 -5.09
C GLU A 1045 29.34 -7.61 -6.09
N PRO A 1046 29.57 -7.98 -7.36
CA PRO A 1046 30.09 -7.09 -8.38
C PRO A 1046 28.99 -6.25 -9.05
N ASN A 1047 29.25 -4.96 -9.20
CA ASN A 1047 28.50 -4.09 -10.09
C ASN A 1047 28.96 -4.31 -11.53
N PHE A 1048 28.18 -5.08 -12.30
CA PHE A 1048 28.45 -5.40 -13.70
C PHE A 1048 28.23 -4.22 -14.64
N ILE A 1049 29.10 -4.10 -15.63
CA ILE A 1049 29.06 -3.06 -16.67
C ILE A 1049 29.33 -3.72 -18.04
N PRO A 1050 28.30 -3.85 -18.90
CA PRO A 1050 26.87 -3.61 -18.62
C PRO A 1050 26.28 -4.64 -17.64
N THR A 1051 25.14 -4.34 -17.02
CA THR A 1051 24.41 -5.32 -16.21
C THR A 1051 23.81 -6.43 -17.09
N PHE A 1052 23.48 -7.59 -16.50
CA PHE A 1052 22.82 -8.66 -17.25
C PHE A 1052 21.42 -8.28 -17.74
N GLU A 1053 20.75 -7.36 -17.03
CA GLU A 1053 19.47 -6.78 -17.44
C GLU A 1053 19.62 -5.80 -18.61
N GLU A 1054 20.66 -4.97 -18.59
CA GLU A 1054 21.03 -4.14 -19.74
C GLU A 1054 21.37 -5.01 -20.95
N LEU A 1055 22.07 -6.14 -20.77
CA LEU A 1055 22.28 -7.11 -21.85
C LEU A 1055 20.95 -7.68 -22.36
N ASN A 1056 19.97 -7.97 -21.49
CA ASN A 1056 18.65 -8.45 -21.93
C ASN A 1056 17.86 -7.43 -22.74
N SER A 1057 18.08 -6.13 -22.51
CA SER A 1057 17.42 -5.05 -23.26
C SER A 1057 17.93 -4.91 -24.71
N LYS A 1058 19.09 -5.50 -25.02
CA LYS A 1058 19.72 -5.42 -26.35
C LYS A 1058 19.15 -6.46 -27.33
N PRO A 1059 19.34 -6.28 -28.66
CA PRO A 1059 19.13 -7.34 -29.65
C PRO A 1059 19.91 -8.63 -29.28
N PHE A 1060 19.40 -9.80 -29.67
CA PHE A 1060 19.93 -11.10 -29.23
C PHE A 1060 21.46 -11.23 -29.50
N GLU A 1061 21.91 -10.74 -30.65
CA GLU A 1061 23.31 -10.76 -31.11
C GLU A 1061 24.25 -9.94 -30.21
N GLU A 1062 23.72 -8.96 -29.49
CA GLU A 1062 24.49 -8.10 -28.58
C GLU A 1062 24.44 -8.55 -27.12
N ARG A 1063 23.64 -9.58 -26.79
CA ARG A 1063 23.48 -10.06 -25.41
C ARG A 1063 24.68 -10.85 -24.90
N GLN A 1064 25.70 -11.09 -25.74
CA GLN A 1064 26.78 -12.03 -25.46
C GLN A 1064 26.26 -13.46 -25.22
N LEU A 1065 25.17 -13.80 -25.92
CA LEU A 1065 24.58 -15.13 -26.00
C LEU A 1065 24.70 -15.62 -27.44
N GLU A 1066 24.95 -16.91 -27.61
CA GLU A 1066 25.10 -17.55 -28.91
C GLU A 1066 24.14 -18.74 -29.01
N VAL A 1067 23.43 -18.86 -30.13
CA VAL A 1067 22.68 -20.09 -30.44
C VAL A 1067 23.66 -21.12 -30.96
N VAL A 1068 23.87 -22.19 -30.20
CA VAL A 1068 24.62 -23.37 -30.64
C VAL A 1068 23.62 -24.42 -31.09
N ARG A 1069 23.77 -24.92 -32.33
CA ARG A 1069 22.89 -25.95 -32.88
C ARG A 1069 23.65 -26.98 -33.73
N THR A 1070 23.08 -28.16 -33.85
CA THR A 1070 23.44 -29.19 -34.84
C THR A 1070 22.16 -29.77 -35.44
N SER A 1071 22.20 -30.25 -36.69
CA SER A 1071 20.98 -30.69 -37.38
C SER A 1071 21.22 -31.82 -38.37
N HIS A 1072 20.24 -32.72 -38.50
CA HIS A 1072 20.25 -33.85 -39.43
C HIS A 1072 18.88 -33.99 -40.10
N VAL A 1073 18.86 -34.45 -41.36
CA VAL A 1073 17.61 -34.79 -42.06
C VAL A 1073 17.43 -36.31 -42.07
N VAL A 1074 16.32 -36.79 -41.53
CA VAL A 1074 15.93 -38.21 -41.50
C VAL A 1074 14.92 -38.51 -42.61
N TYR A 1075 15.18 -39.52 -43.43
CA TYR A 1075 14.32 -39.92 -44.54
C TYR A 1075 13.62 -41.25 -44.29
N ASN A 1076 12.29 -41.28 -44.37
CA ASN A 1076 11.56 -42.54 -44.47
C ASN A 1076 11.35 -42.91 -45.94
N ARG A 1077 12.22 -43.79 -46.45
CA ARG A 1077 12.14 -44.29 -47.83
C ARG A 1077 11.12 -45.40 -48.05
N ARG A 1078 10.40 -45.82 -47.02
CA ARG A 1078 9.28 -46.77 -47.18
C ARG A 1078 8.10 -46.06 -47.83
N THR A 1079 7.29 -46.80 -48.57
CA THR A 1079 6.07 -46.29 -49.20
C THR A 1079 4.79 -46.79 -48.53
N ASP A 1080 4.91 -47.70 -47.56
CA ASP A 1080 3.80 -48.46 -46.98
C ASP A 1080 3.37 -48.03 -45.57
N LYS A 1081 4.30 -47.57 -44.71
CA LYS A 1081 4.00 -47.17 -43.33
C LYS A 1081 4.99 -46.16 -42.71
N PRO A 1082 4.55 -45.34 -41.73
CA PRO A 1082 5.43 -44.47 -40.97
C PRO A 1082 6.50 -45.27 -40.21
N VAL A 1083 7.66 -44.65 -39.98
CA VAL A 1083 8.78 -45.26 -39.25
C VAL A 1083 9.22 -44.34 -38.13
N GLU A 1084 9.35 -44.89 -36.92
CA GLU A 1084 10.03 -44.21 -35.82
C GLU A 1084 11.54 -44.27 -36.05
N MET A 1085 12.16 -43.10 -36.12
CA MET A 1085 13.57 -42.90 -36.36
C MET A 1085 14.24 -42.21 -35.18
N GLY A 1086 15.31 -42.81 -34.67
CA GLY A 1086 16.16 -42.25 -33.63
C GLY A 1086 17.54 -41.88 -34.18
N VAL A 1087 18.03 -40.67 -33.85
CA VAL A 1087 19.32 -40.13 -34.29
C VAL A 1087 20.05 -39.46 -33.13
N ASP A 1088 21.36 -39.72 -33.03
CA ASP A 1088 22.26 -39.03 -32.09
C ASP A 1088 22.83 -37.76 -32.73
N LEU A 1089 22.63 -36.62 -32.09
CA LEU A 1089 23.11 -35.28 -32.48
C LEU A 1089 24.19 -34.81 -31.48
N TYR A 1090 25.26 -34.18 -31.97
CA TYR A 1090 26.40 -33.75 -31.15
C TYR A 1090 26.53 -32.22 -31.11
N LEU A 1091 26.36 -31.65 -29.93
CA LEU A 1091 26.47 -30.22 -29.70
C LEU A 1091 27.86 -29.88 -29.14
N GLN A 1092 28.64 -29.07 -29.84
CA GLN A 1092 29.95 -28.59 -29.36
C GLN A 1092 29.80 -27.26 -28.61
N VAL A 1093 30.25 -27.22 -27.36
CA VAL A 1093 30.08 -26.08 -26.46
C VAL A 1093 31.37 -25.76 -25.69
N GLU A 1094 31.46 -24.57 -25.11
CA GLU A 1094 32.55 -24.20 -24.19
C GLU A 1094 32.01 -24.05 -22.76
N GLN A 1095 32.75 -24.53 -21.76
CA GLN A 1095 32.34 -24.48 -20.36
C GLN A 1095 33.50 -24.00 -19.46
N GLY A 1096 33.20 -23.04 -18.58
CA GLY A 1096 34.11 -22.56 -17.54
C GLY A 1096 33.86 -21.11 -17.13
N THR A 1097 34.30 -20.73 -15.93
CA THR A 1097 34.21 -19.36 -15.40
C THR A 1097 35.60 -18.87 -14.99
N ARG A 1098 35.95 -17.65 -15.40
CA ARG A 1098 37.19 -16.94 -15.03
C ARG A 1098 36.85 -15.58 -14.43
N VAL A 1099 37.44 -15.24 -13.30
CA VAL A 1099 37.22 -13.95 -12.62
C VAL A 1099 38.55 -13.26 -12.39
N ASN A 1100 38.80 -12.21 -13.16
CA ASN A 1100 40.00 -11.39 -13.00
C ASN A 1100 39.68 -10.17 -12.15
N TRP A 1101 40.65 -9.67 -11.40
CA TRP A 1101 40.54 -8.43 -10.63
C TRP A 1101 41.84 -7.62 -10.74
N GLN A 1102 41.72 -6.31 -10.64
CA GLN A 1102 42.79 -5.31 -10.64
C GLN A 1102 42.39 -4.16 -9.71
N THR A 1103 43.37 -3.49 -9.10
CA THR A 1103 43.11 -2.35 -8.19
C THR A 1103 42.97 -1.03 -8.94
N GLN A 1104 43.51 -0.93 -10.16
CA GLN A 1104 43.41 0.25 -11.03
C GLN A 1104 43.14 -0.16 -12.49
N LYS A 1105 42.50 0.74 -13.24
CA LYS A 1105 42.05 0.46 -14.61
C LYS A 1105 43.23 0.54 -15.57
N GLY A 1106 43.44 -0.50 -16.37
CA GLY A 1106 44.49 -0.53 -17.41
C GLY A 1106 45.88 -0.90 -16.91
N THR A 1107 46.00 -1.37 -15.66
CA THR A 1107 47.25 -1.92 -15.14
C THR A 1107 47.27 -3.43 -15.34
N GLU A 1108 48.39 -3.98 -15.81
CA GLU A 1108 48.59 -5.44 -15.96
C GLU A 1108 48.68 -6.18 -14.60
N TRP A 1109 48.71 -5.43 -13.50
CA TRP A 1109 49.01 -5.91 -12.15
C TRP A 1109 47.75 -6.11 -11.32
N GLY A 1110 47.07 -7.19 -11.65
CA GLY A 1110 45.93 -7.78 -10.95
C GLY A 1110 46.07 -9.30 -10.95
N GLY A 1111 45.19 -10.00 -10.24
CA GLY A 1111 45.20 -11.46 -10.14
C GLY A 1111 43.99 -12.10 -10.78
N GLU A 1112 44.08 -13.39 -11.03
CA GLU A 1112 42.91 -14.24 -11.20
C GLU A 1112 42.47 -14.73 -9.82
N LEU A 1113 41.16 -14.72 -9.54
CA LEU A 1113 40.63 -15.28 -8.30
C LEU A 1113 40.96 -16.78 -8.25
N GLY A 1114 41.76 -17.22 -7.27
CA GLY A 1114 42.28 -18.59 -7.19
C GLY A 1114 43.72 -18.78 -7.67
N GLY A 1115 44.28 -17.85 -8.46
CA GLY A 1115 45.62 -18.00 -9.03
C GLY A 1115 46.77 -17.89 -8.00
N THR A 1116 46.67 -16.96 -7.05
CA THR A 1116 47.76 -16.65 -6.08
C THR A 1116 47.45 -17.07 -4.65
N VAL A 1117 46.20 -16.93 -4.22
CA VAL A 1117 45.68 -17.34 -2.91
C VAL A 1117 44.27 -17.89 -3.12
N GLY A 1118 43.80 -18.75 -2.21
CA GLY A 1118 42.43 -19.28 -2.29
C GLY A 1118 41.41 -18.17 -2.43
N GLY A 1119 40.41 -18.38 -3.27
CA GLY A 1119 39.40 -17.38 -3.60
C GLY A 1119 38.00 -17.95 -3.44
N SER A 1120 37.04 -17.13 -3.08
CA SER A 1120 35.64 -17.54 -3.11
C SER A 1120 34.74 -16.40 -3.51
N PHE A 1121 33.58 -16.72 -4.05
CA PHE A 1121 32.51 -15.77 -4.19
C PHE A 1121 31.13 -16.43 -4.10
N ASP A 1122 30.14 -15.61 -3.75
CA ASP A 1122 28.74 -15.98 -3.56
C ASP A 1122 27.91 -14.74 -3.88
N TRP A 1123 27.50 -14.61 -5.14
CA TRP A 1123 26.71 -13.47 -5.65
C TRP A 1123 25.90 -13.86 -6.88
N GLU A 1124 24.91 -13.02 -7.22
CA GLU A 1124 24.06 -13.25 -8.38
C GLU A 1124 24.78 -12.96 -9.68
N MET A 1125 24.80 -13.95 -10.57
CA MET A 1125 25.31 -13.79 -11.93
C MET A 1125 24.28 -14.25 -12.95
N GLY A 1126 24.29 -13.63 -14.12
CA GLY A 1126 23.41 -14.01 -15.21
C GLY A 1126 23.80 -15.38 -15.74
N LEU A 1127 22.85 -16.31 -15.73
CA LEU A 1127 22.93 -17.58 -16.43
C LEU A 1127 22.04 -17.51 -17.68
N PRO A 1128 22.46 -18.10 -18.81
CA PRO A 1128 21.64 -18.11 -20.01
C PRO A 1128 20.38 -18.95 -19.77
N GLU A 1129 19.25 -18.49 -20.30
CA GLU A 1129 17.97 -19.20 -20.32
C GLU A 1129 17.32 -19.03 -21.70
N MET A 1130 16.76 -20.13 -22.23
CA MET A 1130 16.09 -20.15 -23.52
C MET A 1130 14.64 -19.68 -23.37
N ILE A 1131 14.18 -18.77 -24.23
CA ILE A 1131 12.83 -18.15 -24.12
C ILE A 1131 11.88 -18.69 -25.19
N SER A 1132 12.30 -18.67 -26.45
CA SER A 1132 11.46 -19.07 -27.57
C SER A 1132 12.23 -19.94 -28.54
N VAL A 1133 11.47 -20.81 -29.19
CA VAL A 1133 11.97 -21.86 -30.07
C VAL A 1133 11.17 -21.91 -31.38
N LYS A 1134 9.91 -21.46 -31.37
CA LYS A 1134 9.02 -21.46 -32.54
C LYS A 1134 8.15 -20.21 -32.57
N ALA A 1135 8.22 -19.47 -33.67
CA ALA A 1135 7.29 -18.40 -34.01
C ALA A 1135 6.93 -18.51 -35.50
N ASN A 1136 5.63 -18.48 -35.84
CA ASN A 1136 5.14 -18.43 -37.22
C ASN A 1136 5.64 -19.54 -38.18
N GLY A 1137 5.74 -20.78 -37.71
CA GLY A 1137 6.17 -21.90 -38.55
C GLY A 1137 7.67 -21.90 -38.92
N LYS A 1138 8.47 -21.03 -38.29
CA LYS A 1138 9.94 -21.02 -38.35
C LYS A 1138 10.54 -21.13 -36.95
N ALA A 1139 11.69 -21.78 -36.84
CA ALA A 1139 12.42 -21.94 -35.58
C ALA A 1139 13.22 -20.68 -35.22
N GLU A 1140 12.55 -19.67 -34.65
CA GLU A 1140 13.22 -18.49 -34.07
C GLU A 1140 13.67 -18.77 -32.63
N ILE A 1141 14.98 -18.93 -32.46
CA ILE A 1141 15.62 -19.35 -31.22
C ILE A 1141 16.28 -18.16 -30.55
N THR A 1142 15.82 -17.82 -29.34
CA THR A 1142 16.36 -16.69 -28.57
C THR A 1142 16.50 -17.03 -27.10
N GLY A 1143 17.31 -16.24 -26.39
CA GLY A 1143 17.60 -16.40 -24.97
C GLY A 1143 17.79 -15.08 -24.24
N LYS A 1144 17.76 -15.16 -22.91
CA LYS A 1144 18.07 -14.05 -21.98
C LYS A 1144 18.99 -14.54 -20.88
N TRP A 1145 19.60 -13.59 -20.19
CA TRP A 1145 20.20 -13.80 -18.89
C TRP A 1145 19.13 -13.84 -17.80
N VAL A 1146 19.26 -14.78 -16.88
CA VAL A 1146 18.47 -14.85 -15.64
C VAL A 1146 19.45 -14.86 -14.48
N LEU A 1147 19.28 -13.90 -13.57
CA LEU A 1147 20.11 -13.81 -12.38
C LEU A 1147 19.85 -15.03 -11.49
N LYS A 1148 20.92 -15.75 -11.15
CA LYS A 1148 20.89 -16.83 -10.16
C LYS A 1148 22.09 -16.67 -9.25
N ASN A 1149 21.91 -16.96 -7.96
CA ASN A 1149 23.03 -16.97 -7.04
C ASN A 1149 24.00 -18.09 -7.41
N VAL A 1150 25.27 -17.74 -7.63
CA VAL A 1150 26.34 -18.69 -7.93
C VAL A 1150 27.40 -18.58 -6.85
N LYS A 1151 27.63 -19.72 -6.18
CA LYS A 1151 28.71 -19.89 -5.24
C LYS A 1151 29.85 -20.67 -5.89
N MET A 1152 31.05 -20.11 -5.86
CA MET A 1152 32.26 -20.79 -6.32
C MET A 1152 33.42 -20.60 -5.36
N ASP A 1153 34.15 -21.70 -5.15
CA ASP A 1153 35.36 -21.77 -4.35
C ASP A 1153 36.53 -22.18 -5.26
N PHE A 1154 37.61 -21.41 -5.20
CA PHE A 1154 38.83 -21.63 -5.95
C PHE A 1154 39.96 -22.05 -5.01
N LYS A 1155 40.62 -23.15 -5.35
CA LYS A 1155 41.83 -23.58 -4.64
C LYS A 1155 43.00 -22.70 -5.06
N GLY A 1156 43.81 -22.27 -4.09
CA GLY A 1156 44.98 -21.43 -4.38
C GLY A 1156 46.00 -22.16 -5.26
N GLY A 1157 46.42 -21.53 -6.35
CA GLY A 1157 47.42 -22.04 -7.29
C GLY A 1157 46.85 -22.68 -8.57
N GLU A 1158 45.53 -22.74 -8.73
CA GLU A 1158 44.86 -23.23 -9.94
C GLU A 1158 44.36 -22.05 -10.79
N ASN A 1159 44.77 -21.98 -12.06
CA ASN A 1159 44.17 -21.06 -13.03
C ASN A 1159 42.91 -21.70 -13.61
N SER A 1160 41.82 -20.96 -13.69
CA SER A 1160 40.59 -21.37 -14.34
C SER A 1160 40.81 -21.56 -15.84
N THR A 1161 40.25 -22.63 -16.42
CA THR A 1161 40.33 -22.94 -17.85
C THR A 1161 38.93 -23.12 -18.43
N ILE A 1162 38.62 -22.38 -19.51
CA ILE A 1162 37.42 -22.63 -20.32
C ILE A 1162 37.77 -23.78 -21.28
N THR A 1163 37.04 -24.90 -21.20
CA THR A 1163 37.28 -26.09 -22.01
C THR A 1163 36.18 -26.27 -23.05
N ARG A 1164 36.53 -26.84 -24.21
CA ARG A 1164 35.55 -27.22 -25.25
C ARG A 1164 35.10 -28.66 -25.02
N THR A 1165 33.80 -28.86 -24.90
CA THR A 1165 33.18 -30.17 -24.68
C THR A 1165 32.17 -30.48 -25.80
N MET A 1166 31.90 -31.76 -26.02
CA MET A 1166 30.93 -32.23 -27.00
C MET A 1166 29.85 -33.04 -26.25
N SER A 1167 28.60 -32.62 -26.36
CA SER A 1167 27.45 -33.25 -25.72
C SER A 1167 26.65 -34.04 -26.75
N ARG A 1168 26.44 -35.34 -26.50
CA ARG A 1168 25.62 -36.22 -27.34
C ARG A 1168 24.17 -36.22 -26.87
N ILE A 1169 23.22 -36.01 -27.79
CA ILE A 1169 21.79 -35.92 -27.52
C ILE A 1169 21.03 -36.78 -28.54
N THR A 1170 20.27 -37.77 -28.06
CA THR A 1170 19.45 -38.64 -28.90
C THR A 1170 18.07 -38.02 -29.13
N VAL A 1171 17.64 -37.97 -30.39
CA VAL A 1171 16.34 -37.44 -30.80
C VAL A 1171 15.55 -38.51 -31.53
N ASN A 1172 14.30 -38.71 -31.13
CA ASN A 1172 13.39 -39.67 -31.76
C ASN A 1172 12.22 -38.94 -32.43
N THR A 1173 11.86 -39.35 -33.64
CA THR A 1173 10.72 -38.79 -34.38
C THR A 1173 10.06 -39.86 -35.25
N VAL A 1174 8.78 -39.68 -35.60
CA VAL A 1174 8.07 -40.56 -36.54
C VAL A 1174 7.99 -39.86 -37.90
N VAL A 1175 8.48 -40.53 -38.94
CA VAL A 1175 8.50 -39.98 -40.30
C VAL A 1175 7.57 -40.80 -41.19
N ASP A 1176 6.64 -40.14 -41.87
CA ASP A 1176 5.65 -40.76 -42.76
C ASP A 1176 6.26 -41.34 -44.06
N PRO A 1177 5.59 -42.30 -44.73
CA PRO A 1177 6.11 -42.94 -45.94
C PRO A 1177 6.49 -41.93 -47.03
N GLY A 1178 7.71 -42.01 -47.55
CA GLY A 1178 8.23 -41.13 -48.60
C GLY A 1178 8.47 -39.68 -48.15
N LYS A 1179 8.38 -39.40 -46.84
CA LYS A 1179 8.63 -38.08 -46.25
C LYS A 1179 10.01 -38.02 -45.57
N ALA A 1180 10.40 -36.80 -45.22
CA ALA A 1180 11.62 -36.53 -44.47
C ALA A 1180 11.31 -35.55 -43.34
N ALA A 1181 12.07 -35.64 -42.26
CA ALA A 1181 12.02 -34.66 -41.18
C ALA A 1181 13.41 -34.09 -40.90
N LEU A 1182 13.49 -32.78 -40.66
CA LEU A 1182 14.68 -32.08 -40.18
C LEU A 1182 14.66 -32.13 -38.64
N CYS A 1183 15.63 -32.83 -38.05
CA CYS A 1183 15.83 -32.90 -36.61
C CYS A 1183 17.03 -32.05 -36.19
N GLN A 1184 16.82 -31.14 -35.24
CA GLN A 1184 17.81 -30.20 -34.73
C GLN A 1184 17.93 -30.35 -33.21
N VAL A 1185 19.14 -30.18 -32.70
CA VAL A 1185 19.39 -29.99 -31.27
C VAL A 1185 19.96 -28.60 -31.08
N VAL A 1186 19.35 -27.82 -30.19
CA VAL A 1186 19.69 -26.41 -30.00
C VAL A 1186 19.82 -26.07 -28.52
N ALA A 1187 20.81 -25.23 -28.19
CA ALA A 1187 20.97 -24.64 -26.88
C ALA A 1187 21.45 -23.18 -27.00
N ILE A 1188 21.35 -22.43 -25.90
CA ILE A 1188 21.96 -21.09 -25.79
C ILE A 1188 23.24 -21.21 -24.98
N GLN A 1189 24.34 -20.70 -25.52
CA GLN A 1189 25.63 -20.61 -24.83
C GLN A 1189 25.95 -19.18 -24.44
N SER A 1190 26.35 -18.99 -23.18
CA SER A 1190 26.94 -17.77 -22.65
C SER A 1190 28.34 -17.55 -23.25
N LYS A 1191 28.60 -16.33 -23.72
CA LYS A 1191 29.92 -15.81 -24.08
C LYS A 1191 30.23 -14.57 -23.25
N ALA A 1192 29.82 -14.58 -21.98
CA ALA A 1192 29.94 -13.42 -21.10
C ALA A 1192 31.40 -12.98 -20.98
N ASN A 1193 31.65 -11.69 -21.19
CA ASN A 1193 32.91 -11.00 -21.00
C ASN A 1193 32.60 -9.59 -20.46
N ILE A 1194 32.29 -9.51 -19.17
CA ILE A 1194 31.63 -8.35 -18.55
C ILE A 1194 32.57 -7.70 -17.54
N GLN A 1195 32.69 -6.37 -17.60
CA GLN A 1195 33.48 -5.62 -16.62
C GLN A 1195 32.72 -5.49 -15.31
N TYR A 1196 33.42 -5.37 -14.19
CA TYR A 1196 32.76 -5.11 -12.91
C TYR A 1196 33.58 -4.24 -11.96
N HIS A 1197 32.90 -3.65 -10.98
CA HIS A 1197 33.49 -3.07 -9.78
C HIS A 1197 32.97 -3.81 -8.54
N SER A 1198 33.83 -4.10 -7.57
CA SER A 1198 33.45 -4.83 -6.35
C SER A 1198 34.36 -4.47 -5.17
N MET A 1199 34.04 -5.00 -3.98
CA MET A 1199 34.91 -4.98 -2.81
C MET A 1199 35.53 -6.37 -2.62
N MET A 1200 36.86 -6.44 -2.61
CA MET A 1200 37.60 -7.64 -2.26
C MET A 1200 37.86 -7.66 -0.76
N THR A 1201 37.56 -8.77 -0.10
CA THR A 1201 37.85 -8.98 1.32
C THR A 1201 39.05 -9.91 1.46
N GLN A 1202 40.12 -9.43 2.08
CA GLN A 1202 41.27 -10.24 2.46
C GLN A 1202 41.01 -10.86 3.83
N HIS A 1203 41.10 -12.19 3.91
CA HIS A 1203 41.02 -12.95 5.17
C HIS A 1203 42.42 -13.40 5.60
N PHE A 1204 42.65 -13.36 6.90
CA PHE A 1204 43.88 -13.82 7.54
C PHE A 1204 43.63 -15.04 8.43
N SER A 1205 44.65 -15.87 8.61
CA SER A 1205 44.56 -17.14 9.33
C SER A 1205 44.20 -17.03 10.81
N ASN A 1206 44.23 -15.83 11.39
CA ASN A 1206 43.82 -15.56 12.76
C ASN A 1206 42.35 -15.14 12.88
N GLY A 1207 41.61 -15.14 11.77
CA GLY A 1207 40.20 -14.76 11.68
C GLY A 1207 39.96 -13.29 11.33
N ASP A 1208 41.00 -12.47 11.30
CA ASP A 1208 40.87 -11.06 10.90
C ASP A 1208 40.60 -10.93 9.40
N SER A 1209 39.90 -9.87 9.02
CA SER A 1209 39.71 -9.52 7.61
C SER A 1209 39.57 -8.01 7.41
N TYR A 1210 39.75 -7.57 6.17
CA TYR A 1210 39.43 -6.21 5.75
C TYR A 1210 39.11 -6.18 4.27
N SER A 1211 38.37 -5.15 3.85
CA SER A 1211 37.90 -5.02 2.47
C SER A 1211 38.51 -3.80 1.77
N TYR A 1212 38.74 -3.92 0.47
CA TYR A 1212 39.26 -2.85 -0.39
C TYR A 1212 38.62 -2.92 -1.79
N PRO A 1213 38.48 -1.78 -2.49
CA PRO A 1213 37.84 -1.75 -3.80
C PRO A 1213 38.72 -2.42 -4.86
N VAL A 1214 38.06 -3.17 -5.75
CA VAL A 1214 38.66 -3.79 -6.94
C VAL A 1214 37.75 -3.59 -8.14
N GLN A 1215 38.31 -3.73 -9.33
CA GLN A 1215 37.56 -3.83 -10.58
C GLN A 1215 38.09 -4.99 -11.40
N GLY A 1216 37.33 -5.51 -12.34
CA GLY A 1216 37.72 -6.74 -13.01
C GLY A 1216 36.91 -7.09 -14.24
N VAL A 1217 37.14 -8.29 -14.75
CA VAL A 1217 36.39 -8.87 -15.85
C VAL A 1217 35.95 -10.27 -15.48
N LEU A 1218 34.66 -10.53 -15.58
CA LEU A 1218 34.06 -11.87 -15.53
C LEU A 1218 34.03 -12.42 -16.95
N ARG A 1219 34.67 -13.57 -17.16
CA ARG A 1219 34.45 -14.40 -18.34
C ARG A 1219 33.73 -15.66 -17.95
N ASP A 1220 32.53 -15.87 -18.48
CA ASP A 1220 31.75 -17.08 -18.20
C ASP A 1220 31.27 -17.70 -19.50
N SER A 1221 31.42 -19.01 -19.61
CA SER A 1221 30.84 -19.81 -20.68
C SER A 1221 30.09 -20.98 -20.06
N ARG A 1222 28.78 -21.00 -20.26
CA ARG A 1222 27.84 -22.02 -19.79
C ARG A 1222 26.76 -22.21 -20.84
N VAL A 1223 26.18 -23.39 -20.92
CA VAL A 1223 25.13 -23.72 -21.89
C VAL A 1223 23.82 -24.03 -21.17
N THR A 1224 22.69 -23.64 -21.76
CA THR A 1224 21.35 -24.07 -21.30
C THR A 1224 21.17 -25.57 -21.44
N GLU A 1225 20.09 -26.10 -20.85
CA GLU A 1225 19.57 -27.39 -21.30
C GLU A 1225 19.27 -27.30 -22.81
N ALA A 1226 19.70 -28.33 -23.54
CA ALA A 1226 19.50 -28.41 -24.98
C ALA A 1226 18.13 -29.00 -25.27
N ILE A 1227 17.48 -28.48 -26.31
CA ILE A 1227 16.18 -28.98 -26.77
C ILE A 1227 16.33 -29.65 -28.13
N SER A 1228 15.46 -30.62 -28.40
CA SER A 1228 15.38 -31.30 -29.68
C SER A 1228 14.11 -30.91 -30.44
N ILE A 1229 14.23 -30.56 -31.71
CA ILE A 1229 13.13 -30.16 -32.58
C ILE A 1229 13.17 -31.05 -33.82
N CYS A 1230 12.09 -31.74 -34.15
CA CYS A 1230 11.95 -32.43 -35.44
C CYS A 1230 10.73 -31.89 -36.19
N GLU A 1231 10.92 -31.53 -37.46
CA GLU A 1231 9.88 -30.95 -38.30
C GLU A 1231 9.86 -31.60 -39.68
N ASP A 1232 8.69 -31.75 -40.28
CA ASP A 1232 8.57 -32.24 -41.65
C ASP A 1232 9.26 -31.30 -42.64
N VAL A 1233 9.98 -31.86 -43.60
CA VAL A 1233 10.62 -31.10 -44.68
C VAL A 1233 9.55 -30.54 -45.62
N ASN A 1234 9.53 -29.23 -45.78
CA ASN A 1234 8.61 -28.49 -46.65
C ASN A 1234 9.31 -27.28 -47.30
N ASP A 1235 8.57 -26.44 -48.03
CA ASP A 1235 9.16 -25.28 -48.71
C ASP A 1235 9.63 -24.19 -47.74
N ASP A 1236 9.09 -24.13 -46.51
CA ASP A 1236 9.40 -23.11 -45.50
C ASP A 1236 10.73 -23.37 -44.77
N ASN A 1237 11.17 -24.62 -44.67
CA ASN A 1237 12.44 -25.01 -44.05
C ASN A 1237 13.50 -25.51 -45.05
N LYS A 1238 13.30 -25.26 -46.34
CA LYS A 1238 14.17 -25.75 -47.43
C LYS A 1238 15.62 -25.26 -47.35
N GLU A 1239 15.85 -24.05 -46.89
CA GLU A 1239 17.21 -23.50 -46.67
C GLU A 1239 17.90 -24.19 -45.48
N GLU A 1240 17.17 -24.48 -44.41
CA GLU A 1240 17.70 -25.19 -43.22
C GLU A 1240 17.98 -26.66 -43.52
N VAL A 1241 17.14 -27.29 -44.34
CA VAL A 1241 17.33 -28.65 -44.87
C VAL A 1241 18.57 -28.72 -45.76
N ALA A 1242 18.85 -27.68 -46.56
CA ALA A 1242 20.07 -27.58 -47.36
C ALA A 1242 21.33 -27.32 -46.52
N ALA A 1243 21.17 -26.71 -45.34
CA ALA A 1243 22.24 -26.42 -44.38
C ALA A 1243 22.46 -27.53 -43.34
N ALA A 1244 21.64 -28.59 -43.33
CA ALA A 1244 21.77 -29.70 -42.41
C ALA A 1244 23.12 -30.43 -42.59
N ASP A 1245 23.72 -30.86 -41.48
CA ASP A 1245 25.09 -31.38 -41.47
C ASP A 1245 25.21 -32.64 -42.35
N PHE A 1246 24.23 -33.56 -42.25
CA PHE A 1246 24.15 -34.79 -43.05
C PHE A 1246 22.69 -35.27 -43.23
N ALA A 1247 22.46 -36.03 -44.31
CA ALA A 1247 21.22 -36.75 -44.58
C ALA A 1247 21.36 -38.23 -44.21
N ILE A 1248 20.43 -38.77 -43.42
CA ILE A 1248 20.46 -40.17 -42.97
C ILE A 1248 19.18 -40.93 -43.33
N GLU A 1249 19.33 -42.20 -43.70
CA GLU A 1249 18.24 -43.03 -44.24
C GLU A 1249 17.76 -44.10 -43.25
N GLN A 1250 18.44 -44.30 -42.12
CA GLN A 1250 18.14 -45.33 -41.12
C GLN A 1250 18.40 -44.80 -39.69
N SER A 1251 17.70 -45.31 -38.68
CA SER A 1251 17.98 -44.98 -37.27
C SER A 1251 19.36 -45.50 -36.85
N GLY A 1252 20.07 -44.79 -35.99
CA GLY A 1252 21.35 -45.26 -35.46
C GLY A 1252 22.25 -44.18 -34.88
N THR A 1253 23.40 -44.62 -34.39
CA THR A 1253 24.49 -43.74 -33.95
C THR A 1253 25.43 -43.46 -35.13
N TYR A 1254 25.76 -42.20 -35.35
CA TYR A 1254 26.59 -41.73 -36.46
C TYR A 1254 27.83 -40.99 -35.96
N CYS A 1255 28.92 -41.04 -36.74
CA CYS A 1255 30.08 -40.18 -36.54
C CYS A 1255 29.83 -38.76 -37.08
N ASN A 1256 30.67 -37.80 -36.68
CA ASN A 1256 30.61 -36.40 -37.17
C ASN A 1256 30.80 -36.24 -38.70
N ASP A 1257 31.16 -37.31 -39.41
CA ASP A 1257 31.30 -37.36 -40.88
C ASP A 1257 30.06 -37.97 -41.58
N GLY A 1258 28.99 -38.26 -40.83
CA GLY A 1258 27.74 -38.84 -41.34
C GLY A 1258 27.75 -40.37 -41.49
N ARG A 1259 28.82 -41.07 -41.08
CA ARG A 1259 28.91 -42.54 -41.16
C ARG A 1259 28.17 -43.23 -40.00
N ARG A 1260 27.25 -44.15 -40.32
CA ARG A 1260 26.56 -44.99 -39.31
C ARG A 1260 27.53 -45.99 -38.69
N VAL A 1261 27.57 -46.06 -37.36
CA VAL A 1261 28.45 -46.98 -36.61
C VAL A 1261 27.72 -47.95 -35.69
N GLY A 1262 26.43 -47.76 -35.44
CA GLY A 1262 25.61 -48.71 -34.68
C GLY A 1262 24.18 -48.27 -34.48
N ASP A 1263 23.45 -48.97 -33.62
CA ASP A 1263 22.09 -48.60 -33.21
C ASP A 1263 22.13 -47.45 -32.18
N THR A 1264 20.98 -46.81 -31.95
CA THR A 1264 20.82 -45.74 -30.94
C THR A 1264 21.05 -46.29 -29.52
N GLY A 1265 21.82 -45.58 -28.69
CA GLY A 1265 22.13 -46.01 -27.32
C GLY A 1265 23.48 -46.74 -27.15
N MET A 1266 24.32 -46.78 -28.19
CA MET A 1266 25.74 -47.17 -28.11
C MET A 1266 26.45 -46.33 -27.02
N SER A 1267 27.40 -46.89 -26.26
CA SER A 1267 28.12 -46.12 -25.24
C SER A 1267 29.11 -45.12 -25.87
N ASP A 1268 29.42 -44.03 -25.16
CA ASP A 1268 30.38 -43.01 -25.63
C ASP A 1268 31.78 -43.61 -25.92
N GLU A 1269 32.15 -44.69 -25.22
CA GLU A 1269 33.43 -45.38 -25.40
C GLU A 1269 33.45 -46.25 -26.68
N GLU A 1270 32.38 -46.99 -26.96
CA GLU A 1270 32.22 -47.78 -28.18
C GLU A 1270 32.18 -46.88 -29.42
N LEU A 1271 31.52 -45.74 -29.29
CA LEU A 1271 31.41 -44.72 -30.32
C LEU A 1271 32.76 -44.09 -30.66
N ARG A 1272 33.55 -43.65 -29.65
CA ARG A 1272 34.90 -43.11 -29.87
C ARG A 1272 35.79 -44.08 -30.64
N LYS A 1273 35.75 -45.37 -30.29
CA LYS A 1273 36.49 -46.43 -30.98
C LYS A 1273 36.01 -46.63 -32.42
N ALA A 1274 34.71 -46.55 -32.69
CA ALA A 1274 34.15 -46.74 -34.03
C ALA A 1274 34.37 -45.53 -34.97
N CYS A 1275 34.42 -44.33 -34.43
CA CYS A 1275 34.58 -43.08 -35.18
C CYS A 1275 36.02 -42.57 -35.36
N PHE A 1276 37.02 -43.31 -34.85
CA PHE A 1276 38.44 -42.92 -34.89
C PHE A 1276 38.71 -41.52 -34.29
N LEU A 1277 38.19 -41.24 -33.09
CA LEU A 1277 38.46 -40.02 -32.31
C LEU A 1277 39.35 -40.27 -31.11
#